data_AF-A0A8T7J4K2-F1
#
_entry.id   AF-A0A8T7J4K2-F1
#
_cell.length_a   1.000
_cell.length_b   1.000
_cell.length_c   1.000
_cell.angle_alpha   90.00
_cell.angle_beta   90.00
_cell.angle_gamma   90.00
#
_symmetry.space_group_name_H-M   'P 1'
#
loop_
_entity.id
_entity.type
_entity.pdbx_description
1 polymer ?
#
loop_
_entity_poly.entity_id
_entity_poly.type
_entity_poly.pdbx_seq_one_letter_code
_entity_poly.pdbx_strand_id
1 'polypeptide(L)'
;IIAGETGSGKTTQIPKMCLELGRGIEGQIGHTQPRRLAARSVASRLCEELSCEMGSAVGYKVRFNDQVKSDSYIKLMTDGVLLAEMQHDRYLNKYDTLIIDEAHERSLNIDFILGYLKELLPKRPDLKVIITSATIDPESFSKHFSGAPIIEVTGRTYPVEVRYRPLDELDTNHSELSDSRYDTEQINGIFAAVDELSREGRGDILLFMNGEREIRDTADALSKRKMGNTEILPLYARLSAAEQNKIFAPHHNRRIVLATNVAETSLTVPGIKYVIDTGTARISRYSYKSKVQRLPIEPISQASANQRKGRCGRTEAGICIRLYSEEDFNSRPEFTAPEILRTNLASVILQMLSLNLGDLENFPFLQRPDSRFINDGVRLLEELQAIRGNNRRSTKNSRGAARYQLTESGKKLSRIPLDPRLAKMVLSAANSNCLHEIIVIVAALSIQDPRERPNDFKQKSDESHNRFKDKDSDFVAYLNLWDYIISQQKGLSRSQFRKLCKSEFLNYMRVREWQDLVYQVEQSVSELGYKVKAKVLDDESEQATASHDDELDDIPTIQRDYQGIHQALLSGLLSHIGFKELKDEQGNKPQDKNAAGKRKQLPGYQGARNTRFHVFPGSHLFKTSAKWLMAAELVETSKLYARYAARIQPEWIEPLAQHLVSKSHSEPHWDKKQGAVFAFEKQTLFGLVIVPKRKVQFGKIDPVASRDIFIREALLQNRLGKTLAFLQHNAELIEDIQRLENKSRRRDLLVDEETLVEFYASVLPEHICSKADLLKWLKHNDDKPLYATRAHFILDESASLSNISYPDVWSQGNIKLPLDYDFEPGQEFADGVSVRIPLALLNQVEVQGFDWHIPAYRHELIMALIKSLPKQQRRNYVPAPNFADALLQRFNEKETDTSIAIIDAMADGLFRMTGNRVSADDFNKDNLPPHLKMNFRIVDEQDNKEVIVKQGFDLDVLKAELKGQVKKTIQAVAKTSIEQKDVTNWNFGDLPESFVRKQGSYQIKAYPALVKHGNKLDVELLDDEDSARIKHLEGVVELAFKALPSPIKYLQQKLPNKSKLVMYFNPFGKVDELINDCIRAVLFAEFSQDLPRTAELFDQKTEKLRGEINELVLATALKVEKILLIGHKISKQLKGKVSFDMIQAHGYVKAHLDSLIYKGFVSECGVERLDDIYRYIQALEKRLEKIKVDANKDRVNQIELDKVYDLYDKLAEKYGKGVSLPEPVREIYWMIEELRVSMFAQNLKTKYPISSKRIKQAIAEIDI
;
A
#
# COMPACT_ATOMS: atom_id res chain seq x y z
N ILE A 1 -4.44 -64.52 21.68
CA ILE A 1 -3.36 -63.53 21.86
C ILE A 1 -2.16 -64.26 22.44
N ILE A 2 -0.96 -64.08 21.89
CA ILE A 2 0.26 -64.73 22.38
C ILE A 2 1.24 -63.65 22.81
N ALA A 3 1.51 -63.56 24.11
CA ALA A 3 2.47 -62.63 24.69
C ALA A 3 3.78 -63.36 25.00
N GLY A 4 4.92 -62.72 24.73
CA GLY A 4 6.22 -63.25 25.15
C GLY A 4 7.37 -62.39 24.66
N GLU A 5 8.52 -62.44 25.32
CA GLU A 5 9.65 -61.56 25.01
C GLU A 5 10.23 -61.80 23.60
N THR A 6 10.90 -60.78 23.04
CA THR A 6 11.63 -60.93 21.78
C THR A 6 12.73 -61.98 21.95
N GLY A 7 12.80 -62.97 21.04
CA GLY A 7 13.74 -64.08 21.14
C GLY A 7 13.15 -65.39 21.67
N SER A 8 11.88 -65.41 22.13
CA SER A 8 11.21 -66.65 22.57
C SER A 8 10.77 -67.59 21.43
N GLY A 9 11.12 -67.28 20.17
CA GLY A 9 10.81 -68.10 19.01
C GLY A 9 9.40 -67.94 18.42
N LYS A 10 8.52 -67.10 19.00
CA LYS A 10 7.13 -66.89 18.52
C LYS A 10 7.01 -66.74 17.01
N THR A 11 7.74 -65.76 16.46
CA THR A 11 7.72 -65.39 15.03
C THR A 11 8.14 -66.53 14.09
N THR A 12 9.03 -67.43 14.51
CA THR A 12 9.50 -68.54 13.66
C THR A 12 8.78 -69.86 13.95
N GLN A 13 8.27 -70.08 15.16
CA GLN A 13 7.67 -71.37 15.55
C GLN A 13 6.15 -71.41 15.30
N ILE A 14 5.42 -70.31 15.54
CA ILE A 14 3.94 -70.29 15.39
C ILE A 14 3.49 -70.66 13.96
N PRO A 15 4.11 -70.16 12.88
CA PRO A 15 3.70 -70.53 11.52
C PRO A 15 3.85 -72.04 11.25
N LYS A 16 4.92 -72.67 11.80
CA LYS A 16 5.16 -74.10 11.67
C LYS A 16 4.12 -74.92 12.44
N MET A 17 3.79 -74.50 13.66
CA MET A 17 2.72 -75.11 14.45
C MET A 17 1.37 -75.02 13.72
N CYS A 18 1.08 -73.89 13.06
CA CYS A 18 -0.14 -73.76 12.25
C CYS A 18 -0.14 -74.75 11.08
N LEU A 19 0.99 -74.89 10.38
CA LEU A 19 1.16 -75.83 9.28
C LEU A 19 0.97 -77.29 9.75
N GLU A 20 1.55 -77.68 10.89
CA GLU A 20 1.38 -79.00 11.51
C GLU A 20 -0.09 -79.29 11.90
N LEU A 21 -0.85 -78.25 12.26
CA LEU A 21 -2.28 -78.33 12.54
C LEU A 21 -3.16 -78.37 11.26
N GLY A 22 -2.57 -78.47 10.08
CA GLY A 22 -3.28 -78.53 8.80
C GLY A 22 -3.77 -77.18 8.28
N ARG A 23 -3.27 -76.06 8.82
CA ARG A 23 -3.50 -74.72 8.24
C ARG A 23 -2.55 -74.46 7.08
N GLY A 24 -2.92 -73.57 6.17
CA GLY A 24 -2.18 -73.35 4.93
C GLY A 24 -2.71 -74.16 3.73
N ILE A 25 -3.70 -75.05 3.96
CA ILE A 25 -4.21 -76.00 2.95
C ILE A 25 -5.50 -75.47 2.29
N GLU A 26 -6.49 -75.04 3.06
CA GLU A 26 -7.75 -74.47 2.54
C GLU A 26 -7.58 -73.00 2.11
N GLY A 27 -6.52 -72.36 2.58
CA GLY A 27 -6.02 -71.03 2.21
C GLY A 27 -4.62 -70.85 2.79
N GLN A 28 -3.92 -69.77 2.45
CA GLN A 28 -2.55 -69.55 2.93
C GLN A 28 -2.52 -69.10 4.40
N ILE A 29 -1.42 -69.37 5.09
CA ILE A 29 -1.05 -68.73 6.36
C ILE A 29 -0.41 -67.38 6.02
N GLY A 30 -1.15 -66.30 6.22
CA GLY A 30 -0.63 -64.95 6.07
C GLY A 30 0.03 -64.49 7.36
N HIS A 31 1.32 -64.17 7.32
CA HIS A 31 2.05 -63.71 8.49
C HIS A 31 2.59 -62.30 8.27
N THR A 32 1.99 -61.32 8.97
CA THR A 32 2.37 -59.92 8.83
C THR A 32 3.54 -59.56 9.74
N GLN A 33 4.35 -58.63 9.27
CA GLN A 33 5.50 -58.05 9.95
C GLN A 33 5.51 -56.53 9.71
N PRO A 34 5.85 -55.70 10.70
CA PRO A 34 5.83 -54.24 10.53
C PRO A 34 6.90 -53.74 9.56
N ARG A 35 8.02 -54.48 9.39
CA ARG A 35 9.18 -54.02 8.61
C ARG A 35 9.54 -54.99 7.49
N ARG A 36 9.92 -54.45 6.32
CA ARG A 36 10.33 -55.24 5.14
C ARG A 36 11.50 -56.18 5.43
N LEU A 37 12.49 -55.71 6.19
CA LEU A 37 13.66 -56.52 6.55
C LEU A 37 13.29 -57.70 7.46
N ALA A 38 12.37 -57.48 8.41
CA ALA A 38 11.87 -58.53 9.30
C ALA A 38 11.12 -59.60 8.50
N ALA A 39 10.18 -59.22 7.63
CA ALA A 39 9.46 -60.16 6.76
C ALA A 39 10.41 -61.06 5.94
N ARG A 40 11.46 -60.47 5.35
CA ARG A 40 12.46 -61.22 4.57
C ARG A 40 13.32 -62.13 5.44
N SER A 41 13.81 -61.61 6.57
CA SER A 41 14.67 -62.37 7.48
C SER A 41 13.93 -63.56 8.09
N VAL A 42 12.67 -63.37 8.48
CA VAL A 42 11.81 -64.42 9.03
C VAL A 42 11.49 -65.47 7.98
N ALA A 43 11.16 -65.05 6.75
CA ALA A 43 10.95 -65.99 5.65
C ALA A 43 12.21 -66.84 5.36
N SER A 44 13.39 -66.20 5.33
CA SER A 44 14.67 -66.91 5.13
C SER A 44 14.91 -67.93 6.22
N ARG A 45 14.68 -67.53 7.48
CA ARG A 45 14.85 -68.40 8.63
C ARG A 45 13.87 -69.58 8.62
N LEU A 46 12.62 -69.35 8.25
CA LEU A 46 11.62 -70.41 8.11
C LEU A 46 12.00 -71.39 6.99
N CYS A 47 12.53 -70.90 5.87
CA CYS A 47 13.03 -71.76 4.80
C CYS A 47 14.18 -72.66 5.25
N GLU A 48 15.13 -72.11 6.01
CA GLU A 48 16.23 -72.87 6.62
C GLU A 48 15.68 -73.94 7.58
N GLU A 49 14.76 -73.57 8.47
CA GLU A 49 14.20 -74.49 9.47
C GLU A 49 13.30 -75.58 8.87
N LEU A 50 12.60 -75.29 7.78
CA LEU A 50 11.74 -76.25 7.06
C LEU A 50 12.47 -76.97 5.92
N SER A 51 13.75 -76.66 5.68
CA SER A 51 14.54 -77.20 4.57
C SER A 51 13.84 -77.07 3.21
N CYS A 52 13.29 -75.89 2.92
CA CYS A 52 12.62 -75.59 1.65
C CYS A 52 13.25 -74.40 0.92
N GLU A 53 13.07 -74.32 -0.40
CA GLU A 53 13.52 -73.17 -1.18
C GLU A 53 12.55 -71.98 -1.03
N MET A 54 13.10 -70.75 -1.00
CA MET A 54 12.31 -69.53 -0.94
C MET A 54 11.30 -69.45 -2.10
N GLY A 55 10.03 -69.18 -1.78
CA GLY A 55 8.93 -69.11 -2.73
C GLY A 55 8.28 -70.44 -3.06
N SER A 56 8.77 -71.57 -2.51
CA SER A 56 8.05 -72.86 -2.54
C SER A 56 7.04 -72.90 -1.39
N ALA A 57 7.26 -73.69 -0.34
CA ALA A 57 6.37 -73.80 0.83
C ALA A 57 6.26 -72.49 1.63
N VAL A 58 7.35 -71.72 1.71
CA VAL A 58 7.41 -70.42 2.38
C VAL A 58 7.83 -69.36 1.37
N GLY A 59 7.05 -68.29 1.26
CA GLY A 59 7.39 -67.12 0.46
C GLY A 59 7.25 -65.83 1.25
N TYR A 60 7.71 -64.73 0.67
CA TYR A 60 7.42 -63.39 1.19
C TYR A 60 6.97 -62.43 0.11
N LYS A 61 6.14 -61.46 0.53
CA LYS A 61 5.69 -60.35 -0.29
C LYS A 61 5.84 -59.04 0.47
N VAL A 62 6.74 -58.19 0.00
CA VAL A 62 6.93 -56.83 0.51
C VAL A 62 6.78 -55.83 -0.63
N ARG A 63 6.65 -54.54 -0.32
CA ARG A 63 6.55 -53.52 -1.38
C ARG A 63 7.77 -53.62 -2.33
N PHE A 64 7.49 -53.70 -3.64
CA PHE A 64 8.46 -53.82 -4.74
C PHE A 64 9.24 -55.13 -4.85
N ASN A 65 8.99 -56.12 -3.99
CA ASN A 65 9.67 -57.41 -4.08
C ASN A 65 8.76 -58.54 -3.61
N ASP A 66 8.49 -59.48 -4.50
CA ASP A 66 7.61 -60.62 -4.27
C ASP A 66 8.34 -61.92 -4.66
N GLN A 67 8.40 -62.84 -3.71
CA GLN A 67 8.92 -64.20 -3.88
C GLN A 67 7.93 -65.17 -3.22
N VAL A 68 6.69 -65.13 -3.68
CA VAL A 68 5.63 -66.08 -3.32
C VAL A 68 5.08 -66.73 -4.59
N LYS A 69 4.76 -68.02 -4.53
CA LYS A 69 4.03 -68.71 -5.59
C LYS A 69 2.60 -69.01 -5.12
N SER A 70 1.73 -69.39 -6.05
CA SER A 70 0.34 -69.73 -5.75
C SER A 70 0.19 -70.96 -4.85
N ASP A 71 1.20 -71.84 -4.84
CA ASP A 71 1.27 -73.08 -4.06
C ASP A 71 2.01 -72.92 -2.72
N SER A 72 2.44 -71.71 -2.35
CA SER A 72 3.05 -71.46 -1.03
C SER A 72 2.02 -71.61 0.09
N TYR A 73 2.40 -72.31 1.17
CA TYR A 73 1.56 -72.48 2.36
C TYR A 73 1.66 -71.27 3.29
N ILE A 74 2.87 -70.73 3.47
CA ILE A 74 3.14 -69.59 4.36
C ILE A 74 3.58 -68.39 3.52
N LYS A 75 2.89 -67.27 3.71
CA LYS A 75 3.22 -66.00 3.08
C LYS A 75 3.56 -64.95 4.14
N LEU A 76 4.86 -64.64 4.23
CA LEU A 76 5.34 -63.53 5.03
C LEU A 76 5.09 -62.23 4.29
N MET A 77 4.52 -61.23 4.95
CA MET A 77 4.25 -59.96 4.29
C MET A 77 4.36 -58.78 5.24
N THR A 78 4.45 -57.58 4.69
CA THR A 78 4.28 -56.38 5.51
C THR A 78 2.81 -56.09 5.76
N ASP A 79 2.48 -55.44 6.88
CA ASP A 79 1.10 -55.04 7.22
C ASP A 79 0.42 -54.28 6.05
N GLY A 80 1.15 -53.37 5.41
CA GLY A 80 0.65 -52.62 4.25
C GLY A 80 0.34 -53.46 3.01
N VAL A 81 0.95 -54.64 2.86
CA VAL A 81 0.61 -55.57 1.76
C VAL A 81 -0.73 -56.24 2.04
N LEU A 82 -0.97 -56.68 3.28
CA LEU A 82 -2.27 -57.23 3.67
C LEU A 82 -3.38 -56.19 3.49
N LEU A 83 -3.12 -54.94 3.90
CA LEU A 83 -4.05 -53.82 3.73
C LEU A 83 -4.39 -53.57 2.24
N ALA A 84 -3.39 -53.61 1.35
CA ALA A 84 -3.62 -53.46 -0.09
C ALA A 84 -4.45 -54.62 -0.65
N GLU A 85 -4.23 -55.84 -0.18
CA GLU A 85 -5.02 -57.01 -0.63
C GLU A 85 -6.48 -56.93 -0.18
N MET A 86 -6.77 -56.34 0.99
CA MET A 86 -8.16 -56.09 1.45
C MET A 86 -8.98 -55.22 0.48
N GLN A 87 -8.33 -54.39 -0.36
CA GLN A 87 -9.01 -53.56 -1.36
C GLN A 87 -9.63 -54.37 -2.49
N HIS A 88 -9.03 -55.51 -2.83
CA HIS A 88 -9.50 -56.38 -3.90
C HIS A 88 -10.18 -57.65 -3.37
N ASP A 89 -9.77 -58.13 -2.19
CA ASP A 89 -10.31 -59.29 -1.51
C ASP A 89 -10.83 -58.90 -0.12
N ARG A 90 -12.03 -58.31 -0.09
CA ARG A 90 -12.66 -57.84 1.15
C ARG A 90 -12.83 -58.94 2.19
N TYR A 91 -13.12 -60.16 1.77
CA TYR A 91 -13.31 -61.25 2.74
C TYR A 91 -12.01 -61.95 3.13
N LEU A 92 -10.86 -61.58 2.54
CA LEU A 92 -9.57 -62.24 2.72
C LEU A 92 -9.68 -63.75 2.45
N ASN A 93 -10.36 -64.11 1.36
CA ASN A 93 -10.62 -65.51 0.99
C ASN A 93 -9.34 -66.28 0.66
N LYS A 94 -8.24 -65.59 0.32
CA LYS A 94 -6.94 -66.23 0.11
C LYS A 94 -6.31 -66.83 1.37
N TYR A 95 -6.79 -66.46 2.55
CA TYR A 95 -6.18 -66.85 3.83
C TYR A 95 -7.14 -67.68 4.68
N ASP A 96 -6.61 -68.75 5.28
CA ASP A 96 -7.29 -69.52 6.33
C ASP A 96 -6.81 -69.11 7.74
N THR A 97 -5.62 -68.52 7.82
CA THR A 97 -4.94 -68.15 9.07
C THR A 97 -4.17 -66.85 8.85
N LEU A 98 -4.33 -65.90 9.76
CA LEU A 98 -3.57 -64.66 9.82
C LEU A 98 -2.82 -64.54 11.13
N ILE A 99 -1.52 -64.30 11.04
CA ILE A 99 -0.64 -64.01 12.18
C ILE A 99 -0.26 -62.54 12.09
N ILE A 100 -0.78 -61.72 13.00
CA ILE A 100 -0.44 -60.31 13.14
C ILE A 100 0.66 -60.19 14.18
N ASP A 101 1.89 -60.03 13.72
CA ASP A 101 3.07 -60.04 14.59
C ASP A 101 3.55 -58.66 15.00
N GLU A 102 4.29 -58.61 16.10
CA GLU A 102 4.82 -57.37 16.68
C GLU A 102 3.72 -56.33 16.95
N ALA A 103 2.52 -56.77 17.36
CA ALA A 103 1.35 -55.90 17.55
C ALA A 103 1.56 -54.79 18.60
N HIS A 104 2.57 -54.94 19.46
CA HIS A 104 3.02 -53.93 20.40
C HIS A 104 3.63 -52.68 19.76
N GLU A 105 4.08 -52.72 18.49
CA GLU A 105 4.52 -51.51 17.78
C GLU A 105 3.35 -50.54 17.57
N ARG A 106 2.10 -51.03 17.61
CA ARG A 106 0.87 -50.23 17.50
C ARG A 106 0.93 -49.21 16.35
N SER A 107 1.39 -49.70 15.19
CA SER A 107 1.44 -48.94 13.95
C SER A 107 0.02 -48.68 13.44
N LEU A 108 -0.12 -47.64 12.62
CA LEU A 108 -1.42 -47.28 12.04
C LEU A 108 -2.05 -48.43 11.24
N ASN A 109 -1.23 -49.17 10.50
CA ASN A 109 -1.67 -50.31 9.69
C ASN A 109 -2.14 -51.47 10.58
N ILE A 110 -1.42 -51.78 11.66
CA ILE A 110 -1.80 -52.84 12.60
C ILE A 110 -3.14 -52.51 13.24
N ASP A 111 -3.30 -51.32 13.82
CA ASP A 111 -4.55 -50.91 14.47
C ASP A 111 -5.75 -50.97 13.50
N PHE A 112 -5.52 -50.62 12.23
CA PHE A 112 -6.53 -50.74 11.18
C PHE A 112 -6.90 -52.20 10.87
N ILE A 113 -5.89 -53.04 10.64
CA ILE A 113 -6.07 -54.48 10.36
C ILE A 113 -6.83 -55.14 11.51
N LEU A 114 -6.48 -54.83 12.76
CA LEU A 114 -7.15 -55.38 13.94
C LEU A 114 -8.63 -54.99 13.99
N GLY A 115 -8.95 -53.71 13.76
CA GLY A 115 -10.34 -53.27 13.70
C GLY A 115 -11.12 -53.89 12.54
N TYR A 116 -10.47 -54.05 11.39
CA TYR A 116 -11.06 -54.72 10.24
C TYR A 116 -11.38 -56.20 10.53
N LEU A 117 -10.42 -56.92 11.11
CA LEU A 117 -10.58 -58.31 11.50
C LEU A 117 -11.67 -58.48 12.55
N LYS A 118 -11.85 -57.51 13.45
CA LYS A 118 -12.94 -57.52 14.44
C LYS A 118 -14.33 -57.55 13.77
N GLU A 119 -14.51 -56.82 12.67
CA GLU A 119 -15.75 -56.85 11.89
C GLU A 119 -15.87 -58.05 10.95
N LEU A 120 -14.73 -58.58 10.47
CA LEU A 120 -14.69 -59.70 9.52
C LEU A 120 -14.90 -61.05 10.19
N LEU A 121 -14.31 -61.30 11.36
CA LEU A 121 -14.36 -62.60 12.05
C LEU A 121 -15.78 -63.15 12.27
N PRO A 122 -16.80 -62.33 12.64
CA PRO A 122 -18.19 -62.81 12.70
C PRO A 122 -18.75 -63.29 11.35
N LYS A 123 -18.20 -62.82 10.22
CA LYS A 123 -18.60 -63.19 8.85
C LYS A 123 -17.75 -64.33 8.28
N ARG A 124 -16.51 -64.51 8.78
CA ARG A 124 -15.55 -65.57 8.42
C ARG A 124 -15.15 -66.36 9.68
N PRO A 125 -16.04 -67.20 10.23
CA PRO A 125 -15.74 -67.98 11.44
C PRO A 125 -14.65 -69.05 11.22
N ASP A 126 -14.39 -69.41 9.95
CA ASP A 126 -13.35 -70.30 9.48
C ASP A 126 -11.94 -69.70 9.62
N LEU A 127 -11.80 -68.38 9.41
CA LEU A 127 -10.54 -67.66 9.47
C LEU A 127 -9.99 -67.61 10.91
N LYS A 128 -8.76 -68.09 11.09
CA LYS A 128 -8.05 -68.00 12.39
C LYS A 128 -7.16 -66.78 12.44
N VAL A 129 -7.19 -66.06 13.56
CA VAL A 129 -6.35 -64.88 13.80
C VAL A 129 -5.51 -65.09 15.06
N ILE A 130 -4.20 -64.96 14.90
CA ILE A 130 -3.21 -65.00 15.98
C ILE A 130 -2.58 -63.62 16.04
N ILE A 131 -2.54 -63.03 17.24
CA ILE A 131 -1.90 -61.74 17.48
C ILE A 131 -0.77 -61.98 18.46
N THR A 132 0.45 -61.62 18.08
CA THR A 132 1.65 -61.77 18.90
C THR A 132 2.16 -60.42 19.38
N SER A 133 2.54 -60.36 20.66
CA SER A 133 3.04 -59.15 21.32
C SER A 133 4.27 -59.47 22.16
N ALA A 134 5.22 -58.53 22.22
CA ALA A 134 6.39 -58.61 23.08
C ALA A 134 6.23 -57.87 24.42
N THR A 135 5.11 -57.17 24.62
CA THR A 135 4.81 -56.39 25.82
C THR A 135 3.66 -56.98 26.63
N ILE A 136 3.55 -56.54 27.89
CA ILE A 136 2.62 -57.03 28.92
C ILE A 136 1.24 -56.33 28.85
N ASP A 137 0.80 -55.83 27.69
CA ASP A 137 -0.63 -55.44 27.50
C ASP A 137 -1.36 -56.38 26.54
N PRO A 138 -1.39 -57.71 26.77
CA PRO A 138 -2.26 -58.63 26.03
C PRO A 138 -3.75 -58.44 26.35
N GLU A 139 -4.09 -57.82 27.49
CA GLU A 139 -5.45 -57.58 27.95
C GLU A 139 -6.22 -56.65 27.00
N SER A 140 -5.59 -55.57 26.51
CA SER A 140 -6.25 -54.66 25.58
C SER A 140 -6.67 -55.39 24.29
N PHE A 141 -5.78 -56.22 23.72
CA PHE A 141 -6.08 -57.05 22.55
C PHE A 141 -7.14 -58.11 22.86
N SER A 142 -7.06 -58.79 24.01
CA SER A 142 -8.06 -59.78 24.42
C SER A 142 -9.45 -59.16 24.52
N LYS A 143 -9.58 -58.02 25.22
CA LYS A 143 -10.83 -57.27 25.38
C LYS A 143 -11.38 -56.83 24.02
N HIS A 144 -10.52 -56.37 23.11
CA HIS A 144 -10.91 -55.98 21.76
C HIS A 144 -11.56 -57.15 21.00
N PHE A 145 -10.99 -58.34 21.09
CA PHE A 145 -11.51 -59.56 20.46
C PHE A 145 -12.46 -60.37 21.37
N SER A 146 -13.30 -59.69 22.17
CA SER A 146 -14.35 -60.31 22.98
C SER A 146 -13.84 -61.33 24.02
N GLY A 147 -12.72 -61.04 24.69
CA GLY A 147 -12.12 -61.92 25.70
C GLY A 147 -11.33 -63.07 25.10
N ALA A 148 -10.65 -62.83 23.96
CA ALA A 148 -9.83 -63.85 23.31
C ALA A 148 -8.74 -64.38 24.27
N PRO A 149 -8.44 -65.69 24.28
CA PRO A 149 -7.50 -66.27 25.23
C PRO A 149 -6.11 -65.66 25.10
N ILE A 150 -5.47 -65.41 26.24
CA ILE A 150 -4.09 -64.93 26.35
C ILE A 150 -3.21 -66.12 26.70
N ILE A 151 -2.15 -66.33 25.92
CA ILE A 151 -1.14 -67.36 26.14
C ILE A 151 0.19 -66.64 26.35
N GLU A 152 0.78 -66.82 27.53
CA GLU A 152 2.08 -66.25 27.86
C GLU A 152 3.19 -67.28 27.62
N VAL A 153 4.22 -66.86 26.89
CA VAL A 153 5.41 -67.66 26.57
C VAL A 153 6.60 -67.01 27.24
N THR A 154 7.09 -67.63 28.31
CA THR A 154 8.27 -67.16 29.04
C THR A 154 9.54 -67.40 28.22
N GLY A 155 10.37 -66.36 28.10
CA GLY A 155 11.72 -66.47 27.54
C GLY A 155 12.70 -67.03 28.59
N ARG A 156 13.85 -67.52 28.12
CA ARG A 156 15.03 -67.74 28.99
C ARG A 156 15.87 -66.46 29.00
N THR A 157 15.49 -65.47 29.79
CA THR A 157 16.28 -64.25 30.00
C THR A 157 17.09 -64.33 31.30
N TYR A 158 18.31 -63.84 31.25
CA TYR A 158 19.19 -63.69 32.41
C TYR A 158 18.82 -62.42 33.18
N PRO A 159 19.05 -62.37 34.51
CA PRO A 159 18.74 -61.20 35.31
C PRO A 159 19.54 -59.97 34.83
N VAL A 160 18.88 -58.82 34.84
CA VAL A 160 19.47 -57.52 34.50
C VAL A 160 19.37 -56.57 35.70
N GLU A 161 20.51 -56.16 36.23
CA GLU A 161 20.61 -55.13 37.26
C GLU A 161 20.29 -53.75 36.65
N VAL A 162 19.47 -52.94 37.33
CA VAL A 162 19.13 -51.58 36.88
C VAL A 162 19.74 -50.58 37.85
N ARG A 163 20.52 -49.63 37.33
CA ARG A 163 21.15 -48.55 38.11
C ARG A 163 20.67 -47.19 37.61
N TYR A 164 20.18 -46.35 38.51
CA TYR A 164 19.77 -44.98 38.17
C TYR A 164 20.90 -43.99 38.48
N ARG A 165 21.21 -43.12 37.52
CA ARG A 165 22.27 -42.09 37.57
C ARG A 165 21.73 -40.78 36.99
N PRO A 166 20.82 -40.09 37.68
CA PRO A 166 20.26 -38.82 37.19
C PRO A 166 21.38 -37.80 36.94
N LEU A 167 21.21 -36.96 35.92
CA LEU A 167 22.17 -35.91 35.57
C LEU A 167 22.10 -34.70 36.54
N ASP A 168 21.02 -34.59 37.33
CA ASP A 168 20.62 -33.40 38.10
C ASP A 168 21.24 -33.24 39.52
N GLU A 169 22.36 -33.91 39.85
CA GLU A 169 23.08 -33.61 41.11
C GLU A 169 24.01 -32.38 41.02
N LEU A 170 23.86 -31.53 40.00
CA LEU A 170 24.50 -30.21 39.92
C LEU A 170 23.47 -29.11 39.58
N ASP A 171 22.97 -28.46 40.63
CA ASP A 171 22.20 -27.21 40.67
C ASP A 171 20.82 -27.17 39.97
N THR A 172 19.82 -27.63 40.71
CA THR A 172 18.40 -27.29 40.55
C THR A 172 18.18 -25.80 40.84
N ASN A 173 18.29 -24.93 39.83
CA ASN A 173 17.52 -23.68 39.69
C ASN A 173 18.02 -22.93 38.45
N HIS A 174 17.47 -23.19 37.26
CA HIS A 174 17.23 -22.17 36.23
C HIS A 174 16.40 -22.76 35.09
N SER A 175 15.13 -22.33 35.05
CA SER A 175 14.29 -22.35 33.85
C SER A 175 14.99 -21.60 32.71
N GLU A 176 14.97 -22.19 31.51
CA GLU A 176 15.60 -21.73 30.25
C GLU A 176 17.08 -22.12 30.07
N LEU A 177 17.32 -23.43 29.90
CA LEU A 177 18.60 -23.98 29.47
C LEU A 177 18.90 -23.61 28.00
N SER A 178 20.08 -23.05 27.77
CA SER A 178 20.69 -23.06 26.45
C SER A 178 21.11 -24.49 26.08
N ASP A 179 20.81 -24.94 24.86
CA ASP A 179 21.14 -26.29 24.33
C ASP A 179 22.58 -26.75 24.68
N SER A 180 23.54 -25.82 24.77
CA SER A 180 24.95 -26.12 24.99
C SER A 180 25.33 -26.69 26.37
N ARG A 181 24.62 -26.35 27.46
CA ARG A 181 24.97 -26.88 28.80
C ARG A 181 24.50 -28.32 28.98
N TYR A 182 23.25 -28.58 28.58
CA TYR A 182 22.63 -29.90 28.65
C TYR A 182 23.42 -30.96 27.84
N ASP A 183 23.89 -30.59 26.65
CA ASP A 183 24.74 -31.46 25.83
C ASP A 183 26.05 -31.86 26.55
N THR A 184 26.63 -30.95 27.33
CA THR A 184 27.90 -31.18 28.05
C THR A 184 27.70 -32.10 29.26
N GLU A 185 26.63 -31.88 30.02
CA GLU A 185 26.28 -32.70 31.19
C GLU A 185 25.92 -34.14 30.79
N GLN A 186 25.15 -34.31 29.71
CA GLN A 186 24.82 -35.64 29.19
C GLN A 186 26.07 -36.42 28.76
N ILE A 187 27.02 -35.79 28.06
CA ILE A 187 28.29 -36.44 27.67
C ILE A 187 29.09 -36.87 28.91
N ASN A 188 29.17 -36.02 29.94
CA ASN A 188 29.85 -36.36 31.19
C ASN A 188 29.17 -37.53 31.92
N GLY A 189 27.83 -37.55 31.96
CA GLY A 189 27.06 -38.68 32.51
C GLY A 189 27.31 -39.98 31.75
N ILE A 190 27.38 -39.92 30.41
CA ILE A 190 27.74 -41.08 29.56
C ILE A 190 29.17 -41.55 29.88
N PHE A 191 30.12 -40.64 30.06
CA PHE A 191 31.49 -40.99 30.43
C PHE A 191 31.57 -41.71 31.77
N ALA A 192 30.87 -41.20 32.79
CA ALA A 192 30.81 -41.82 34.11
C ALA A 192 30.18 -43.23 34.03
N ALA A 193 29.08 -43.39 33.29
CA ALA A 193 28.43 -44.68 33.08
C ALA A 193 29.32 -45.68 32.33
N VAL A 194 30.02 -45.26 31.28
CA VAL A 194 30.97 -46.10 30.56
C VAL A 194 32.13 -46.52 31.47
N ASP A 195 32.64 -45.64 32.32
CA ASP A 195 33.72 -45.95 33.27
C ASP A 195 33.22 -46.91 34.36
N GLU A 196 32.00 -46.73 34.87
CA GLU A 196 31.35 -47.65 35.82
C GLU A 196 31.26 -49.06 35.23
N LEU A 197 30.67 -49.20 34.04
CA LEU A 197 30.53 -50.51 33.37
C LEU A 197 31.88 -51.12 32.98
N SER A 198 32.89 -50.30 32.70
CA SER A 198 34.26 -50.77 32.43
C SER A 198 34.90 -51.44 33.65
N ARG A 199 34.51 -51.05 34.87
CA ARG A 199 35.03 -51.64 36.12
C ARG A 199 34.36 -52.97 36.48
N GLU A 200 33.13 -53.20 36.04
CA GLU A 200 32.36 -54.42 36.29
C GLU A 200 32.92 -55.65 35.54
N GLY A 201 33.45 -55.43 34.33
CA GLY A 201 34.08 -56.49 33.55
C GLY A 201 33.93 -56.29 32.05
N ARG A 202 34.53 -57.21 31.27
CA ARG A 202 34.48 -57.15 29.81
C ARG A 202 33.07 -57.47 29.29
N GLY A 203 32.60 -56.69 28.31
CA GLY A 203 31.32 -56.86 27.65
C GLY A 203 30.98 -55.64 26.77
N ASP A 204 30.17 -55.84 25.74
CA ASP A 204 29.78 -54.75 24.85
C ASP A 204 28.68 -53.90 25.47
N ILE A 205 28.73 -52.60 25.16
CA ILE A 205 27.83 -51.58 25.66
C ILE A 205 26.92 -51.12 24.52
N LEU A 206 25.61 -51.12 24.75
CA LEU A 206 24.63 -50.48 23.88
C LEU A 206 24.15 -49.18 24.53
N LEU A 207 24.47 -48.04 23.91
CA LEU A 207 24.07 -46.71 24.36
C LEU A 207 22.89 -46.21 23.53
N PHE A 208 21.75 -45.94 24.16
CA PHE A 208 20.58 -45.35 23.50
C PHE A 208 20.63 -43.83 23.49
N MET A 209 20.42 -43.22 22.33
CA MET A 209 20.41 -41.77 22.12
C MET A 209 19.22 -41.32 21.26
N ASN A 210 18.92 -40.03 21.29
CA ASN A 210 17.75 -39.44 20.65
C ASN A 210 17.96 -39.04 19.18
N GLY A 211 19.19 -38.94 18.66
CA GLY A 211 19.43 -38.53 17.28
C GLY A 211 20.85 -38.77 16.73
N GLU A 212 20.99 -38.57 15.42
CA GLU A 212 22.24 -38.80 14.67
C GLU A 212 23.37 -37.85 15.10
N ARG A 213 23.03 -36.58 15.34
CA ARG A 213 24.01 -35.56 15.73
C ARG A 213 24.60 -35.91 17.09
N GLU A 214 23.73 -36.23 18.03
CA GLU A 214 24.07 -36.59 19.41
C GLU A 214 24.92 -37.86 19.46
N ILE A 215 24.59 -38.86 18.64
CA ILE A 215 25.41 -40.07 18.44
C ILE A 215 26.82 -39.71 17.95
N ARG A 216 26.94 -38.80 16.98
CA ARG A 216 28.25 -38.43 16.43
C ARG A 216 29.09 -37.65 17.43
N ASP A 217 28.51 -36.62 18.04
CA ASP A 217 29.19 -35.77 19.00
C ASP A 217 29.69 -36.63 20.18
N THR A 218 28.89 -37.61 20.62
CA THR A 218 29.29 -38.58 21.66
C THR A 218 30.34 -39.58 21.17
N ALA A 219 30.24 -40.08 19.93
CA ALA A 219 31.23 -40.99 19.37
C ALA A 219 32.60 -40.32 19.24
N ASP A 220 32.65 -39.06 18.80
CA ASP A 220 33.87 -38.25 18.73
C ASP A 220 34.45 -38.00 20.13
N ALA A 221 33.59 -37.66 21.09
CA ALA A 221 33.99 -37.42 22.48
C ALA A 221 34.55 -38.69 23.15
N LEU A 222 33.91 -39.85 22.96
CA LEU A 222 34.39 -41.15 23.44
C LEU A 222 35.70 -41.56 22.74
N SER A 223 35.83 -41.31 21.43
CA SER A 223 37.04 -41.66 20.67
C SER A 223 38.27 -40.90 21.17
N LYS A 224 38.09 -39.63 21.58
CA LYS A 224 39.16 -38.80 22.19
C LYS A 224 39.66 -39.34 23.52
N ARG A 225 38.88 -40.16 24.24
CA ARG A 225 39.31 -40.79 25.50
C ARG A 225 40.32 -41.91 25.32
N LYS A 226 40.59 -42.35 24.08
CA LYS A 226 41.60 -43.38 23.73
C LYS A 226 41.50 -44.65 24.61
N MET A 227 40.30 -45.17 24.76
CA MET A 227 40.06 -46.41 25.51
C MET A 227 40.72 -47.60 24.79
N GLY A 228 41.66 -48.30 25.45
CA GLY A 228 42.32 -49.47 24.87
C GLY A 228 41.33 -50.58 24.49
N ASN A 229 41.59 -51.28 23.38
CA ASN A 229 40.81 -52.43 22.90
C ASN A 229 39.28 -52.20 22.83
N THR A 230 38.86 -50.96 22.53
CA THR A 230 37.43 -50.59 22.43
C THR A 230 37.12 -49.97 21.07
N GLU A 231 36.07 -50.47 20.40
CA GLU A 231 35.54 -49.95 19.14
C GLU A 231 34.24 -49.17 19.38
N ILE A 232 34.13 -47.98 18.80
CA ILE A 232 32.94 -47.11 18.91
C ILE A 232 32.21 -47.17 17.57
N LEU A 233 30.96 -47.65 17.57
CA LEU A 233 30.18 -47.89 16.36
C LEU A 233 28.82 -47.19 16.43
N PRO A 234 28.48 -46.31 15.47
CA PRO A 234 27.15 -45.72 15.40
C PRO A 234 26.13 -46.69 14.79
N LEU A 235 24.86 -46.58 15.21
CA LEU A 235 23.72 -47.34 14.68
C LEU A 235 22.45 -46.47 14.57
N TYR A 236 22.18 -45.95 13.38
CA TYR A 236 20.94 -45.20 13.09
C TYR A 236 20.47 -45.48 11.66
N ALA A 237 19.19 -45.24 11.38
CA ALA A 237 18.50 -45.71 10.17
C ALA A 237 19.14 -45.26 8.83
N ARG A 238 19.85 -44.11 8.82
CA ARG A 238 20.46 -43.55 7.60
C ARG A 238 21.80 -44.19 7.22
N LEU A 239 22.44 -44.95 8.11
CA LEU A 239 23.72 -45.62 7.83
C LEU A 239 23.64 -46.54 6.62
N SER A 240 24.74 -46.68 5.90
CA SER A 240 24.83 -47.61 4.79
C SER A 240 24.68 -49.06 5.26
N ALA A 241 24.21 -49.96 4.38
CA ALA A 241 24.06 -51.37 4.73
C ALA A 241 25.39 -52.02 5.17
N ALA A 242 26.52 -51.58 4.61
CA ALA A 242 27.84 -52.08 5.00
C ALA A 242 28.20 -51.66 6.43
N GLU A 243 27.91 -50.42 6.82
CA GLU A 243 28.15 -49.91 8.18
C GLU A 243 27.24 -50.59 9.21
N GLN A 244 25.96 -50.79 8.88
CA GLN A 244 25.04 -51.54 9.74
C GLN A 244 25.50 -52.98 9.91
N ASN A 245 25.95 -53.64 8.82
CA ASN A 245 26.43 -55.01 8.86
C ASN A 245 27.70 -55.19 9.71
N LYS A 246 28.54 -54.15 9.84
CA LYS A 246 29.75 -54.19 10.68
C LYS A 246 29.45 -54.52 12.14
N ILE A 247 28.28 -54.13 12.64
CA ILE A 247 27.84 -54.38 14.01
C ILE A 247 27.56 -55.88 14.27
N PHE A 248 27.17 -56.62 13.22
CA PHE A 248 26.87 -58.05 13.31
C PHE A 248 28.08 -58.94 13.05
N ALA A 249 29.21 -58.36 12.59
CA ALA A 249 30.41 -59.12 12.32
C ALA A 249 31.06 -59.61 13.63
N PRO A 250 31.61 -60.85 13.68
CA PRO A 250 32.35 -61.35 14.82
C PRO A 250 33.50 -60.43 15.21
N HIS A 251 33.82 -60.35 16.51
CA HIS A 251 34.82 -59.44 17.04
C HIS A 251 35.46 -59.92 18.34
N HIS A 252 36.62 -59.33 18.64
CA HIS A 252 37.37 -59.60 19.87
C HIS A 252 37.44 -58.38 20.79
N ASN A 253 37.53 -57.16 20.24
CA ASN A 253 37.56 -55.92 21.01
C ASN A 253 36.18 -55.61 21.61
N ARG A 254 36.15 -54.88 22.74
CA ARG A 254 34.88 -54.41 23.29
C ARG A 254 34.23 -53.42 22.33
N ARG A 255 32.93 -53.50 22.09
CA ARG A 255 32.17 -52.51 21.32
C ARG A 255 31.32 -51.61 22.20
N ILE A 256 31.30 -50.33 21.88
CA ILE A 256 30.30 -49.37 22.34
C ILE A 256 29.46 -49.01 21.12
N VAL A 257 28.23 -49.50 21.08
CA VAL A 257 27.28 -49.26 19.99
C VAL A 257 26.37 -48.12 20.38
N LEU A 258 26.45 -46.99 19.67
CA LEU A 258 25.62 -45.80 19.91
C LEU A 258 24.42 -45.83 18.99
N ALA A 259 23.24 -46.11 19.53
CA ALA A 259 22.05 -46.41 18.74
C ALA A 259 20.88 -45.47 19.03
N THR A 260 20.08 -45.19 18.00
CA THR A 260 18.70 -44.70 18.23
C THR A 260 17.79 -45.86 18.62
N ASN A 261 16.47 -45.62 18.67
CA ASN A 261 15.44 -46.64 18.83
C ASN A 261 15.43 -47.74 17.74
N VAL A 262 16.36 -47.74 16.77
CA VAL A 262 16.53 -48.84 15.81
C VAL A 262 16.95 -50.15 16.49
N ALA A 263 17.77 -50.07 17.55
CA ALA A 263 18.12 -51.24 18.37
C ALA A 263 16.99 -51.62 19.37
N GLU A 264 16.00 -50.72 19.52
CA GLU A 264 14.68 -50.83 20.14
C GLU A 264 14.03 -52.21 20.21
N THR A 265 13.56 -52.64 19.05
CA THR A 265 12.62 -53.74 18.82
C THR A 265 13.20 -54.72 17.82
N SER A 266 13.29 -54.31 16.55
CA SER A 266 13.42 -55.21 15.40
C SER A 266 14.85 -55.61 15.03
N LEU A 267 15.86 -55.16 15.78
CA LEU A 267 17.25 -55.49 15.51
C LEU A 267 17.93 -55.98 16.79
N THR A 268 18.54 -57.15 16.73
CA THR A 268 19.22 -57.77 17.87
C THR A 268 20.72 -57.65 17.68
N VAL A 269 21.35 -56.70 18.38
CA VAL A 269 22.80 -56.57 18.37
C VAL A 269 23.40 -57.71 19.18
N PRO A 270 24.29 -58.54 18.61
CA PRO A 270 24.90 -59.66 19.33
C PRO A 270 25.91 -59.16 20.37
N GLY A 271 26.13 -59.92 21.44
CA GLY A 271 27.21 -59.66 22.41
C GLY A 271 26.96 -58.55 23.43
N ILE A 272 25.80 -57.90 23.41
CA ILE A 272 25.46 -56.81 24.36
C ILE A 272 25.31 -57.35 25.78
N LYS A 273 26.22 -56.91 26.65
CA LYS A 273 26.21 -57.21 28.09
C LYS A 273 25.69 -56.05 28.91
N TYR A 274 25.96 -54.82 28.47
CA TYR A 274 25.59 -53.62 29.21
C TYR A 274 24.75 -52.67 28.34
N VAL A 275 23.83 -51.96 28.99
CA VAL A 275 23.00 -50.93 28.35
C VAL A 275 23.19 -49.61 29.10
N ILE A 276 23.30 -48.52 28.36
CA ILE A 276 23.18 -47.16 28.89
C ILE A 276 21.97 -46.52 28.20
N ASP A 277 20.99 -46.07 28.99
CA ASP A 277 19.76 -45.46 28.50
C ASP A 277 19.71 -43.98 28.90
N THR A 278 19.78 -43.09 27.91
CA THR A 278 19.61 -41.64 28.11
C THR A 278 18.15 -41.26 28.42
N GLY A 279 17.19 -42.17 28.23
CA GLY A 279 15.81 -41.96 28.64
C GLY A 279 14.97 -41.10 27.69
N THR A 280 15.51 -40.63 26.56
CA THR A 280 14.76 -39.83 25.59
C THR A 280 14.77 -40.44 24.20
N ALA A 281 13.81 -40.03 23.36
CA ALA A 281 13.74 -40.39 21.95
C ALA A 281 13.08 -39.28 21.14
N ARG A 282 13.37 -39.23 19.83
CA ARG A 282 12.63 -38.41 18.88
C ARG A 282 11.37 -39.14 18.42
N ILE A 283 10.19 -38.64 18.81
CA ILE A 283 8.90 -39.25 18.48
C ILE A 283 8.16 -38.34 17.50
N SER A 284 7.70 -38.90 16.38
CA SER A 284 6.93 -38.11 15.42
C SER A 284 5.53 -37.80 15.96
N ARG A 285 5.17 -36.51 15.94
CA ARG A 285 3.90 -35.96 16.39
C ARG A 285 3.28 -35.07 15.31
N TYR A 286 2.01 -35.28 15.01
CA TYR A 286 1.24 -34.41 14.15
C TYR A 286 0.47 -33.37 14.97
N SER A 287 0.57 -32.10 14.58
CA SER A 287 -0.24 -31.03 15.16
C SER A 287 -1.44 -30.75 14.25
N TYR A 288 -2.66 -31.09 14.68
CA TYR A 288 -3.88 -30.81 13.91
C TYR A 288 -4.16 -29.30 13.74
N LYS A 289 -3.65 -28.45 14.65
CA LYS A 289 -3.84 -26.99 14.58
C LYS A 289 -3.00 -26.36 13.46
N SER A 290 -1.70 -26.64 13.48
CA SER A 290 -0.77 -26.12 12.48
C SER A 290 -0.71 -26.98 11.22
N LYS A 291 -1.28 -28.19 11.25
CA LYS A 291 -1.21 -29.23 10.21
C LYS A 291 0.21 -29.65 9.84
N VAL A 292 1.13 -29.55 10.80
CA VAL A 292 2.57 -29.75 10.63
C VAL A 292 3.02 -30.99 11.39
N GLN A 293 3.97 -31.72 10.80
CA GLN A 293 4.66 -32.81 11.48
C GLN A 293 5.84 -32.26 12.28
N ARG A 294 5.89 -32.65 13.55
CA ARG A 294 6.93 -32.29 14.53
C ARG A 294 7.73 -33.54 14.88
N LEU A 295 8.99 -33.32 15.25
CA LEU A 295 9.87 -34.38 15.73
C LEU A 295 10.53 -33.99 17.07
N PRO A 296 9.72 -33.74 18.12
CA PRO A 296 10.24 -33.36 19.43
C PRO A 296 11.07 -34.49 20.05
N ILE A 297 12.01 -34.09 20.91
CA ILE A 297 12.67 -34.99 21.84
C ILE A 297 11.77 -35.08 23.07
N GLU A 298 11.35 -36.29 23.44
CA GLU A 298 10.47 -36.56 24.58
C GLU A 298 11.05 -37.71 25.43
N PRO A 299 10.73 -37.78 26.75
CA PRO A 299 11.01 -38.95 27.56
C PRO A 299 10.32 -40.21 27.00
N ILE A 300 11.01 -41.34 27.04
CA ILE A 300 10.44 -42.64 26.61
C ILE A 300 9.48 -43.21 27.64
N SER A 301 8.51 -44.03 27.21
CA SER A 301 7.62 -44.75 28.12
C SER A 301 8.34 -45.80 28.97
N GLN A 302 7.70 -46.26 30.05
CA GLN A 302 8.23 -47.33 30.88
C GLN A 302 8.45 -48.62 30.08
N ALA A 303 7.50 -48.98 29.20
CA ALA A 303 7.62 -50.12 28.30
C ALA A 303 8.84 -50.00 27.38
N SER A 304 9.08 -48.84 26.76
CA SER A 304 10.28 -48.60 25.94
C SER A 304 11.57 -48.71 26.76
N ALA A 305 11.62 -48.12 27.96
CA ALA A 305 12.77 -48.22 28.85
C ALA A 305 13.04 -49.68 29.30
N ASN A 306 12.00 -50.48 29.49
CA ASN A 306 12.11 -51.90 29.83
C ASN A 306 12.54 -52.74 28.62
N GLN A 307 12.10 -52.39 27.40
CA GLN A 307 12.62 -53.02 26.18
C GLN A 307 14.10 -52.71 25.95
N ARG A 308 14.54 -51.47 26.20
CA ARG A 308 15.95 -51.07 26.16
C ARG A 308 16.78 -51.86 27.17
N LYS A 309 16.29 -51.98 28.41
CA LYS A 309 16.89 -52.85 29.44
C LYS A 309 17.05 -54.29 28.93
N GLY A 310 16.01 -54.87 28.32
CA GLY A 310 16.01 -56.23 27.77
C GLY A 310 16.91 -56.46 26.53
N ARG A 311 17.68 -55.44 26.11
CA ARG A 311 18.75 -55.61 25.09
C ARG A 311 20.04 -56.16 25.67
N CYS A 312 20.23 -56.07 26.99
CA CYS A 312 21.15 -56.92 27.73
C CYS A 312 20.37 -58.04 28.46
N GLY A 313 21.06 -59.05 29.00
CA GLY A 313 20.38 -60.17 29.68
C GLY A 313 19.92 -61.31 28.76
N ARG A 314 20.37 -61.34 27.49
CA ARG A 314 19.94 -62.38 26.53
C ARG A 314 20.82 -63.62 26.54
N THR A 315 22.14 -63.42 26.58
CA THR A 315 23.13 -64.51 26.57
C THR A 315 23.74 -64.75 27.94
N GLU A 316 23.80 -63.72 28.78
CA GLU A 316 24.35 -63.73 30.14
C GLU A 316 23.74 -62.58 30.96
N ALA A 317 23.98 -62.55 32.28
CA ALA A 317 23.54 -61.48 33.16
C ALA A 317 24.19 -60.13 32.77
N GLY A 318 23.40 -59.04 32.84
CA GLY A 318 23.81 -57.73 32.36
C GLY A 318 23.44 -56.58 33.30
N ILE A 319 23.93 -55.38 32.99
CA ILE A 319 23.67 -54.15 33.76
C ILE A 319 23.10 -53.08 32.83
N CYS A 320 22.00 -52.46 33.24
CA CYS A 320 21.38 -51.34 32.56
C CYS A 320 21.51 -50.07 33.42
N ILE A 321 22.30 -49.09 32.97
CA ILE A 321 22.40 -47.77 33.59
C ILE A 321 21.39 -46.82 32.93
N ARG A 322 20.49 -46.22 33.71
CA ARG A 322 19.53 -45.19 33.29
C ARG A 322 20.05 -43.83 33.74
N LEU A 323 20.24 -42.89 32.81
CA LEU A 323 20.76 -41.54 33.11
C LEU A 323 19.67 -40.58 33.60
N TYR A 324 18.69 -41.10 34.33
CA TYR A 324 17.54 -40.39 34.90
C TYR A 324 17.18 -41.05 36.24
N SER A 325 16.39 -40.37 37.07
CA SER A 325 16.03 -40.89 38.40
C SER A 325 14.97 -41.99 38.31
N GLU A 326 14.87 -42.79 39.38
CA GLU A 326 13.80 -43.77 39.52
C GLU A 326 12.41 -43.11 39.65
N GLU A 327 12.34 -41.95 40.31
CA GLU A 327 11.13 -41.15 40.39
C GLU A 327 10.66 -40.68 39.00
N ASP A 328 11.59 -40.17 38.18
CA ASP A 328 11.30 -39.82 36.80
C ASP A 328 10.75 -41.04 36.05
N PHE A 329 11.44 -42.19 36.08
CA PHE A 329 10.95 -43.44 35.45
C PHE A 329 9.51 -43.80 35.86
N ASN A 330 9.22 -43.80 37.16
CA ASN A 330 7.91 -44.16 37.70
C ASN A 330 6.80 -43.17 37.32
N SER A 331 7.14 -41.89 37.09
CA SER A 331 6.20 -40.86 36.67
C SER A 331 5.84 -40.91 35.17
N ARG A 332 6.62 -41.62 34.36
CA ARG A 332 6.42 -41.70 32.90
C ARG A 332 5.21 -42.55 32.53
N PRO A 333 4.60 -42.31 31.37
CA PRO A 333 3.54 -43.18 30.86
C PRO A 333 4.01 -44.63 30.72
N GLU A 334 3.14 -45.57 31.06
CA GLU A 334 3.45 -47.00 30.96
C GLU A 334 3.76 -47.42 29.51
N PHE A 335 2.97 -46.93 28.55
CA PHE A 335 3.12 -47.25 27.12
C PHE A 335 3.28 -46.00 26.25
N THR A 336 4.00 -46.15 25.15
CA THR A 336 4.10 -45.13 24.11
C THR A 336 2.77 -45.00 23.39
N ALA A 337 2.29 -43.76 23.19
CA ALA A 337 1.03 -43.52 22.49
C ALA A 337 1.05 -44.12 21.06
N PRO A 338 0.01 -44.87 20.66
CA PRO A 338 -0.03 -45.54 19.36
C PRO A 338 -0.05 -44.53 18.21
N GLU A 339 0.40 -44.97 17.03
CA GLU A 339 0.61 -44.08 15.87
C GLU A 339 -0.69 -43.38 15.41
N ILE A 340 -1.83 -44.05 15.55
CA ILE A 340 -3.16 -43.51 15.22
C ILE A 340 -3.53 -42.25 16.00
N LEU A 341 -2.95 -42.02 17.18
CA LEU A 341 -3.21 -40.83 17.99
C LEU A 341 -2.28 -39.65 17.67
N ARG A 342 -1.27 -39.86 16.83
CA ARG A 342 -0.18 -38.89 16.63
C ARG A 342 0.18 -38.64 15.17
N THR A 343 -0.62 -39.12 14.22
CA THR A 343 -0.42 -38.94 12.77
C THR A 343 -1.64 -38.30 12.10
N ASN A 344 -1.49 -37.88 10.84
CA ASN A 344 -2.61 -37.40 10.02
C ASN A 344 -3.43 -38.61 9.53
N LEU A 345 -4.76 -38.54 9.68
CA LEU A 345 -5.66 -39.66 9.40
C LEU A 345 -6.31 -39.63 8.00
N ALA A 346 -5.97 -38.67 7.14
CA ALA A 346 -6.61 -38.51 5.83
C ALA A 346 -6.48 -39.76 4.94
N SER A 347 -5.30 -40.39 4.91
CA SER A 347 -5.08 -41.63 4.15
C SER A 347 -5.97 -42.77 4.64
N VAL A 348 -6.12 -42.91 5.96
CA VAL A 348 -6.96 -43.95 6.58
C VAL A 348 -8.43 -43.68 6.32
N ILE A 349 -8.89 -42.43 6.50
CA ILE A 349 -10.27 -42.04 6.20
C ILE A 349 -10.60 -42.33 4.73
N LEU A 350 -9.69 -41.99 3.81
CA LEU A 350 -9.87 -42.25 2.38
C LEU A 350 -10.02 -43.76 2.09
N GLN A 351 -9.17 -44.58 2.70
CA GLN A 351 -9.22 -46.04 2.57
C GLN A 351 -10.52 -46.63 3.15
N MET A 352 -10.94 -46.18 4.34
CA MET A 352 -12.20 -46.63 4.97
C MET A 352 -13.42 -46.36 4.12
N LEU A 353 -13.49 -45.14 3.57
CA LEU A 353 -14.58 -44.75 2.68
C LEU A 353 -14.55 -45.55 1.37
N SER A 354 -13.36 -45.88 0.85
CA SER A 354 -13.21 -46.70 -0.36
C SER A 354 -13.67 -48.15 -0.12
N LEU A 355 -13.35 -48.70 1.05
CA LEU A 355 -13.74 -50.05 1.48
C LEU A 355 -15.19 -50.16 2.00
N ASN A 356 -15.92 -49.03 2.11
CA ASN A 356 -17.25 -48.94 2.70
C ASN A 356 -17.32 -49.56 4.11
N LEU A 357 -16.43 -49.14 5.02
CA LEU A 357 -16.34 -49.61 6.41
C LEU A 357 -17.15 -48.76 7.41
N GLY A 358 -18.03 -47.90 6.90
CA GLY A 358 -18.88 -47.06 7.74
C GLY A 358 -18.15 -45.83 8.30
N ASP A 359 -18.71 -45.28 9.38
CA ASP A 359 -18.19 -44.06 10.01
C ASP A 359 -16.98 -44.37 10.92
N LEU A 360 -15.95 -43.54 10.82
CA LEU A 360 -14.70 -43.71 11.56
C LEU A 360 -14.90 -43.63 13.07
N GLU A 361 -15.89 -42.84 13.53
CA GLU A 361 -16.25 -42.76 14.95
C GLU A 361 -16.78 -44.10 15.52
N ASN A 362 -17.36 -44.94 14.66
CA ASN A 362 -17.95 -46.22 15.04
C ASN A 362 -17.05 -47.41 14.74
N PHE A 363 -16.01 -47.23 13.93
CA PHE A 363 -15.06 -48.29 13.59
C PHE A 363 -14.35 -48.80 14.85
N PRO A 364 -14.20 -50.13 15.02
CA PRO A 364 -13.63 -50.71 16.22
C PRO A 364 -12.10 -50.58 16.21
N PHE A 365 -11.56 -49.40 16.48
CA PHE A 365 -10.14 -49.26 16.80
C PHE A 365 -9.85 -49.79 18.21
N LEU A 366 -8.66 -50.33 18.42
CA LEU A 366 -8.17 -50.73 19.75
C LEU A 366 -8.12 -49.52 20.69
N GLN A 367 -7.57 -48.40 20.21
CA GLN A 367 -7.69 -47.09 20.83
C GLN A 367 -8.16 -46.08 19.79
N ARG A 368 -9.25 -45.38 20.08
CA ARG A 368 -9.88 -44.47 19.12
C ARG A 368 -9.11 -43.16 19.02
N PRO A 369 -8.92 -42.62 17.80
CA PRO A 369 -8.39 -41.27 17.64
C PRO A 369 -9.35 -40.21 18.16
N ASP A 370 -8.79 -39.10 18.64
CA ASP A 370 -9.57 -37.93 19.02
C ASP A 370 -10.26 -37.33 17.79
N SER A 371 -11.55 -37.00 17.95
CA SER A 371 -12.40 -36.32 16.97
C SER A 371 -11.72 -35.15 16.24
N ARG A 372 -10.80 -34.42 16.90
CA ARG A 372 -10.05 -33.31 16.29
C ARG A 372 -9.15 -33.75 15.14
N PHE A 373 -8.48 -34.89 15.27
CA PHE A 373 -7.64 -35.46 14.20
C PHE A 373 -8.49 -36.05 13.07
N ILE A 374 -9.64 -36.64 13.42
CA ILE A 374 -10.61 -37.13 12.43
C ILE A 374 -11.13 -35.96 11.57
N ASN A 375 -11.62 -34.91 12.22
CA ASN A 375 -12.12 -33.71 11.56
C ASN A 375 -11.05 -33.02 10.70
N ASP A 376 -9.80 -33.02 11.16
CA ASP A 376 -8.70 -32.46 10.38
C ASP A 376 -8.39 -33.26 9.11
N GLY A 377 -8.38 -34.60 9.22
CA GLY A 377 -8.23 -35.50 8.08
C GLY A 377 -9.39 -35.36 7.08
N VAL A 378 -10.62 -35.26 7.56
CA VAL A 378 -11.81 -34.95 6.73
C VAL A 378 -11.64 -33.63 5.99
N ARG A 379 -11.24 -32.55 6.69
CA ARG A 379 -10.99 -31.24 6.07
C ARG A 379 -9.90 -31.30 5.00
N LEU A 380 -8.87 -32.13 5.18
CA LEU A 380 -7.86 -32.33 4.15
C LEU A 380 -8.45 -33.04 2.92
N LEU A 381 -9.28 -34.07 3.11
CA LEU A 381 -9.95 -34.74 1.99
C LEU A 381 -10.96 -33.82 1.28
N GLU A 382 -11.61 -32.90 1.99
CA GLU A 382 -12.43 -31.83 1.40
C GLU A 382 -11.57 -30.82 0.62
N GLU A 383 -10.41 -30.41 1.17
CA GLU A 383 -9.40 -29.58 0.50
C GLU A 383 -9.00 -30.20 -0.85
N LEU A 384 -8.76 -31.51 -0.89
CA LEU A 384 -8.40 -32.26 -2.09
C LEU A 384 -9.59 -32.61 -3.00
N GLN A 385 -10.82 -32.24 -2.60
CA GLN A 385 -12.08 -32.61 -3.27
C GLN A 385 -12.31 -34.12 -3.39
N ALA A 386 -11.72 -34.91 -2.48
CA ALA A 386 -11.86 -36.37 -2.45
C ALA A 386 -13.19 -36.82 -1.83
N ILE A 387 -13.77 -36.04 -0.93
CA ILE A 387 -15.04 -36.34 -0.26
C ILE A 387 -16.02 -35.18 -0.36
N ARG A 388 -17.31 -35.48 -0.17
CA ARG A 388 -18.39 -34.49 0.02
C ARG A 388 -19.27 -34.89 1.20
N GLY A 389 -19.78 -33.90 1.93
CA GLY A 389 -20.75 -34.12 3.00
C GLY A 389 -22.12 -34.54 2.44
N ASN A 390 -22.74 -35.53 3.08
CA ASN A 390 -24.05 -36.01 2.69
C ASN A 390 -25.15 -35.16 3.38
N ASN A 391 -25.69 -34.15 2.69
CA ASN A 391 -26.71 -33.23 3.23
C ASN A 391 -28.11 -33.82 3.37
N ARG A 392 -28.31 -35.12 3.11
CA ARG A 392 -29.59 -35.78 3.40
C ARG A 392 -29.74 -35.87 4.91
N ARG A 393 -30.59 -35.00 5.47
CA ARG A 393 -31.12 -35.10 6.85
C ARG A 393 -31.40 -36.57 7.14
N SER A 394 -30.61 -37.14 8.03
CA SER A 394 -30.79 -38.47 8.59
C SER A 394 -32.23 -38.59 9.09
N THR A 395 -33.08 -39.23 8.29
CA THR A 395 -34.26 -39.91 8.83
C THR A 395 -33.73 -40.93 9.82
N LYS A 396 -34.18 -40.84 11.08
CA LYS A 396 -33.70 -41.59 12.28
C LYS A 396 -33.57 -43.13 12.14
N ASN A 397 -33.90 -43.72 11.00
CA ASN A 397 -33.88 -45.15 10.74
C ASN A 397 -32.72 -45.66 9.87
N SER A 398 -31.82 -44.83 9.33
CA SER A 398 -30.67 -45.32 8.56
C SER A 398 -29.43 -45.53 9.45
N ARG A 399 -29.43 -46.57 10.29
CA ARG A 399 -28.20 -47.10 10.90
C ARG A 399 -27.33 -47.70 9.79
N GLY A 400 -26.40 -46.91 9.22
CA GLY A 400 -25.39 -47.42 8.28
C GLY A 400 -24.96 -46.48 7.15
N ALA A 401 -25.60 -45.32 6.95
CA ALA A 401 -25.16 -44.37 5.93
C ALA A 401 -23.98 -43.53 6.43
N ALA A 402 -22.83 -43.63 5.75
CA ALA A 402 -21.67 -42.80 6.06
C ALA A 402 -21.99 -41.30 5.89
N ARG A 403 -21.59 -40.49 6.88
CA ARG A 403 -21.75 -39.02 6.89
C ARG A 403 -21.09 -38.34 5.68
N TYR A 404 -20.06 -38.97 5.12
CA TYR A 404 -19.29 -38.49 3.98
C TYR A 404 -19.29 -39.52 2.87
N GLN A 405 -19.28 -39.06 1.62
CA GLN A 405 -19.21 -39.91 0.43
C GLN A 405 -18.01 -39.52 -0.43
N LEU A 406 -17.34 -40.52 -1.04
CA LEU A 406 -16.28 -40.29 -2.01
C LEU A 406 -16.84 -39.61 -3.26
N THR A 407 -16.15 -38.59 -3.75
CA THR A 407 -16.37 -38.03 -5.08
C THR A 407 -15.81 -38.97 -6.16
N GLU A 408 -16.11 -38.73 -7.43
CA GLU A 408 -15.45 -39.42 -8.54
C GLU A 408 -13.92 -39.23 -8.50
N SER A 409 -13.46 -38.03 -8.12
CA SER A 409 -12.04 -37.78 -7.86
C SER A 409 -11.54 -38.63 -6.68
N GLY A 410 -12.28 -38.69 -5.58
CA GLY A 410 -11.92 -39.47 -4.39
C GLY A 410 -11.78 -40.97 -4.65
N LYS A 411 -12.68 -41.54 -5.47
CA LYS A 411 -12.60 -42.95 -5.89
C LYS A 411 -11.30 -43.23 -6.65
N LYS A 412 -10.96 -42.37 -7.62
CA LYS A 412 -9.72 -42.48 -8.40
C LYS A 412 -8.48 -42.29 -7.51
N LEU A 413 -8.50 -41.31 -6.61
CA LEU A 413 -7.42 -41.06 -5.65
C LEU A 413 -7.13 -42.28 -4.77
N SER A 414 -8.16 -42.94 -4.26
CA SER A 414 -8.00 -44.09 -3.35
C SER A 414 -7.33 -45.32 -3.98
N ARG A 415 -7.27 -45.39 -5.32
CA ARG A 415 -6.61 -46.47 -6.07
C ARG A 415 -5.13 -46.21 -6.34
N ILE A 416 -4.65 -44.99 -6.14
CA ILE A 416 -3.24 -44.65 -6.30
C ILE A 416 -2.52 -44.94 -4.97
N PRO A 417 -1.45 -45.77 -4.92
CA PRO A 417 -0.80 -46.22 -3.69
C PRO A 417 0.16 -45.17 -3.10
N LEU A 418 -0.35 -43.94 -2.90
CA LEU A 418 0.37 -42.77 -2.39
C LEU A 418 -0.47 -42.03 -1.34
N ASP A 419 0.16 -41.12 -0.60
CA ASP A 419 -0.54 -40.16 0.26
C ASP A 419 -1.60 -39.37 -0.56
N PRO A 420 -2.79 -39.06 -0.01
CA PRO A 420 -3.85 -38.35 -0.72
C PRO A 420 -3.40 -37.05 -1.41
N ARG A 421 -2.47 -36.28 -0.83
CA ARG A 421 -1.94 -35.06 -1.46
C ARG A 421 -1.16 -35.42 -2.72
N LEU A 422 -0.24 -36.38 -2.63
CA LEU A 422 0.59 -36.83 -3.75
C LEU A 422 -0.27 -37.46 -4.85
N ALA A 423 -1.24 -38.30 -4.48
CA ALA A 423 -2.21 -38.86 -5.40
C ALA A 423 -3.02 -37.78 -6.12
N LYS A 424 -3.36 -36.67 -5.43
CA LYS A 424 -4.05 -35.51 -6.04
C LYS A 424 -3.21 -34.80 -7.07
N MET A 425 -1.89 -34.70 -6.86
CA MET A 425 -0.98 -34.12 -7.84
C MET A 425 -0.96 -34.95 -9.13
N VAL A 426 -0.83 -36.28 -9.00
CA VAL A 426 -0.85 -37.21 -10.15
C VAL A 426 -2.17 -37.14 -10.88
N LEU A 427 -3.30 -37.18 -10.16
CA LEU A 427 -4.62 -37.15 -10.79
C LEU A 427 -4.90 -35.81 -11.49
N SER A 428 -4.41 -34.69 -10.94
CA SER A 428 -4.57 -33.37 -11.57
C SER A 428 -3.68 -33.21 -12.81
N ALA A 429 -2.55 -33.91 -12.85
CA ALA A 429 -1.68 -33.99 -14.03
C ALA A 429 -2.20 -34.95 -15.11
N ALA A 430 -3.25 -35.72 -14.84
CA ALA A 430 -3.68 -36.82 -15.72
C ALA A 430 -4.12 -36.36 -17.13
N ASN A 431 -4.56 -35.11 -17.26
CA ASN A 431 -4.95 -34.49 -18.53
C ASN A 431 -3.95 -33.42 -19.01
N SER A 432 -2.81 -33.23 -18.32
CA SER A 432 -1.77 -32.29 -18.72
C SER A 432 -0.62 -33.01 -19.43
N ASN A 433 0.25 -32.23 -20.08
CA ASN A 433 1.44 -32.78 -20.75
C ASN A 433 2.60 -33.09 -19.77
N CYS A 434 2.34 -33.13 -18.46
CA CYS A 434 3.38 -33.30 -17.42
C CYS A 434 3.13 -34.50 -16.47
N LEU A 435 2.28 -35.45 -16.86
CA LEU A 435 1.91 -36.59 -16.01
C LEU A 435 3.12 -37.43 -15.58
N HIS A 436 4.01 -37.77 -16.51
CA HIS A 436 5.20 -38.57 -16.22
C HIS A 436 6.12 -37.85 -15.24
N GLU A 437 6.39 -36.56 -15.46
CA GLU A 437 7.21 -35.71 -14.59
C GLU A 437 6.63 -35.65 -13.18
N ILE A 438 5.31 -35.50 -13.06
CA ILE A 438 4.64 -35.49 -11.76
C ILE A 438 4.77 -36.84 -11.07
N ILE A 439 4.60 -37.96 -11.79
CA ILE A 439 4.80 -39.30 -11.22
C ILE A 439 6.23 -39.45 -10.68
N VAL A 440 7.25 -39.03 -11.43
CA VAL A 440 8.66 -39.05 -11.00
C VAL A 440 8.86 -38.23 -9.73
N ILE A 441 8.32 -37.01 -9.69
CA ILE A 441 8.43 -36.12 -8.52
C ILE A 441 7.73 -36.72 -7.30
N VAL A 442 6.47 -37.14 -7.41
CA VAL A 442 5.74 -37.65 -6.23
C VAL A 442 6.33 -38.96 -5.71
N ALA A 443 6.87 -39.80 -6.61
CA ALA A 443 7.59 -41.00 -6.22
C ALA A 443 8.82 -40.62 -5.39
N ALA A 444 9.60 -39.62 -5.83
CA ALA A 444 10.77 -39.13 -5.10
C ALA A 444 10.41 -38.59 -3.71
N LEU A 445 9.32 -37.84 -3.60
CA LEU A 445 8.85 -37.24 -2.34
C LEU A 445 8.35 -38.28 -1.34
N SER A 446 7.89 -39.45 -1.81
CA SER A 446 7.32 -40.49 -0.95
C SER A 446 8.34 -41.50 -0.41
N ILE A 447 9.60 -41.42 -0.85
CA ILE A 447 10.69 -42.29 -0.42
C ILE A 447 11.81 -41.48 0.22
N GLN A 448 12.80 -42.16 0.78
CA GLN A 448 14.01 -41.50 1.24
C GLN A 448 14.84 -41.01 0.05
N ASP A 449 15.35 -39.78 0.14
CA ASP A 449 16.15 -39.17 -0.94
C ASP A 449 17.33 -40.09 -1.36
N PRO A 450 17.48 -40.39 -2.67
CA PRO A 450 18.56 -41.23 -3.18
C PRO A 450 19.95 -40.58 -3.02
N ARG A 451 20.02 -39.25 -2.88
CA ARG A 451 21.29 -38.53 -2.67
C ARG A 451 21.81 -38.74 -1.25
N GLU A 452 23.04 -39.19 -1.15
CA GLU A 452 23.79 -39.33 0.09
C GLU A 452 24.66 -38.11 0.32
N ARG A 453 24.72 -37.66 1.57
CA ARG A 453 25.61 -36.55 1.98
C ARG A 453 26.47 -37.02 3.14
N PRO A 454 27.48 -37.88 2.89
CA PRO A 454 28.39 -38.34 3.93
C PRO A 454 29.17 -37.15 4.49
N ASN A 455 29.41 -37.11 5.80
CA ASN A 455 30.02 -35.92 6.42
C ASN A 455 31.46 -35.70 5.96
N ASP A 456 32.24 -36.78 5.87
CA ASP A 456 33.64 -36.75 5.46
C ASP A 456 33.81 -36.28 4.00
N PHE A 457 32.74 -36.40 3.21
CA PHE A 457 32.71 -36.02 1.80
C PHE A 457 31.63 -34.98 1.51
N LYS A 458 31.20 -34.21 2.53
CA LYS A 458 30.04 -33.31 2.40
C LYS A 458 30.21 -32.32 1.26
N GLN A 459 31.36 -31.65 1.17
CA GLN A 459 31.66 -30.71 0.10
C GLN A 459 31.64 -31.36 -1.28
N LYS A 460 32.31 -32.52 -1.44
CA LYS A 460 32.32 -33.27 -2.71
C LYS A 460 30.93 -33.76 -3.12
N SER A 461 30.12 -34.21 -2.15
CA SER A 461 28.73 -34.61 -2.42
C SER A 461 27.86 -33.42 -2.81
N ASP A 462 28.07 -32.26 -2.18
CA ASP A 462 27.36 -31.02 -2.52
C ASP A 462 27.73 -30.54 -3.92
N GLU A 463 29.02 -30.55 -4.28
CA GLU A 463 29.52 -30.24 -5.63
C GLU A 463 28.95 -31.20 -6.68
N SER A 464 29.00 -32.52 -6.43
CA SER A 464 28.44 -33.54 -7.31
C SER A 464 26.93 -33.36 -7.53
N HIS A 465 26.18 -33.01 -6.49
CA HIS A 465 24.72 -32.87 -6.59
C HIS A 465 24.27 -31.48 -7.05
N ASN A 466 25.16 -30.48 -7.03
CA ASN A 466 24.85 -29.12 -7.47
C ASN A 466 24.42 -29.07 -8.95
N ARG A 467 24.98 -29.94 -9.80
CA ARG A 467 24.65 -30.02 -11.24
C ARG A 467 23.18 -30.32 -11.54
N PHE A 468 22.44 -30.87 -10.57
CA PHE A 468 21.02 -31.18 -10.73
C PHE A 468 20.10 -30.04 -10.31
N LYS A 469 20.64 -28.98 -9.70
CA LYS A 469 19.82 -27.90 -9.15
C LYS A 469 19.11 -27.13 -10.27
N ASP A 470 17.91 -26.67 -9.94
CA ASP A 470 17.16 -25.71 -10.74
C ASP A 470 17.01 -24.40 -9.93
N LYS A 471 17.06 -23.27 -10.64
CA LYS A 471 17.08 -21.94 -10.03
C LYS A 471 15.79 -21.57 -9.29
N ASP A 472 14.66 -22.10 -9.74
CA ASP A 472 13.33 -21.70 -9.29
C ASP A 472 12.56 -22.86 -8.62
N SER A 473 13.06 -24.11 -8.65
CA SER A 473 12.33 -25.28 -8.13
C SER A 473 13.21 -26.45 -7.69
N ASP A 474 13.08 -26.85 -6.42
CA ASP A 474 13.64 -28.12 -5.91
C ASP A 474 12.96 -29.37 -6.52
N PHE A 475 11.72 -29.28 -7.03
CA PHE A 475 11.02 -30.41 -7.67
C PHE A 475 11.65 -30.77 -9.02
N VAL A 476 11.89 -29.77 -9.88
CA VAL A 476 12.64 -29.89 -11.13
C VAL A 476 14.04 -30.49 -10.91
N ALA A 477 14.68 -30.23 -9.75
CA ALA A 477 15.96 -30.85 -9.45
C ALA A 477 15.88 -32.39 -9.33
N TYR A 478 14.74 -32.96 -8.93
CA TYR A 478 14.52 -34.41 -9.01
C TYR A 478 14.38 -34.89 -10.45
N LEU A 479 13.72 -34.13 -11.32
CA LEU A 479 13.63 -34.48 -12.74
C LEU A 479 15.00 -34.47 -13.42
N ASN A 480 15.85 -33.48 -13.12
CA ASN A 480 17.22 -33.42 -13.62
C ASN A 480 18.05 -34.63 -13.17
N LEU A 481 17.92 -35.02 -11.89
CA LEU A 481 18.57 -36.22 -11.37
C LEU A 481 18.05 -37.49 -12.03
N TRP A 482 16.73 -37.58 -12.25
CA TRP A 482 16.08 -38.73 -12.88
C TRP A 482 16.58 -38.94 -14.31
N ASP A 483 16.56 -37.88 -15.13
CA ASP A 483 16.98 -37.96 -16.53
C ASP A 483 18.45 -38.35 -16.64
N TYR A 484 19.30 -37.80 -15.78
CA TYR A 484 20.70 -38.20 -15.66
C TYR A 484 20.84 -39.69 -15.34
N ILE A 485 20.12 -40.18 -14.32
CA ILE A 485 20.15 -41.59 -13.92
C ILE A 485 19.73 -42.50 -15.07
N ILE A 486 18.62 -42.20 -15.74
CA ILE A 486 18.09 -43.01 -16.84
C ILE A 486 19.04 -43.00 -18.03
N SER A 487 19.65 -41.86 -18.36
CA SER A 487 20.65 -41.75 -19.42
C SER A 487 21.88 -42.63 -19.13
N GLN A 488 22.46 -42.49 -17.94
CA GLN A 488 23.64 -43.29 -17.54
C GLN A 488 23.34 -44.79 -17.49
N GLN A 489 22.15 -45.18 -17.05
CA GLN A 489 21.75 -46.59 -16.99
C GLN A 489 21.54 -47.23 -18.37
N LYS A 490 21.17 -46.44 -19.40
CA LYS A 490 21.11 -46.92 -20.79
C LYS A 490 22.50 -47.17 -21.38
N GLY A 491 23.49 -46.35 -21.02
CA GLY A 491 24.85 -46.44 -21.54
C GLY A 491 25.80 -47.39 -20.78
N LEU A 492 25.50 -47.72 -19.53
CA LEU A 492 26.39 -48.49 -18.65
C LEU A 492 25.85 -49.89 -18.35
N SER A 493 26.76 -50.87 -18.17
CA SER A 493 26.38 -52.17 -17.61
C SER A 493 25.92 -52.04 -16.15
N ARG A 494 25.11 -53.00 -15.65
CA ARG A 494 24.60 -52.99 -14.27
C ARG A 494 25.68 -52.82 -13.19
N SER A 495 26.87 -53.39 -13.40
CA SER A 495 27.97 -53.28 -12.44
C SER A 495 28.66 -51.91 -12.50
N GLN A 496 28.84 -51.35 -13.70
CA GLN A 496 29.38 -50.00 -13.91
C GLN A 496 28.45 -48.93 -13.36
N PHE A 497 27.14 -49.05 -13.62
CA PHE A 497 26.14 -48.13 -13.08
C PHE A 497 26.11 -48.13 -11.54
N ARG A 498 26.22 -49.31 -10.92
CA ARG A 498 26.32 -49.41 -9.45
C ARG A 498 27.59 -48.74 -8.90
N LYS A 499 28.71 -48.83 -9.62
CA LYS A 499 29.95 -48.12 -9.27
C LYS A 499 29.79 -46.60 -9.44
N LEU A 500 29.16 -46.14 -10.51
CA LEU A 500 28.85 -44.72 -10.76
C LEU A 500 28.00 -44.14 -9.63
N CYS A 501 26.90 -44.82 -9.26
CA CYS A 501 26.05 -44.39 -8.16
C CYS A 501 26.88 -44.18 -6.88
N LYS A 502 27.78 -45.12 -6.56
CA LYS A 502 28.65 -45.01 -5.39
C LYS A 502 29.64 -43.85 -5.49
N SER A 503 30.27 -43.61 -6.65
CA SER A 503 31.23 -42.51 -6.84
C SER A 503 30.58 -41.13 -6.77
N GLU A 504 29.31 -41.03 -7.13
CA GLU A 504 28.56 -39.77 -7.17
C GLU A 504 27.61 -39.60 -5.97
N PHE A 505 27.84 -40.37 -4.90
CA PHE A 505 27.08 -40.29 -3.64
C PHE A 505 25.57 -40.50 -3.85
N LEU A 506 25.19 -41.46 -4.69
CA LEU A 506 23.82 -41.91 -4.92
C LEU A 506 23.63 -43.33 -4.37
N ASN A 507 22.58 -43.53 -3.58
CA ASN A 507 22.24 -44.85 -3.04
C ASN A 507 21.52 -45.70 -4.10
N TYR A 508 22.22 -46.69 -4.66
CA TYR A 508 21.69 -47.58 -5.70
C TYR A 508 20.35 -48.24 -5.33
N MET A 509 20.16 -48.64 -4.06
CA MET A 509 18.92 -49.29 -3.63
C MET A 509 17.75 -48.31 -3.59
N ARG A 510 17.98 -47.06 -3.17
CA ARG A 510 16.94 -46.02 -3.21
C ARG A 510 16.62 -45.56 -4.62
N VAL A 511 17.61 -45.53 -5.52
CA VAL A 511 17.37 -45.29 -6.96
C VAL A 511 16.47 -46.38 -7.54
N ARG A 512 16.75 -47.66 -7.22
CA ARG A 512 15.87 -48.76 -7.61
C ARG A 512 14.47 -48.64 -7.02
N GLU A 513 14.35 -48.33 -5.73
CA GLU A 513 13.05 -48.12 -5.09
C GLU A 513 12.27 -46.97 -5.75
N TRP A 514 12.94 -45.89 -6.13
CA TRP A 514 12.34 -44.79 -6.87
C TRP A 514 11.80 -45.25 -8.22
N GLN A 515 12.58 -46.01 -8.98
CA GLN A 515 12.18 -46.55 -10.28
C GLN A 515 10.99 -47.52 -10.18
N ASP A 516 11.05 -48.44 -9.22
CA ASP A 516 9.99 -49.42 -8.99
C ASP A 516 8.68 -48.70 -8.57
N LEU A 517 8.76 -47.59 -7.83
CA LEU A 517 7.59 -46.79 -7.46
C LEU A 517 7.04 -45.96 -8.62
N VAL A 518 7.88 -45.36 -9.45
CA VAL A 518 7.43 -44.70 -10.68
C VAL A 518 6.62 -45.68 -11.51
N TYR A 519 7.17 -46.87 -11.78
CA TYR A 519 6.48 -47.92 -12.52
C TYR A 519 5.14 -48.33 -11.87
N GLN A 520 5.11 -48.50 -10.55
CA GLN A 520 3.88 -48.85 -9.82
C GLN A 520 2.79 -47.79 -9.98
N VAL A 521 3.15 -46.51 -9.88
CA VAL A 521 2.20 -45.40 -10.04
C VAL A 521 1.75 -45.28 -11.49
N GLU A 522 2.65 -45.43 -12.46
CA GLU A 522 2.30 -45.45 -13.88
C GLU A 522 1.31 -46.56 -14.22
N GLN A 523 1.52 -47.77 -13.68
CA GLN A 523 0.60 -48.88 -13.85
C GLN A 523 -0.78 -48.54 -13.24
N SER A 524 -0.81 -48.02 -12.01
CA SER A 524 -2.04 -47.65 -11.33
C SER A 524 -2.82 -46.58 -12.11
N VAL A 525 -2.12 -45.60 -12.67
CA VAL A 525 -2.70 -44.51 -13.49
C VAL A 525 -3.18 -45.03 -14.85
N SER A 526 -2.45 -45.98 -15.44
CA SER A 526 -2.84 -46.65 -16.70
C SER A 526 -4.10 -47.50 -16.52
N GLU A 527 -4.24 -48.21 -15.40
CA GLU A 527 -5.46 -48.95 -15.02
C GLU A 527 -6.68 -48.03 -14.82
N LEU A 528 -6.44 -46.75 -14.50
CA LEU A 528 -7.48 -45.71 -14.44
C LEU A 528 -7.86 -45.14 -15.83
N GLY A 529 -7.20 -45.59 -16.90
CA GLY A 529 -7.47 -45.19 -18.28
C GLY A 529 -6.66 -44.00 -18.79
N TYR A 530 -5.63 -43.55 -18.05
CA TYR A 530 -4.78 -42.43 -18.47
C TYR A 530 -3.52 -42.92 -19.18
N LYS A 531 -3.13 -42.25 -20.27
CA LYS A 531 -1.91 -42.56 -21.00
C LYS A 531 -0.73 -41.84 -20.38
N VAL A 532 0.20 -42.58 -19.79
CA VAL A 532 1.50 -42.02 -19.39
C VAL A 532 2.40 -41.99 -20.61
N LYS A 533 2.70 -40.79 -21.12
CA LYS A 533 3.73 -40.59 -22.14
C LYS A 533 4.74 -39.59 -21.59
N ALA A 534 6.03 -39.95 -21.61
CA ALA A 534 7.09 -38.96 -21.54
C ALA A 534 7.05 -38.17 -22.86
N LYS A 535 6.70 -36.88 -22.80
CA LYS A 535 6.64 -36.05 -23.99
C LYS A 535 8.00 -35.40 -24.18
N VAL A 536 8.84 -35.99 -25.04
CA VAL A 536 9.93 -35.22 -25.65
C VAL A 536 9.25 -34.28 -26.64
N LEU A 537 9.41 -32.98 -26.49
CA LEU A 537 9.05 -32.04 -27.54
C LEU A 537 10.02 -32.32 -28.69
N ASP A 538 9.52 -32.80 -29.82
CA ASP A 538 10.34 -33.04 -31.00
C ASP A 538 11.00 -31.72 -31.43
N ASP A 539 12.29 -31.79 -31.75
CA ASP A 539 13.08 -30.73 -32.36
C ASP A 539 12.45 -30.32 -33.71
N GLU A 540 11.63 -29.26 -33.70
CA GLU A 540 11.22 -28.54 -34.91
C GLU A 540 11.37 -27.02 -34.78
N SER A 541 12.31 -26.55 -33.95
CA SER A 541 12.74 -25.15 -34.02
C SER A 541 14.22 -25.01 -33.76
N GLU A 542 15.02 -25.30 -34.79
CA GLU A 542 16.22 -24.48 -35.04
C GLU A 542 15.79 -23.00 -34.97
N GLN A 543 16.58 -22.20 -34.24
CA GLN A 543 16.44 -20.74 -34.06
C GLN A 543 15.66 -20.26 -32.83
N ALA A 544 16.29 -20.37 -31.65
CA ALA A 544 16.16 -19.35 -30.61
C ALA A 544 17.53 -19.10 -29.96
N THR A 545 18.26 -18.18 -30.59
CA THR A 545 19.34 -17.33 -30.06
C THR A 545 20.02 -17.77 -28.75
N ALA A 546 21.25 -18.24 -28.90
CA ALA A 546 22.26 -18.32 -27.86
C ALA A 546 22.55 -16.94 -27.26
N SER A 547 22.29 -16.78 -25.96
CA SER A 547 22.99 -15.82 -25.11
C SER A 547 22.80 -16.19 -23.63
N HIS A 548 23.72 -16.99 -23.07
CA HIS A 548 24.57 -16.59 -21.94
C HIS A 548 25.40 -17.76 -21.43
N ASP A 549 26.67 -17.45 -21.19
CA ASP A 549 27.73 -18.30 -20.66
C ASP A 549 27.33 -19.01 -19.35
N ASP A 550 27.45 -20.34 -19.31
CA ASP A 550 27.83 -21.13 -18.13
C ASP A 550 28.04 -22.61 -18.55
N GLU A 551 29.12 -23.21 -18.07
CA GLU A 551 29.59 -24.58 -18.35
C GLU A 551 28.59 -25.69 -17.94
N LEU A 552 27.55 -25.95 -18.74
CA LEU A 552 26.52 -26.97 -18.45
C LEU A 552 26.11 -27.81 -19.69
N ASP A 553 27.02 -27.99 -20.66
CA ASP A 553 26.73 -28.62 -21.97
C ASP A 553 26.52 -30.16 -21.97
N ASP A 554 26.60 -30.86 -20.84
CA ASP A 554 26.59 -32.34 -20.82
C ASP A 554 25.29 -33.00 -20.31
N ILE A 555 24.20 -32.25 -20.10
CA ILE A 555 22.90 -32.84 -19.73
C ILE A 555 21.83 -32.40 -20.74
N PRO A 556 21.20 -33.31 -21.52
CA PRO A 556 20.12 -32.94 -22.42
C PRO A 556 18.93 -32.43 -21.61
N THR A 557 18.77 -31.11 -21.53
CA THR A 557 17.62 -30.48 -20.87
C THR A 557 16.40 -30.60 -21.78
N ILE A 558 15.55 -31.59 -21.52
CA ILE A 558 14.23 -31.68 -22.16
C ILE A 558 13.45 -30.42 -21.78
N GLN A 559 12.86 -29.72 -22.77
CA GLN A 559 12.01 -28.56 -22.49
C GLN A 559 10.75 -29.02 -21.75
N ARG A 560 10.55 -28.56 -20.51
CA ARG A 560 9.45 -29.00 -19.63
C ARG A 560 8.38 -27.91 -19.48
N ASP A 561 7.12 -28.33 -19.37
CA ASP A 561 6.00 -27.46 -19.00
C ASP A 561 6.08 -27.08 -17.51
N TYR A 562 6.93 -26.10 -17.20
CA TYR A 562 7.16 -25.64 -15.83
C TYR A 562 5.84 -25.25 -15.16
N GLN A 563 4.98 -24.50 -15.86
CA GLN A 563 3.69 -24.06 -15.33
C GLN A 563 2.78 -25.26 -15.04
N GLY A 564 2.61 -26.18 -15.99
CA GLY A 564 1.78 -27.37 -15.82
C GLY A 564 2.24 -28.26 -14.67
N ILE A 565 3.56 -28.48 -14.53
CA ILE A 565 4.15 -29.21 -13.40
C ILE A 565 3.75 -28.54 -12.07
N HIS A 566 3.98 -27.24 -11.94
CA HIS A 566 3.75 -26.55 -10.67
C HIS A 566 2.26 -26.39 -10.34
N GLN A 567 1.39 -26.24 -11.34
CA GLN A 567 -0.07 -26.28 -11.16
C GLN A 567 -0.54 -27.65 -10.67
N ALA A 568 -0.02 -28.74 -11.25
CA ALA A 568 -0.34 -30.09 -10.78
C ALA A 568 0.13 -30.31 -9.33
N LEU A 569 1.35 -29.89 -8.97
CA LEU A 569 1.84 -29.94 -7.60
C LEU A 569 0.98 -29.11 -6.63
N LEU A 570 0.60 -27.88 -7.02
CA LEU A 570 -0.25 -27.00 -6.23
C LEU A 570 -1.59 -27.63 -5.86
N SER A 571 -2.16 -28.48 -6.73
CA SER A 571 -3.43 -29.15 -6.46
C SER A 571 -3.45 -29.99 -5.17
N GLY A 572 -2.29 -30.52 -4.75
CA GLY A 572 -2.11 -31.23 -3.49
C GLY A 572 -1.49 -30.39 -2.37
N LEU A 573 -1.00 -29.18 -2.69
CA LEU A 573 -0.19 -28.31 -1.81
C LEU A 573 -0.83 -26.94 -1.54
N LEU A 574 -2.14 -26.79 -1.74
CA LEU A 574 -2.86 -25.51 -1.53
C LEU A 574 -2.68 -24.93 -0.12
N SER A 575 -2.45 -25.77 0.89
CA SER A 575 -2.14 -25.32 2.25
C SER A 575 -0.64 -25.14 2.54
N HIS A 576 0.26 -25.46 1.62
CA HIS A 576 1.72 -25.36 1.76
C HIS A 576 2.30 -24.26 0.86
N ILE A 577 1.57 -23.16 0.71
CA ILE A 577 2.00 -21.95 0.00
C ILE A 577 2.46 -20.88 0.99
N GLY A 578 3.37 -20.02 0.57
CA GLY A 578 3.84 -18.89 1.36
C GLY A 578 4.07 -17.63 0.56
N PHE A 579 3.72 -16.50 1.16
CA PHE A 579 4.00 -15.16 0.69
C PHE A 579 5.14 -14.56 1.52
N LYS A 580 6.17 -14.03 0.84
CA LYS A 580 7.35 -13.44 1.50
C LYS A 580 6.96 -12.24 2.34
N GLU A 581 7.28 -12.26 3.63
CA GLU A 581 7.07 -11.11 4.52
C GLU A 581 8.09 -10.01 4.21
N LEU A 582 7.61 -8.77 4.08
CA LEU A 582 8.42 -7.58 3.82
C LEU A 582 8.86 -6.86 5.10
N LYS A 583 8.48 -7.38 6.27
CA LYS A 583 8.77 -6.82 7.60
C LYS A 583 9.10 -7.97 8.56
N ASP A 584 10.01 -7.74 9.50
CA ASP A 584 10.36 -8.71 10.54
C ASP A 584 9.29 -8.80 11.66
N GLU A 585 9.52 -9.66 12.65
CA GLU A 585 8.61 -9.89 13.79
C GLU A 585 8.32 -8.61 14.61
N GLN A 586 9.16 -7.58 14.49
CA GLN A 586 9.06 -6.30 15.20
C GLN A 586 8.47 -5.18 14.32
N GLY A 587 8.04 -5.50 13.10
CA GLY A 587 7.45 -4.55 12.16
C GLY A 587 8.46 -3.67 11.43
N ASN A 588 9.76 -3.94 11.57
CA ASN A 588 10.81 -3.21 10.89
C ASN A 588 10.99 -3.74 9.46
N LYS A 589 11.31 -2.85 8.51
CA LYS A 589 11.82 -3.29 7.21
C LYS A 589 13.14 -4.05 7.46
N PRO A 590 13.36 -5.22 6.84
CA PRO A 590 14.64 -5.93 6.94
C PRO A 590 15.76 -4.95 6.60
N GLN A 591 16.62 -4.62 7.58
CA GLN A 591 17.72 -3.71 7.34
C GLN A 591 18.73 -4.39 6.39
N ASP A 592 18.90 -3.82 5.20
CA ASP A 592 20.12 -4.02 4.41
C ASP A 592 21.27 -3.31 5.14
N LYS A 593 22.02 -4.03 5.98
CA LYS A 593 23.36 -3.59 6.40
C LYS A 593 24.35 -4.74 6.35
N ASN A 594 25.32 -4.62 5.44
CA ASN A 594 26.66 -5.21 5.55
C ASN A 594 27.52 -4.34 6.50
N ALA A 595 28.44 -4.97 7.26
CA ALA A 595 29.78 -4.47 7.67
C ALA A 595 30.36 -5.14 8.94
N ALA A 596 29.61 -5.94 9.72
CA ALA A 596 30.08 -6.41 11.05
C ALA A 596 29.90 -7.91 11.34
N GLY A 597 29.96 -8.78 10.33
CA GLY A 597 30.06 -10.24 10.56
C GLY A 597 28.86 -10.94 11.21
N LYS A 598 27.71 -10.28 11.42
CA LYS A 598 26.48 -10.93 11.90
C LYS A 598 25.65 -11.50 10.74
N ARG A 599 25.18 -12.74 10.90
CA ARG A 599 24.42 -13.53 9.90
C ARG A 599 23.23 -12.76 9.34
N LYS A 600 23.15 -12.67 8.00
CA LYS A 600 21.98 -12.19 7.24
C LYS A 600 20.71 -12.91 7.73
N GLN A 601 19.76 -12.17 8.28
CA GLN A 601 18.51 -12.76 8.77
C GLN A 601 17.69 -13.26 7.56
N LEU A 602 17.28 -14.53 7.61
CA LEU A 602 16.58 -15.17 6.50
C LEU A 602 15.18 -14.60 6.35
N PRO A 603 14.68 -14.39 5.13
CA PRO A 603 13.31 -13.93 4.92
C PRO A 603 12.31 -14.93 5.51
N GLY A 604 11.36 -14.41 6.28
CA GLY A 604 10.18 -15.16 6.73
C GLY A 604 9.12 -15.20 5.65
N TYR A 605 8.30 -16.25 5.66
CA TYR A 605 7.13 -16.38 4.79
C TYR A 605 5.89 -16.52 5.64
N GLN A 606 4.87 -15.74 5.29
CA GLN A 606 3.51 -15.93 5.78
C GLN A 606 2.87 -17.05 4.97
N GLY A 607 2.60 -18.18 5.63
CA GLY A 607 1.92 -19.33 5.09
C GLY A 607 0.42 -19.35 5.37
N ALA A 608 -0.25 -20.37 4.85
CA ALA A 608 -1.65 -20.63 5.13
C ALA A 608 -1.93 -20.70 6.64
N ARG A 609 -3.11 -20.24 7.07
CA ARG A 609 -3.56 -20.27 8.47
C ARG A 609 -2.65 -19.47 9.42
N ASN A 610 -2.05 -18.39 8.91
CA ASN A 610 -1.13 -17.49 9.64
C ASN A 610 0.12 -18.19 10.18
N THR A 611 0.51 -19.35 9.64
CA THR A 611 1.80 -19.96 10.00
C THR A 611 2.94 -19.12 9.46
N ARG A 612 4.04 -18.99 10.19
CA ARG A 612 5.29 -18.42 9.69
C ARG A 612 6.32 -19.51 9.50
N PHE A 613 6.98 -19.53 8.34
CA PHE A 613 8.01 -20.52 8.04
C PHE A 613 9.19 -19.91 7.27
N HIS A 614 10.29 -20.66 7.24
CA HIS A 614 11.49 -20.30 6.47
C HIS A 614 11.82 -21.40 5.46
N VAL A 615 12.49 -21.05 4.36
CA VAL A 615 13.00 -22.05 3.43
C VAL A 615 14.13 -22.84 4.09
N PHE A 616 14.17 -24.16 3.91
CA PHE A 616 15.22 -25.02 4.45
C PHE A 616 16.59 -24.70 3.80
N PRO A 617 17.71 -24.63 4.55
CA PRO A 617 19.03 -24.29 4.01
C PRO A 617 19.53 -25.16 2.85
N GLY A 618 19.04 -26.40 2.75
CA GLY A 618 19.36 -27.31 1.65
C GLY A 618 18.62 -27.03 0.35
N SER A 619 17.59 -26.17 0.36
CA SER A 619 16.82 -25.76 -0.83
C SER A 619 17.59 -24.73 -1.66
N HIS A 620 17.43 -24.76 -2.98
CA HIS A 620 18.01 -23.74 -3.83
C HIS A 620 17.41 -22.34 -3.58
N LEU A 621 16.12 -22.29 -3.25
CA LEU A 621 15.37 -21.05 -2.99
C LEU A 621 15.76 -20.35 -1.68
N PHE A 622 16.62 -20.96 -0.88
CA PHE A 622 17.11 -20.39 0.38
C PHE A 622 17.80 -19.04 0.19
N LYS A 623 18.55 -18.85 -0.92
CA LYS A 623 19.27 -17.61 -1.22
C LYS A 623 18.51 -16.68 -2.15
N THR A 624 17.84 -17.21 -3.18
CA THR A 624 17.12 -16.43 -4.21
C THR A 624 15.82 -15.81 -3.70
N SER A 625 15.13 -16.47 -2.75
CA SER A 625 13.95 -15.96 -2.05
C SER A 625 12.80 -15.42 -2.94
N ALA A 626 11.95 -16.33 -3.43
CA ALA A 626 10.78 -15.99 -4.23
C ALA A 626 9.72 -15.17 -3.46
N LYS A 627 8.92 -14.35 -4.16
CA LYS A 627 7.80 -13.60 -3.54
C LYS A 627 6.67 -14.53 -3.11
N TRP A 628 6.34 -15.49 -3.96
CA TRP A 628 5.41 -16.58 -3.68
C TRP A 628 6.15 -17.89 -3.90
N LEU A 629 5.95 -18.83 -2.98
CA LEU A 629 6.47 -20.18 -3.13
C LEU A 629 5.45 -21.21 -2.66
N MET A 630 5.64 -22.44 -3.12
CA MET A 630 5.04 -23.64 -2.54
C MET A 630 6.13 -24.54 -1.95
N ALA A 631 5.75 -25.40 -1.02
CA ALA A 631 6.64 -26.40 -0.43
C ALA A 631 5.96 -27.78 -0.41
N ALA A 632 6.71 -28.86 -0.62
CA ALA A 632 6.15 -30.20 -0.47
C ALA A 632 5.78 -30.47 1.00
N GLU A 633 6.68 -30.08 1.91
CA GLU A 633 6.54 -30.35 3.34
C GLU A 633 6.87 -29.11 4.18
N LEU A 634 6.10 -28.95 5.26
CA LEU A 634 6.40 -28.02 6.35
C LEU A 634 6.74 -28.86 7.57
N VAL A 635 8.00 -28.79 8.03
CA VAL A 635 8.51 -29.60 9.16
C VAL A 635 9.08 -28.68 10.23
N GLU A 636 8.66 -28.89 11.47
CA GLU A 636 9.13 -28.12 12.62
C GLU A 636 10.29 -28.86 13.31
N THR A 637 11.48 -28.26 13.27
CA THR A 637 12.65 -28.71 14.02
C THR A 637 13.04 -27.66 15.05
N SER A 638 13.99 -26.77 14.73
CA SER A 638 14.27 -25.55 15.53
C SER A 638 13.35 -24.39 15.15
N LYS A 639 12.93 -24.34 13.89
CA LYS A 639 11.91 -23.45 13.33
C LYS A 639 11.04 -24.25 12.38
N LEU A 640 9.93 -23.66 11.94
CA LEU A 640 9.14 -24.24 10.87
C LEU A 640 9.87 -24.03 9.54
N TYR A 641 10.29 -25.13 8.91
CA TYR A 641 11.01 -25.12 7.65
C TYR A 641 10.18 -25.70 6.50
N ALA A 642 10.16 -24.97 5.38
CA ALA A 642 9.70 -25.44 4.09
C ALA A 642 10.79 -26.26 3.41
N ARG A 643 10.50 -27.54 3.13
CA ARG A 643 11.38 -28.46 2.40
C ARG A 643 10.81 -28.72 1.01
N TYR A 644 11.70 -28.82 0.02
CA TYR A 644 11.36 -29.00 -1.39
C TYR A 644 10.46 -27.87 -1.88
N ALA A 645 11.05 -26.69 -2.05
CA ALA A 645 10.34 -25.48 -2.40
C ALA A 645 10.38 -25.20 -3.90
N ALA A 646 9.37 -24.49 -4.41
CA ALA A 646 9.39 -23.92 -5.74
C ALA A 646 8.71 -22.57 -5.80
N ARG A 647 9.18 -21.71 -6.70
CA ARG A 647 8.56 -20.43 -7.02
C ARG A 647 7.23 -20.68 -7.75
N ILE A 648 6.20 -19.94 -7.36
CA ILE A 648 4.88 -20.00 -8.00
C ILE A 648 4.37 -18.60 -8.31
N GLN A 649 3.35 -18.53 -9.16
CA GLN A 649 2.55 -17.32 -9.39
C GLN A 649 1.18 -17.48 -8.72
N PRO A 650 0.62 -16.44 -8.07
CA PRO A 650 -0.65 -16.53 -7.37
C PRO A 650 -1.84 -16.87 -8.28
N GLU A 651 -1.77 -16.52 -9.57
CA GLU A 651 -2.79 -16.79 -10.58
C GLU A 651 -2.97 -18.30 -10.82
N TRP A 652 -1.97 -19.12 -10.51
CA TRP A 652 -2.03 -20.57 -10.62
C TRP A 652 -2.88 -21.22 -9.51
N ILE A 653 -3.10 -20.49 -8.41
CA ILE A 653 -3.77 -21.00 -7.22
C ILE A 653 -5.30 -20.90 -7.37
N GLU A 654 -5.81 -19.78 -7.90
CA GLU A 654 -7.26 -19.49 -7.95
C GLU A 654 -8.07 -20.61 -8.65
N PRO A 655 -7.70 -21.10 -9.85
CA PRO A 655 -8.48 -22.13 -10.53
C PRO A 655 -8.57 -23.45 -9.74
N LEU A 656 -7.53 -23.77 -8.97
CA LEU A 656 -7.44 -25.00 -8.18
C LEU A 656 -8.16 -24.89 -6.83
N ALA A 657 -8.37 -23.67 -6.33
CA ALA A 657 -8.85 -23.40 -4.98
C ALA A 657 -10.27 -22.81 -4.92
N GLN A 658 -11.03 -22.80 -6.02
CA GLN A 658 -12.35 -22.15 -6.08
C GLN A 658 -13.33 -22.59 -4.99
N HIS A 659 -13.26 -23.85 -4.54
CA HIS A 659 -14.08 -24.41 -3.46
C HIS A 659 -13.61 -24.03 -2.04
N LEU A 660 -12.46 -23.37 -1.91
CA LEU A 660 -11.80 -23.03 -0.63
C LEU A 660 -11.61 -21.52 -0.43
N VAL A 661 -11.67 -20.73 -1.50
CA VAL A 661 -11.47 -19.28 -1.43
C VAL A 661 -12.64 -18.60 -0.75
N SER A 662 -12.33 -17.69 0.18
CA SER A 662 -13.29 -16.72 0.69
C SER A 662 -13.24 -15.47 -0.18
N LYS A 663 -14.41 -15.00 -0.61
CA LYS A 663 -14.56 -13.82 -1.47
C LYS A 663 -15.17 -12.69 -0.66
N SER A 664 -14.59 -11.49 -0.77
CA SER A 664 -15.12 -10.27 -0.19
C SER A 664 -15.21 -9.19 -1.27
N HIS A 665 -16.27 -8.41 -1.27
CA HIS A 665 -16.49 -7.33 -2.23
C HIS A 665 -16.44 -5.98 -1.52
N SER A 666 -15.82 -4.98 -2.15
CA SER A 666 -15.70 -3.62 -1.61
C SER A 666 -15.89 -2.57 -2.70
N GLU A 667 -16.19 -1.34 -2.28
CA GLU A 667 -16.37 -0.18 -3.16
C GLU A 667 -17.36 -0.47 -4.33
N PRO A 668 -18.60 -0.91 -4.05
CA PRO A 668 -19.61 -1.00 -5.10
C PRO A 668 -19.90 0.40 -5.63
N HIS A 669 -19.80 0.61 -6.94
CA HIS A 669 -19.93 1.91 -7.59
C HIS A 669 -20.52 1.78 -8.99
N TRP A 670 -21.17 2.86 -9.45
CA TRP A 670 -21.64 2.93 -10.83
C TRP A 670 -20.50 3.17 -11.82
N ASP A 671 -20.36 2.29 -12.82
CA ASP A 671 -19.47 2.53 -13.96
C ASP A 671 -20.28 3.09 -15.14
N LYS A 672 -20.14 4.40 -15.39
CA LYS A 672 -20.81 5.12 -16.49
C LYS A 672 -20.51 4.54 -17.87
N LYS A 673 -19.28 4.03 -18.10
CA LYS A 673 -18.86 3.51 -19.42
C LYS A 673 -19.49 2.14 -19.69
N GLN A 674 -19.51 1.27 -18.69
CA GLN A 674 -20.09 -0.07 -18.80
C GLN A 674 -21.60 -0.09 -18.55
N GLY A 675 -22.16 0.94 -17.91
CA GLY A 675 -23.59 1.08 -17.63
C GLY A 675 -24.12 0.06 -16.62
N ALA A 676 -23.31 -0.34 -15.64
CA ALA A 676 -23.67 -1.28 -14.58
C ALA A 676 -22.88 -0.99 -13.30
N VAL A 677 -23.36 -1.53 -12.17
CA VAL A 677 -22.63 -1.46 -10.89
C VAL A 677 -21.52 -2.48 -10.85
N PHE A 678 -20.31 -2.02 -10.54
CA PHE A 678 -19.12 -2.84 -10.35
C PHE A 678 -18.63 -2.73 -8.91
N ALA A 679 -17.98 -3.80 -8.44
CA ALA A 679 -17.28 -3.80 -7.17
C ALA A 679 -15.89 -4.41 -7.37
N PHE A 680 -15.03 -4.24 -6.38
CA PHE A 680 -13.75 -4.93 -6.35
C PHE A 680 -13.85 -6.18 -5.47
N GLU A 681 -13.61 -7.33 -6.07
CA GLU A 681 -13.49 -8.62 -5.40
C GLU A 681 -12.05 -8.81 -4.92
N LYS A 682 -11.92 -9.16 -3.64
CA LYS A 682 -10.71 -9.68 -3.03
C LYS A 682 -10.95 -11.14 -2.67
N GLN A 683 -10.02 -12.01 -3.03
CA GLN A 683 -10.07 -13.42 -2.66
C GLN A 683 -8.93 -13.80 -1.72
N THR A 684 -9.28 -14.55 -0.68
CA THR A 684 -8.34 -15.09 0.28
C THR A 684 -8.42 -16.60 0.35
N LEU A 685 -7.27 -17.27 0.32
CA LEU A 685 -7.14 -18.71 0.55
C LEU A 685 -6.41 -18.93 1.87
N PHE A 686 -7.07 -19.54 2.85
CA PHE A 686 -6.51 -19.81 4.18
C PHE A 686 -5.86 -18.57 4.85
N GLY A 687 -6.43 -17.38 4.65
CA GLY A 687 -5.90 -16.12 5.20
C GLY A 687 -4.87 -15.41 4.32
N LEU A 688 -4.36 -16.05 3.26
CA LEU A 688 -3.48 -15.42 2.28
C LEU A 688 -4.31 -14.76 1.17
N VAL A 689 -3.97 -13.52 0.82
CA VAL A 689 -4.62 -12.80 -0.28
C VAL A 689 -4.04 -13.26 -1.61
N ILE A 690 -4.81 -14.04 -2.38
CA ILE A 690 -4.37 -14.55 -3.70
C ILE A 690 -4.84 -13.66 -4.85
N VAL A 691 -6.00 -13.00 -4.69
CA VAL A 691 -6.50 -11.99 -5.62
C VAL A 691 -6.74 -10.71 -4.82
N PRO A 692 -5.87 -9.69 -4.95
CA PRO A 692 -5.96 -8.51 -4.09
C PRO A 692 -7.10 -7.56 -4.48
N LYS A 693 -7.31 -7.34 -5.78
CA LYS A 693 -8.33 -6.41 -6.30
C LYS A 693 -8.70 -6.82 -7.74
N ARG A 694 -9.86 -7.45 -7.93
CA ARG A 694 -10.42 -7.78 -9.25
C ARG A 694 -11.74 -7.07 -9.45
N LYS A 695 -11.88 -6.34 -10.55
CA LYS A 695 -13.14 -5.70 -10.92
C LYS A 695 -14.17 -6.77 -11.34
N VAL A 696 -15.31 -6.82 -10.67
CA VAL A 696 -16.39 -7.77 -10.95
C VAL A 696 -17.73 -7.05 -11.05
N GLN A 697 -18.65 -7.60 -11.85
CA GLN A 697 -20.00 -7.06 -11.99
C GLN A 697 -20.81 -7.35 -10.72
N PHE A 698 -21.20 -6.30 -10.00
CA PHE A 698 -21.81 -6.41 -8.67
C PHE A 698 -23.29 -6.77 -8.73
N GLY A 699 -23.99 -6.43 -9.81
CA GLY A 699 -25.41 -6.75 -10.00
C GLY A 699 -25.76 -8.25 -9.94
N LYS A 700 -24.80 -9.15 -10.22
CA LYS A 700 -25.01 -10.61 -10.07
C LYS A 700 -24.74 -11.14 -8.66
N ILE A 701 -24.08 -10.33 -7.85
CA ILE A 701 -23.60 -10.69 -6.50
C ILE A 701 -24.61 -10.17 -5.47
N ASP A 702 -24.94 -8.89 -5.57
CA ASP A 702 -25.95 -8.23 -4.74
C ASP A 702 -26.83 -7.32 -5.62
N PRO A 703 -27.94 -7.85 -6.14
CA PRO A 703 -28.86 -7.07 -6.98
C PRO A 703 -29.51 -5.91 -6.24
N VAL A 704 -29.75 -6.05 -4.93
CA VAL A 704 -30.47 -5.07 -4.10
C VAL A 704 -29.60 -3.83 -3.89
N ALA A 705 -28.36 -4.01 -3.41
CA ALA A 705 -27.42 -2.92 -3.27
C ALA A 705 -27.06 -2.30 -4.63
N SER A 706 -26.98 -3.10 -5.69
CA SER A 706 -26.75 -2.59 -7.05
C SER A 706 -27.91 -1.74 -7.57
N ARG A 707 -29.15 -2.04 -7.19
CA ARG A 707 -30.33 -1.24 -7.57
C ARG A 707 -30.33 0.11 -6.89
N ASP A 708 -30.01 0.17 -5.60
CA ASP A 708 -29.90 1.44 -4.86
C ASP A 708 -28.81 2.35 -5.49
N ILE A 709 -27.61 1.80 -5.71
CA ILE A 709 -26.51 2.54 -6.36
C ILE A 709 -26.89 2.97 -7.78
N PHE A 710 -27.60 2.12 -8.54
CA PHE A 710 -28.08 2.46 -9.86
C PHE A 710 -29.05 3.66 -9.83
N ILE A 711 -30.02 3.67 -8.92
CA ILE A 711 -30.97 4.77 -8.81
C ILE A 711 -30.26 6.07 -8.40
N ARG A 712 -29.43 6.04 -7.36
CA ARG A 712 -28.70 7.21 -6.86
C ARG A 712 -27.71 7.77 -7.86
N GLU A 713 -26.79 6.94 -8.34
CA GLU A 713 -25.72 7.43 -9.21
C GLU A 713 -26.16 7.55 -10.67
N ALA A 714 -26.86 6.55 -11.22
CA ALA A 714 -27.18 6.55 -12.65
C ALA A 714 -28.37 7.44 -12.99
N LEU A 715 -29.43 7.45 -12.17
CA LEU A 715 -30.67 8.20 -12.43
C LEU A 715 -30.65 9.57 -11.77
N LEU A 716 -30.56 9.64 -10.44
CA LEU A 716 -30.63 10.92 -9.70
C LEU A 716 -29.47 11.86 -10.06
N GLN A 717 -28.23 11.38 -10.05
CA GLN A 717 -27.07 12.18 -10.45
C GLN A 717 -26.90 12.28 -11.98
N ASN A 718 -27.85 11.77 -12.77
CA ASN A 718 -27.84 11.80 -14.23
C ASN A 718 -26.56 11.21 -14.87
N ARG A 719 -26.00 10.14 -14.29
CA ARG A 719 -24.76 9.48 -14.77
C ARG A 719 -25.02 8.26 -15.65
N LEU A 720 -26.23 8.06 -16.16
CA LEU A 720 -26.59 6.97 -17.08
C LEU A 720 -25.79 6.99 -18.40
N GLY A 721 -25.29 8.18 -18.81
CA GLY A 721 -24.53 8.35 -20.06
C GLY A 721 -25.39 8.14 -21.31
N LYS A 722 -26.69 8.37 -21.22
CA LYS A 722 -27.63 8.49 -22.34
C LYS A 722 -28.67 9.53 -21.93
N THR A 723 -28.99 10.44 -22.83
CA THR A 723 -30.07 11.42 -22.64
C THR A 723 -31.41 10.70 -22.80
N LEU A 724 -32.18 10.65 -21.72
CA LEU A 724 -33.58 10.20 -21.70
C LEU A 724 -34.44 11.39 -21.27
N ALA A 725 -35.58 11.58 -21.91
CA ALA A 725 -36.39 12.78 -21.73
C ALA A 725 -36.90 12.95 -20.29
N PHE A 726 -37.30 11.86 -19.61
CA PHE A 726 -37.72 11.92 -18.20
C PHE A 726 -36.56 12.30 -17.25
N LEU A 727 -35.32 11.84 -17.51
CA LEU A 727 -34.16 12.19 -16.67
C LEU A 727 -33.83 13.67 -16.79
N GLN A 728 -33.93 14.21 -18.01
CA GLN A 728 -33.71 15.63 -18.24
C GLN A 728 -34.81 16.46 -17.56
N HIS A 729 -36.08 16.10 -17.75
CA HIS A 729 -37.22 16.74 -17.08
C HIS A 729 -37.09 16.72 -15.55
N ASN A 730 -36.77 15.57 -14.95
CA ASN A 730 -36.62 15.46 -13.49
C ASN A 730 -35.43 16.28 -12.96
N ALA A 731 -34.32 16.33 -13.70
CA ALA A 731 -33.16 17.14 -13.34
C ALA A 731 -33.48 18.64 -13.42
N GLU A 732 -34.17 19.08 -14.48
CA GLU A 732 -34.65 20.46 -14.62
C GLU A 732 -35.62 20.84 -13.49
N LEU A 733 -36.51 19.93 -13.10
CA LEU A 733 -37.44 20.14 -11.98
C LEU A 733 -36.70 20.27 -10.63
N ILE A 734 -35.69 19.43 -10.36
CA ILE A 734 -34.86 19.54 -9.15
C ILE A 734 -34.13 20.90 -9.15
N GLU A 735 -33.53 21.29 -10.28
CA GLU A 735 -32.84 22.57 -10.41
C GLU A 735 -33.79 23.75 -10.19
N ASP A 736 -35.01 23.70 -10.73
CA ASP A 736 -36.02 24.75 -10.53
C ASP A 736 -36.47 24.85 -9.06
N ILE A 737 -36.63 23.73 -8.35
CA ILE A 737 -36.95 23.75 -6.92
C ILE A 737 -35.77 24.31 -6.11
N GLN A 738 -34.53 23.91 -6.41
CA GLN A 738 -33.34 24.45 -5.74
C GLN A 738 -33.15 25.95 -5.99
N ARG A 739 -33.47 26.45 -7.20
CA ARG A 739 -33.51 27.89 -7.47
C ARG A 739 -34.52 28.60 -6.58
N LEU A 740 -35.69 27.99 -6.34
CA LEU A 740 -36.69 28.53 -5.42
C LEU A 740 -36.24 28.49 -3.97
N GLU A 741 -35.53 27.43 -3.53
CA GLU A 741 -34.90 27.36 -2.20
C GLU A 741 -33.92 28.49 -1.97
N ASN A 742 -33.05 28.73 -2.95
CA ASN A 742 -32.08 29.81 -2.89
C ASN A 742 -32.73 31.19 -2.90
N LYS A 743 -33.75 31.42 -3.75
CA LYS A 743 -34.48 32.69 -3.79
C LYS A 743 -35.31 32.93 -2.52
N SER A 744 -35.97 31.92 -1.96
CA SER A 744 -36.81 32.03 -0.75
C SER A 744 -36.02 31.91 0.56
N ARG A 745 -34.72 31.58 0.51
CA ARG A 745 -33.86 31.30 1.66
C ARG A 745 -34.46 30.22 2.58
N ARG A 746 -35.03 29.17 1.97
CA ARG A 746 -35.65 28.01 2.64
C ARG A 746 -35.05 26.73 2.05
N ARG A 747 -34.37 25.90 2.85
CA ARG A 747 -33.79 24.59 2.45
C ARG A 747 -34.74 23.41 2.65
N ASP A 748 -35.99 23.70 2.97
CA ASP A 748 -37.03 22.73 3.27
C ASP A 748 -38.07 22.65 2.15
N LEU A 749 -37.74 23.07 0.92
CA LEU A 749 -38.67 22.91 -0.21
C LEU A 749 -38.40 21.61 -0.95
N LEU A 750 -37.15 21.27 -1.27
CA LEU A 750 -36.81 20.01 -1.92
C LEU A 750 -36.90 18.87 -0.91
N VAL A 751 -37.60 17.79 -1.29
CA VAL A 751 -37.61 16.54 -0.50
C VAL A 751 -36.19 15.96 -0.39
N ASP A 752 -35.93 15.20 0.66
CA ASP A 752 -34.63 14.59 0.88
C ASP A 752 -34.30 13.52 -0.18
N GLU A 753 -33.01 13.16 -0.29
CA GLU A 753 -32.52 12.23 -1.30
C GLU A 753 -33.21 10.85 -1.21
N GLU A 754 -33.56 10.37 -0.01
CA GLU A 754 -34.27 9.10 0.16
C GLU A 754 -35.66 9.15 -0.49
N THR A 755 -36.41 10.25 -0.32
CA THR A 755 -37.70 10.42 -0.99
C THR A 755 -37.56 10.43 -2.53
N LEU A 756 -36.49 11.03 -3.06
CA LEU A 756 -36.20 11.00 -4.50
C LEU A 756 -35.84 9.58 -4.99
N VAL A 757 -35.10 8.80 -4.18
CA VAL A 757 -34.79 7.39 -4.47
C VAL A 757 -36.06 6.55 -4.43
N GLU A 758 -36.92 6.76 -3.43
CA GLU A 758 -38.21 6.07 -3.27
C GLU A 758 -39.13 6.31 -4.46
N PHE A 759 -39.15 7.52 -5.02
CA PHE A 759 -39.88 7.82 -6.26
C PHE A 759 -39.48 6.85 -7.39
N TYR A 760 -38.18 6.78 -7.72
CA TYR A 760 -37.70 5.85 -8.77
C TYR A 760 -37.90 4.38 -8.38
N ALA A 761 -37.71 4.02 -7.11
CA ALA A 761 -37.86 2.66 -6.62
C ALA A 761 -39.33 2.17 -6.64
N SER A 762 -40.30 3.08 -6.49
CA SER A 762 -41.73 2.77 -6.56
C SER A 762 -42.20 2.47 -7.99
N VAL A 763 -41.51 3.02 -9.00
CA VAL A 763 -41.87 2.87 -10.42
C VAL A 763 -41.08 1.74 -11.10
N LEU A 764 -39.79 1.61 -10.82
CA LEU A 764 -38.92 0.62 -11.47
C LEU A 764 -39.03 -0.75 -10.80
N PRO A 765 -39.22 -1.87 -11.54
CA PRO A 765 -39.16 -3.22 -10.98
C PRO A 765 -37.84 -3.56 -10.24
N GLU A 766 -37.91 -4.48 -9.28
CA GLU A 766 -36.78 -4.86 -8.40
C GLU A 766 -35.54 -5.40 -9.12
N HIS A 767 -35.68 -5.94 -10.33
CA HIS A 767 -34.58 -6.53 -11.10
C HIS A 767 -33.80 -5.51 -11.95
N ILE A 768 -34.26 -4.26 -12.04
CA ILE A 768 -33.59 -3.22 -12.83
C ILE A 768 -32.48 -2.59 -12.01
N CYS A 769 -31.23 -2.93 -12.32
CA CYS A 769 -30.03 -2.43 -11.65
C CYS A 769 -28.92 -1.99 -12.62
N SER A 770 -29.22 -1.91 -13.92
CA SER A 770 -28.27 -1.50 -14.94
C SER A 770 -28.93 -0.71 -16.07
N LYS A 771 -28.11 -0.02 -16.86
CA LYS A 771 -28.55 0.69 -18.07
C LYS A 771 -29.17 -0.26 -19.08
N ALA A 772 -28.62 -1.46 -19.22
CA ALA A 772 -29.14 -2.47 -20.14
C ALA A 772 -30.53 -2.93 -19.71
N ASP A 773 -30.74 -3.16 -18.41
CA ASP A 773 -32.04 -3.56 -17.86
C ASP A 773 -33.09 -2.46 -18.04
N LEU A 774 -32.75 -1.20 -17.72
CA LEU A 774 -33.64 -0.06 -17.89
C LEU A 774 -34.04 0.13 -19.37
N LEU A 775 -33.09 0.12 -20.30
CA LEU A 775 -33.38 0.28 -21.72
C LEU A 775 -34.20 -0.88 -22.29
N LYS A 776 -34.00 -2.10 -21.78
CA LYS A 776 -34.82 -3.26 -22.18
C LYS A 776 -36.24 -3.14 -21.65
N TRP A 777 -36.40 -2.66 -20.42
CA TRP A 777 -37.70 -2.42 -19.79
C TRP A 777 -38.49 -1.30 -20.50
N LEU A 778 -37.84 -0.16 -20.79
CA LEU A 778 -38.43 0.98 -21.52
C LEU A 778 -38.88 0.66 -22.95
N LYS A 779 -38.37 -0.42 -23.56
CA LYS A 779 -38.86 -0.87 -24.88
C LYS A 779 -40.28 -1.42 -24.84
N HIS A 780 -40.73 -1.89 -23.68
CA HIS A 780 -41.99 -2.62 -23.52
C HIS A 780 -42.95 -1.94 -22.52
N ASN A 781 -42.55 -0.81 -21.93
CA ASN A 781 -43.31 -0.10 -20.90
C ASN A 781 -43.30 1.41 -21.20
N ASP A 782 -44.36 2.12 -20.79
CA ASP A 782 -44.46 3.58 -20.93
C ASP A 782 -43.49 4.27 -19.95
N ASP A 783 -42.83 5.33 -20.40
CA ASP A 783 -41.87 6.09 -19.59
C ASP A 783 -42.52 7.22 -18.78
N LYS A 784 -43.80 7.55 -19.07
CA LYS A 784 -44.58 8.57 -18.34
C LYS A 784 -44.53 8.46 -16.82
N PRO A 785 -44.62 7.28 -16.18
CA PRO A 785 -44.55 7.17 -14.72
C PRO A 785 -43.20 7.62 -14.13
N LEU A 786 -42.13 7.70 -14.93
CA LEU A 786 -40.82 8.17 -14.50
C LEU A 786 -40.68 9.70 -14.54
N TYR A 787 -41.67 10.43 -15.07
CA TYR A 787 -41.69 11.89 -15.03
C TYR A 787 -42.25 12.35 -13.69
N ALA A 788 -41.38 12.92 -12.86
CA ALA A 788 -41.77 13.55 -11.61
C ALA A 788 -42.60 14.80 -11.88
N THR A 789 -43.59 15.03 -11.04
CA THR A 789 -44.30 16.31 -10.97
C THR A 789 -43.79 17.12 -9.79
N ARG A 790 -44.06 18.43 -9.77
CA ARG A 790 -43.63 19.31 -8.69
C ARG A 790 -44.06 18.83 -7.29
N ALA A 791 -45.26 18.24 -7.18
CA ALA A 791 -45.77 17.64 -5.94
C ALA A 791 -44.94 16.45 -5.41
N HIS A 792 -44.19 15.76 -6.28
CA HIS A 792 -43.32 14.66 -5.84
C HIS A 792 -42.04 15.16 -5.16
N PHE A 793 -41.56 16.34 -5.56
CA PHE A 793 -40.24 16.85 -5.16
C PHE A 793 -40.31 18.07 -4.23
N ILE A 794 -41.49 18.69 -4.04
CA ILE A 794 -41.68 19.86 -3.15
C ILE A 794 -42.46 19.51 -1.87
N LEU A 795 -42.03 20.01 -0.73
CA LEU A 795 -42.70 19.83 0.58
C LEU A 795 -43.87 20.81 0.81
N ASP A 796 -43.82 22.02 0.25
CA ASP A 796 -44.80 23.10 0.45
C ASP A 796 -45.11 23.82 -0.88
N GLU A 797 -46.30 23.56 -1.46
CA GLU A 797 -46.72 24.12 -2.74
C GLU A 797 -47.07 25.63 -2.69
N SER A 798 -47.18 26.24 -1.51
CA SER A 798 -47.63 27.63 -1.34
C SER A 798 -46.55 28.69 -1.63
N ALA A 799 -45.30 28.28 -1.84
CA ALA A 799 -44.16 29.16 -2.08
C ALA A 799 -44.09 29.66 -3.54
N SER A 800 -44.98 30.58 -3.94
CA SER A 800 -44.86 31.31 -5.21
C SER A 800 -44.17 32.67 -4.98
N LEU A 801 -42.94 32.83 -5.49
CA LEU A 801 -42.21 34.10 -5.45
C LEU A 801 -42.57 34.98 -6.66
N SER A 802 -42.71 36.30 -6.46
CA SER A 802 -42.94 37.24 -7.57
C SER A 802 -41.61 37.64 -8.24
N ASN A 803 -41.56 37.63 -9.58
CA ASN A 803 -40.38 38.06 -10.35
C ASN A 803 -40.04 39.55 -10.16
N ILE A 804 -41.00 40.36 -9.69
CA ILE A 804 -40.79 41.79 -9.40
C ILE A 804 -39.99 41.96 -8.10
N SER A 805 -40.24 41.11 -7.10
CA SER A 805 -39.53 41.14 -5.82
C SER A 805 -38.12 40.53 -5.92
N TYR A 806 -37.95 39.54 -6.80
CA TYR A 806 -36.70 38.80 -7.06
C TYR A 806 -36.30 38.90 -8.54
N PRO A 807 -35.78 40.06 -8.99
CA PRO A 807 -35.41 40.27 -10.40
C PRO A 807 -34.22 39.38 -10.80
N ASP A 808 -34.20 38.92 -12.06
CA ASP A 808 -33.06 38.14 -12.59
C ASP A 808 -31.92 39.05 -13.10
N VAL A 809 -32.15 40.37 -13.21
CA VAL A 809 -31.22 41.34 -13.79
C VAL A 809 -31.30 42.68 -13.03
N TRP A 810 -30.14 43.26 -12.71
CA TRP A 810 -29.96 44.63 -12.26
C TRP A 810 -29.71 45.57 -13.45
N SER A 811 -30.32 46.75 -13.48
CA SER A 811 -30.19 47.70 -14.60
C SER A 811 -29.66 49.05 -14.13
N GLN A 812 -28.63 49.59 -14.81
CA GLN A 812 -28.05 50.91 -14.56
C GLN A 812 -27.83 51.61 -15.91
N GLY A 813 -28.67 52.61 -16.22
CA GLY A 813 -28.70 53.24 -17.54
C GLY A 813 -28.92 52.21 -18.66
N ASN A 814 -27.93 52.06 -19.52
CA ASN A 814 -27.88 51.11 -20.63
C ASN A 814 -27.19 49.76 -20.29
N ILE A 815 -26.73 49.57 -19.05
CA ILE A 815 -26.08 48.35 -18.57
C ILE A 815 -27.11 47.44 -17.90
N LYS A 816 -27.07 46.14 -18.21
CA LYS A 816 -27.90 45.09 -17.62
C LYS A 816 -26.99 44.00 -17.04
N LEU A 817 -27.07 43.74 -15.74
CA LEU A 817 -26.18 42.83 -15.01
C LEU A 817 -26.99 41.66 -14.43
N PRO A 818 -26.69 40.39 -14.74
CA PRO A 818 -27.40 39.24 -14.17
C PRO A 818 -27.27 39.16 -12.64
N LEU A 819 -28.33 38.69 -11.97
CA LEU A 819 -28.37 38.45 -10.54
C LEU A 819 -28.45 36.94 -10.25
N ASP A 820 -27.59 36.48 -9.33
CA ASP A 820 -27.62 35.12 -8.79
C ASP A 820 -28.07 35.15 -7.32
N TYR A 821 -28.79 34.11 -6.92
CA TYR A 821 -29.34 33.95 -5.57
C TYR A 821 -28.75 32.67 -4.96
N ASP A 822 -28.10 32.81 -3.81
CA ASP A 822 -27.50 31.69 -3.09
C ASP A 822 -27.92 31.72 -1.61
N PHE A 823 -28.19 30.54 -1.02
CA PHE A 823 -28.53 30.41 0.39
C PHE A 823 -27.60 29.42 1.11
N GLU A 824 -26.39 29.88 1.41
CA GLU A 824 -25.38 29.15 2.21
C GLU A 824 -25.05 29.88 3.53
N PRO A 825 -25.92 29.81 4.56
CA PRO A 825 -25.67 30.47 5.85
C PRO A 825 -24.29 30.17 6.42
N GLY A 826 -23.50 31.22 6.68
CA GLY A 826 -22.14 31.12 7.23
C GLY A 826 -21.02 31.06 6.19
N GLN A 827 -21.32 30.98 4.89
CA GLN A 827 -20.36 31.17 3.81
C GLN A 827 -20.39 32.63 3.34
N GLU A 828 -19.28 33.34 3.54
CA GLU A 828 -19.23 34.80 3.36
C GLU A 828 -19.69 35.27 1.97
N PHE A 829 -19.31 34.60 0.87
CA PHE A 829 -19.63 35.03 -0.50
C PHE A 829 -20.67 34.15 -1.24
N ALA A 830 -21.30 33.22 -0.52
CA ALA A 830 -22.30 32.28 -1.07
C ALA A 830 -23.66 32.40 -0.36
N ASP A 831 -23.89 33.49 0.37
CA ASP A 831 -25.15 33.77 1.04
C ASP A 831 -25.67 35.15 0.63
N GLY A 832 -26.84 35.22 -0.01
CA GLY A 832 -27.47 36.46 -0.46
C GLY A 832 -27.55 36.63 -1.98
N VAL A 833 -27.49 37.88 -2.44
CA VAL A 833 -27.61 38.23 -3.86
C VAL A 833 -26.24 38.60 -4.41
N SER A 834 -25.88 37.99 -5.53
CA SER A 834 -24.64 38.28 -6.26
C SER A 834 -24.93 38.92 -7.61
N VAL A 835 -24.26 40.02 -7.92
CA VAL A 835 -24.32 40.70 -9.22
C VAL A 835 -23.15 40.20 -10.07
N ARG A 836 -23.43 39.65 -11.25
CA ARG A 836 -22.40 39.29 -12.22
C ARG A 836 -22.00 40.49 -13.07
N ILE A 837 -20.74 40.88 -12.99
CA ILE A 837 -20.16 42.02 -13.72
C ILE A 837 -19.05 41.52 -14.65
N PRO A 838 -19.22 41.63 -15.99
CA PRO A 838 -18.15 41.33 -16.93
C PRO A 838 -16.93 42.22 -16.68
N LEU A 839 -15.72 41.64 -16.70
CA LEU A 839 -14.46 42.34 -16.43
C LEU A 839 -14.27 43.58 -17.31
N ALA A 840 -14.73 43.54 -18.57
CA ALA A 840 -14.65 44.67 -19.50
C ALA A 840 -15.56 45.87 -19.14
N LEU A 841 -16.61 45.66 -18.35
CA LEU A 841 -17.55 46.70 -17.90
C LEU A 841 -17.26 47.20 -16.49
N LEU A 842 -16.31 46.59 -15.78
CA LEU A 842 -16.05 46.87 -14.36
C LEU A 842 -15.87 48.37 -14.06
N ASN A 843 -15.13 49.10 -14.91
CA ASN A 843 -14.89 50.53 -14.73
C ASN A 843 -16.10 51.43 -15.10
N GLN A 844 -17.10 50.88 -15.80
CA GLN A 844 -18.29 51.61 -16.23
C GLN A 844 -19.48 51.43 -15.28
N VAL A 845 -19.44 50.47 -14.36
CA VAL A 845 -20.49 50.25 -13.36
C VAL A 845 -20.29 51.21 -12.19
N GLU A 846 -21.30 52.01 -11.86
CA GLU A 846 -21.25 52.92 -10.71
C GLU A 846 -21.79 52.22 -9.46
N VAL A 847 -21.24 52.53 -8.29
CA VAL A 847 -21.66 51.93 -7.00
C VAL A 847 -23.07 52.39 -6.60
N GLN A 848 -23.51 53.54 -7.10
CA GLN A 848 -24.78 54.17 -6.74
C GLN A 848 -25.97 53.23 -7.00
N GLY A 849 -26.84 53.08 -5.98
CA GLY A 849 -28.08 52.32 -6.05
C GLY A 849 -27.99 50.87 -5.58
N PHE A 850 -26.81 50.23 -5.59
CA PHE A 850 -26.66 48.85 -5.08
C PHE A 850 -26.92 48.73 -3.57
N ASP A 851 -26.70 49.81 -2.84
CA ASP A 851 -26.99 49.96 -1.42
C ASP A 851 -28.48 49.86 -1.10
N TRP A 852 -29.37 50.12 -2.06
CA TRP A 852 -30.81 49.91 -1.92
C TRP A 852 -31.24 48.44 -1.99
N HIS A 853 -30.35 47.55 -2.45
CA HIS A 853 -30.63 46.13 -2.66
C HIS A 853 -31.88 45.83 -3.53
N ILE A 854 -32.14 44.55 -3.78
CA ILE A 854 -33.38 44.12 -4.46
C ILE A 854 -34.63 44.36 -3.59
N PRO A 855 -35.82 44.56 -4.19
CA PRO A 855 -37.05 44.86 -3.45
C PRO A 855 -37.39 43.87 -2.34
N ALA A 856 -37.16 42.56 -2.55
CA ALA A 856 -37.45 41.53 -1.54
C ALA A 856 -36.68 41.72 -0.22
N TYR A 857 -35.45 42.24 -0.26
CA TYR A 857 -34.59 42.34 0.93
C TYR A 857 -34.63 43.73 1.57
N ARG A 858 -35.27 44.73 0.94
CA ARG A 858 -35.29 46.12 1.43
C ARG A 858 -35.86 46.26 2.84
N HIS A 859 -36.92 45.54 3.15
CA HIS A 859 -37.53 45.60 4.48
C HIS A 859 -36.59 45.07 5.55
N GLU A 860 -35.96 43.93 5.30
CA GLU A 860 -34.99 43.33 6.21
C GLU A 860 -33.73 44.19 6.34
N LEU A 861 -33.24 44.76 5.24
CA LEU A 861 -32.11 45.69 5.20
C LEU A 861 -32.35 46.93 6.06
N ILE A 862 -33.48 47.61 5.87
CA ILE A 862 -33.85 48.80 6.65
C ILE A 862 -33.95 48.46 8.14
N MET A 863 -34.58 47.33 8.46
CA MET A 863 -34.70 46.86 9.83
C MET A 863 -33.32 46.55 10.46
N ALA A 864 -32.41 45.93 9.71
CA ALA A 864 -31.05 45.64 10.15
C ALA A 864 -30.24 46.94 10.39
N LEU A 865 -30.37 47.91 9.49
CA LEU A 865 -29.76 49.24 9.60
C LEU A 865 -30.29 50.02 10.82
N ILE A 866 -31.60 49.98 11.11
CA ILE A 866 -32.15 50.57 12.34
C ILE A 866 -31.57 49.88 13.58
N LYS A 867 -31.41 48.55 13.54
CA LYS A 867 -30.84 47.77 14.65
C LYS A 867 -29.35 48.04 14.88
N SER A 868 -28.61 48.44 13.84
CA SER A 868 -27.18 48.78 13.90
C SER A 868 -26.89 50.14 14.54
N LEU A 869 -27.91 50.99 14.74
CA LEU A 869 -27.75 52.28 15.41
C LEU A 869 -27.27 52.14 16.86
N PRO A 870 -26.49 53.11 17.38
CA PRO A 870 -26.07 53.15 18.78
C PRO A 870 -27.27 53.02 19.73
N LYS A 871 -27.08 52.32 20.86
CA LYS A 871 -28.15 52.00 21.82
C LYS A 871 -28.94 53.23 22.29
N GLN A 872 -28.30 54.40 22.38
CA GLN A 872 -28.95 55.65 22.76
C GLN A 872 -29.94 56.14 21.69
N GLN A 873 -29.58 56.06 20.41
CA GLN A 873 -30.43 56.49 19.31
C GLN A 873 -31.49 55.44 18.93
N ARG A 874 -31.12 54.15 18.92
CA ARG A 874 -32.02 53.05 18.56
C ARG A 874 -33.30 52.99 19.41
N ARG A 875 -33.26 53.46 20.66
CA ARG A 875 -34.43 53.54 21.56
C ARG A 875 -35.57 54.38 20.98
N ASN A 876 -35.27 55.34 20.11
CA ASN A 876 -36.26 56.21 19.49
C ASN A 876 -37.00 55.54 18.31
N TYR A 877 -36.55 54.35 17.88
CA TYR A 877 -37.03 53.64 16.69
C TYR A 877 -37.49 52.21 17.01
N VAL A 878 -38.03 52.00 18.22
CA VAL A 878 -38.59 50.72 18.66
C VAL A 878 -40.12 50.78 18.60
N PRO A 879 -40.82 49.80 17.99
CA PRO A 879 -40.30 48.59 17.32
C PRO A 879 -39.72 48.87 15.93
N ALA A 880 -38.51 48.38 15.65
CA ALA A 880 -37.81 48.57 14.37
C ALA A 880 -38.61 48.13 13.12
N PRO A 881 -39.41 47.04 13.14
CA PRO A 881 -40.23 46.66 11.98
C PRO A 881 -41.23 47.76 11.57
N ASN A 882 -41.94 48.37 12.54
CA ASN A 882 -42.92 49.41 12.24
C ASN A 882 -42.29 50.63 11.55
N PHE A 883 -41.07 51.00 11.96
CA PHE A 883 -40.32 52.08 11.32
C PHE A 883 -39.78 51.67 9.94
N ALA A 884 -39.40 50.40 9.76
CA ALA A 884 -39.00 49.88 8.47
C ALA A 884 -40.16 49.87 7.46
N ASP A 885 -41.35 49.43 7.88
CA ASP A 885 -42.60 49.50 7.10
C ASP A 885 -42.94 50.95 6.70
N ALA A 886 -42.90 51.87 7.66
CA ALA A 886 -43.18 53.28 7.41
C ALA A 886 -42.17 53.94 6.47
N LEU A 887 -40.88 53.58 6.57
CA LEU A 887 -39.84 54.06 5.65
C LEU A 887 -40.05 53.50 4.24
N LEU A 888 -40.36 52.21 4.11
CA LEU A 888 -40.65 51.58 2.83
C LEU A 888 -41.86 52.17 2.13
N GLN A 889 -42.96 52.35 2.86
CA GLN A 889 -44.16 52.98 2.34
C GLN A 889 -43.84 54.38 1.82
N ARG A 890 -43.11 55.17 2.62
CA ARG A 890 -42.67 56.50 2.23
C ARG A 890 -41.75 56.49 1.02
N PHE A 891 -40.85 55.51 0.91
CA PHE A 891 -39.95 55.41 -0.24
C PHE A 891 -40.70 55.12 -1.54
N ASN A 892 -41.72 54.28 -1.46
CA ASN A 892 -42.59 53.92 -2.57
C ASN A 892 -43.54 55.07 -2.98
N GLU A 893 -44.07 55.86 -2.02
CA GLU A 893 -45.01 56.95 -2.30
C GLU A 893 -44.37 58.20 -2.92
N LYS A 894 -43.08 58.45 -2.66
CA LYS A 894 -42.39 59.68 -3.10
C LYS A 894 -41.55 59.55 -4.38
N GLU A 895 -41.57 58.39 -5.04
CA GLU A 895 -40.59 58.04 -6.10
C GLU A 895 -39.18 58.45 -5.64
N THR A 896 -38.74 57.89 -4.52
CA THR A 896 -37.47 58.30 -3.90
C THR A 896 -36.33 58.09 -4.89
N ASP A 897 -35.59 59.16 -5.15
CA ASP A 897 -34.46 59.14 -6.05
C ASP A 897 -33.39 58.18 -5.51
N THR A 898 -33.25 57.02 -6.16
CA THR A 898 -32.25 56.00 -5.80
C THR A 898 -30.83 56.45 -6.13
N SER A 899 -30.65 57.65 -6.69
CA SER A 899 -29.35 58.31 -6.76
C SER A 899 -28.86 58.82 -5.40
N ILE A 900 -29.70 58.84 -4.36
CA ILE A 900 -29.32 59.15 -2.98
C ILE A 900 -29.03 57.84 -2.23
N ALA A 901 -28.00 57.81 -1.39
CA ALA A 901 -27.71 56.62 -0.60
C ALA A 901 -28.86 56.28 0.35
N ILE A 902 -29.18 54.99 0.52
CA ILE A 902 -30.31 54.52 1.34
C ILE A 902 -30.21 55.03 2.78
N ILE A 903 -29.00 55.14 3.33
CA ILE A 903 -28.77 55.63 4.69
C ILE A 903 -29.16 57.10 4.82
N ASP A 904 -28.86 57.93 3.81
CA ASP A 904 -29.24 59.35 3.83
C ASP A 904 -30.76 59.51 3.68
N ALA A 905 -31.38 58.69 2.82
CA ALA A 905 -32.84 58.62 2.69
C ALA A 905 -33.51 58.16 3.99
N MET A 906 -32.90 57.19 4.69
CA MET A 906 -33.35 56.71 6.00
C MET A 906 -33.16 57.79 7.08
N ALA A 907 -32.04 58.49 7.10
CA ALA A 907 -31.77 59.56 8.07
C ALA A 907 -32.79 60.71 7.95
N ASP A 908 -33.09 61.17 6.73
CA ASP A 908 -34.17 62.14 6.48
C ASP A 908 -35.53 61.59 6.88
N GLY A 909 -35.82 60.34 6.51
CA GLY A 909 -37.07 59.65 6.83
C GLY A 909 -37.31 59.56 8.34
N LEU A 910 -36.34 59.06 9.09
CA LEU A 910 -36.40 58.88 10.54
C LEU A 910 -36.45 60.22 11.28
N PHE A 911 -35.69 61.23 10.82
CA PHE A 911 -35.74 62.58 11.38
C PHE A 911 -37.12 63.19 11.22
N ARG A 912 -37.75 63.05 10.05
CA ARG A 912 -39.10 63.58 9.82
C ARG A 912 -40.19 62.82 10.57
N MET A 913 -39.98 61.54 10.85
CA MET A 913 -40.92 60.73 11.65
C MET A 913 -40.85 61.04 13.15
N THR A 914 -39.66 61.34 13.69
CA THR A 914 -39.45 61.38 15.15
C THR A 914 -38.89 62.70 15.69
N GLY A 915 -38.40 63.60 14.83
CA GLY A 915 -37.70 64.84 15.20
C GLY A 915 -36.26 64.64 15.69
N ASN A 916 -35.75 63.40 15.78
CA ASN A 916 -34.40 63.10 16.23
C ASN A 916 -33.44 62.98 15.05
N ARG A 917 -32.32 63.73 15.08
CA ARG A 917 -31.31 63.65 14.02
C ARG A 917 -30.42 62.43 14.20
N VAL A 918 -30.21 61.71 13.11
CA VAL A 918 -29.27 60.61 12.95
C VAL A 918 -28.34 61.00 11.81
N SER A 919 -27.02 60.95 12.00
CA SER A 919 -26.07 61.16 10.91
C SER A 919 -25.84 59.85 10.15
N ALA A 920 -25.32 59.94 8.93
CA ALA A 920 -24.95 58.74 8.16
C ALA A 920 -23.93 57.86 8.91
N ASP A 921 -23.02 58.48 9.68
CA ASP A 921 -21.99 57.80 10.47
C ASP A 921 -22.54 57.01 11.67
N ASP A 922 -23.78 57.29 12.10
CA ASP A 922 -24.41 56.53 13.18
C ASP A 922 -24.81 55.11 12.75
N PHE A 923 -24.93 54.85 11.43
CA PHE A 923 -25.27 53.53 10.91
C PHE A 923 -24.02 52.66 10.73
N ASN A 924 -23.91 51.61 11.53
CA ASN A 924 -22.82 50.64 11.39
C ASN A 924 -23.14 49.60 10.29
N LYS A 925 -22.59 49.82 9.08
CA LYS A 925 -22.71 48.92 7.91
C LYS A 925 -22.01 47.57 8.11
N ASP A 926 -20.95 47.52 8.92
CA ASP A 926 -20.18 46.29 9.14
C ASP A 926 -21.01 45.21 9.82
N ASN A 927 -21.94 45.63 10.69
CA ASN A 927 -22.87 44.77 11.42
C ASN A 927 -24.01 44.17 10.57
N LEU A 928 -24.11 44.51 9.27
CA LEU A 928 -25.09 43.88 8.41
C LEU A 928 -24.72 42.40 8.17
N PRO A 929 -25.70 41.48 8.29
CA PRO A 929 -25.54 40.10 7.83
C PRO A 929 -25.04 40.04 6.37
N PRO A 930 -24.16 39.09 6.01
CA PRO A 930 -23.63 38.96 4.65
C PRO A 930 -24.71 38.93 3.56
N HIS A 931 -25.85 38.28 3.81
CA HIS A 931 -26.93 38.16 2.83
C HIS A 931 -27.69 39.46 2.52
N LEU A 932 -27.49 40.50 3.32
CA LEU A 932 -28.03 41.85 3.08
C LEU A 932 -27.00 42.79 2.45
N LYS A 933 -25.80 42.29 2.14
CA LYS A 933 -24.76 43.00 1.40
C LYS A 933 -24.76 42.47 -0.04
N MET A 934 -24.73 43.37 -1.02
CA MET A 934 -24.64 42.97 -2.42
C MET A 934 -23.24 42.40 -2.68
N ASN A 935 -23.16 41.16 -3.15
CA ASN A 935 -21.89 40.55 -3.55
C ASN A 935 -21.63 40.84 -5.03
N PHE A 936 -20.45 41.35 -5.37
CA PHE A 936 -20.07 41.65 -6.75
C PHE A 936 -19.15 40.53 -7.26
N ARG A 937 -19.61 39.77 -8.26
CA ARG A 937 -18.84 38.69 -8.91
C ARG A 937 -18.31 39.18 -10.25
N ILE A 938 -17.00 39.38 -10.33
CA ILE A 938 -16.34 39.80 -11.57
C ILE A 938 -16.02 38.57 -12.42
N VAL A 939 -16.56 38.52 -13.61
CA VAL A 939 -16.43 37.36 -14.53
C VAL A 939 -15.66 37.73 -15.79
N ASP A 940 -14.87 36.79 -16.28
CA ASP A 940 -14.18 36.87 -17.58
C ASP A 940 -14.53 35.65 -18.44
N GLU A 941 -14.53 35.83 -19.76
CA GLU A 941 -14.85 34.75 -20.70
C GLU A 941 -13.56 34.04 -21.14
N GLN A 942 -13.41 32.77 -20.74
CA GLN A 942 -12.30 31.91 -21.18
C GLN A 942 -12.87 30.62 -21.77
N ASP A 943 -12.45 30.24 -22.99
CA ASP A 943 -12.91 29.03 -23.69
C ASP A 943 -14.45 28.85 -23.73
N ASN A 944 -15.19 29.94 -24.00
CA ASN A 944 -16.66 29.98 -23.96
C ASN A 944 -17.28 29.58 -22.61
N LYS A 945 -16.55 29.76 -21.50
CA LYS A 945 -17.06 29.60 -20.13
C LYS A 945 -16.79 30.86 -19.32
N GLU A 946 -17.79 31.29 -18.57
CA GLU A 946 -17.65 32.36 -17.57
C GLU A 946 -16.81 31.83 -16.39
N VAL A 947 -15.72 32.51 -16.08
CA VAL A 947 -14.87 32.20 -14.93
C VAL A 947 -14.89 33.40 -13.98
N ILE A 948 -15.14 33.15 -12.69
CA ILE A 948 -15.06 34.18 -11.65
C ILE A 948 -13.59 34.54 -11.45
N VAL A 949 -13.24 35.78 -11.78
CA VAL A 949 -11.90 36.35 -11.60
C VAL A 949 -11.70 36.76 -10.14
N LYS A 950 -12.69 37.44 -9.58
CA LYS A 950 -12.70 37.88 -8.19
C LYS A 950 -14.13 38.19 -7.73
N GLN A 951 -14.38 38.14 -6.43
CA GLN A 951 -15.65 38.55 -5.84
C GLN A 951 -15.44 39.25 -4.50
N GLY A 952 -16.42 40.06 -4.09
CA GLY A 952 -16.38 40.80 -2.82
C GLY A 952 -17.57 41.76 -2.67
N PHE A 953 -17.71 42.36 -1.49
CA PHE A 953 -18.81 43.29 -1.16
C PHE A 953 -18.54 44.75 -1.49
N ASP A 954 -17.32 45.08 -1.90
CA ASP A 954 -16.89 46.44 -2.22
C ASP A 954 -16.42 46.50 -3.67
N LEU A 955 -17.22 47.16 -4.51
CA LEU A 955 -16.97 47.28 -5.94
C LEU A 955 -15.74 48.15 -6.25
N ASP A 956 -15.44 49.16 -5.42
CA ASP A 956 -14.32 50.06 -5.65
C ASP A 956 -12.98 49.39 -5.31
N VAL A 957 -12.96 48.56 -4.28
CA VAL A 957 -11.82 47.67 -4.00
C VAL A 957 -11.58 46.72 -5.17
N LEU A 958 -12.63 46.10 -5.71
CA LEU A 958 -12.51 45.19 -6.85
C LEU A 958 -12.01 45.92 -8.12
N LYS A 959 -12.49 47.14 -8.39
CA LYS A 959 -11.98 48.00 -9.47
C LYS A 959 -10.49 48.29 -9.31
N ALA A 960 -10.06 48.64 -8.10
CA ALA A 960 -8.65 48.96 -7.82
C ALA A 960 -7.73 47.75 -8.04
N GLU A 961 -8.12 46.58 -7.54
CA GLU A 961 -7.31 45.35 -7.63
C GLU A 961 -7.26 44.77 -9.05
N LEU A 962 -8.33 44.92 -9.83
CA LEU A 962 -8.43 44.37 -11.19
C LEU A 962 -8.03 45.36 -12.29
N LYS A 963 -7.65 46.59 -11.96
CA LYS A 963 -7.23 47.65 -12.90
C LYS A 963 -6.24 47.17 -13.96
N GLY A 964 -5.24 46.38 -13.56
CA GLY A 964 -4.23 45.84 -14.48
C GLY A 964 -4.76 44.76 -15.44
N GLN A 965 -5.77 43.99 -15.03
CA GLN A 965 -6.41 42.97 -15.87
C GLN A 965 -7.43 43.60 -16.81
N VAL A 966 -8.24 44.56 -16.33
CA VAL A 966 -9.15 45.37 -17.15
C VAL A 966 -8.40 46.04 -18.31
N LYS A 967 -7.23 46.63 -18.03
CA LYS A 967 -6.37 47.24 -19.06
C LYS A 967 -5.95 46.24 -20.14
N LYS A 968 -5.57 45.02 -19.76
CA LYS A 968 -5.19 43.96 -20.72
C LYS A 968 -6.38 43.49 -21.56
N THR A 969 -7.56 43.35 -20.96
CA THR A 969 -8.78 42.96 -21.66
C THR A 969 -9.22 44.03 -22.65
N ILE A 970 -9.18 45.32 -22.27
CA ILE A 970 -9.47 46.45 -23.17
C ILE A 970 -8.45 46.50 -24.32
N GLN A 971 -7.15 46.32 -24.06
CA GLN A 971 -6.10 46.27 -25.09
C GLN A 971 -6.27 45.09 -26.05
N ALA A 972 -6.69 43.91 -25.56
CA ALA A 972 -6.96 42.75 -26.40
C ALA A 972 -8.15 42.99 -27.36
N VAL A 973 -9.15 43.74 -26.90
CA VAL A 973 -10.35 44.12 -27.66
C VAL A 973 -10.09 45.28 -28.65
N ALA A 974 -9.15 46.18 -28.36
CA ALA A 974 -8.92 47.42 -29.12
C ALA A 974 -7.95 47.31 -30.32
N LYS A 975 -7.49 46.11 -30.69
CA LYS A 975 -6.40 45.82 -31.67
C LYS A 975 -6.58 46.30 -33.13
N THR A 976 -7.49 47.21 -33.44
CA THR A 976 -7.76 47.64 -34.83
C THR A 976 -8.23 49.10 -34.87
N SER A 977 -7.30 50.06 -35.06
CA SER A 977 -7.38 51.18 -36.04
C SER A 977 -6.51 52.42 -35.73
N ILE A 978 -6.12 52.70 -34.47
CA ILE A 978 -5.43 53.97 -34.08
C ILE A 978 -4.00 53.77 -33.53
N GLU A 979 -3.67 52.59 -32.99
CA GLU A 979 -2.36 52.35 -32.35
C GLU A 979 -1.21 52.29 -33.38
N GLN A 980 -0.15 53.07 -33.15
CA GLN A 980 1.09 53.05 -33.94
C GLN A 980 2.31 52.91 -33.03
N LYS A 981 3.33 52.19 -33.48
CA LYS A 981 4.55 51.95 -32.69
C LYS A 981 5.77 52.59 -33.31
N ASP A 982 6.72 52.98 -32.47
CA ASP A 982 8.04 53.50 -32.83
C ASP A 982 8.00 54.79 -33.70
N VAL A 983 7.12 55.70 -33.30
CA VAL A 983 6.93 57.01 -33.90
C VAL A 983 8.18 57.87 -33.68
N THR A 984 8.66 58.49 -34.76
CA THR A 984 9.86 59.36 -34.77
C THR A 984 9.58 60.78 -35.25
N ASN A 985 8.47 60.99 -35.94
CA ASN A 985 7.94 62.27 -36.40
C ASN A 985 6.40 62.25 -36.33
N TRP A 986 5.73 63.39 -36.49
CA TRP A 986 4.26 63.44 -36.44
C TRP A 986 3.62 62.87 -37.72
N ASN A 987 3.50 61.54 -37.82
CA ASN A 987 3.02 60.83 -39.02
C ASN A 987 1.79 59.92 -38.78
N PHE A 988 1.14 60.05 -37.62
CA PHE A 988 0.03 59.20 -37.16
C PHE A 988 -1.36 59.83 -37.30
N GLY A 989 -1.46 61.00 -37.94
CA GLY A 989 -2.71 61.75 -38.10
C GLY A 989 -3.12 62.53 -36.85
N ASP A 990 -4.37 63.00 -36.83
CA ASP A 990 -4.94 63.73 -35.70
C ASP A 990 -5.41 62.77 -34.61
N LEU A 991 -5.11 63.09 -33.35
CA LEU A 991 -5.54 62.28 -32.20
C LEU A 991 -6.84 62.84 -31.60
N PRO A 992 -8.00 62.17 -31.76
CA PRO A 992 -9.26 62.65 -31.18
C PRO A 992 -9.22 62.60 -29.65
N GLU A 993 -10.11 63.35 -29.00
CA GLU A 993 -10.20 63.39 -27.52
C GLU A 993 -10.69 62.07 -26.93
N SER A 994 -11.64 61.37 -27.57
CA SER A 994 -12.10 60.04 -27.13
C SER A 994 -12.49 59.13 -28.31
N PHE A 995 -12.52 57.83 -28.06
CA PHE A 995 -12.78 56.74 -29.01
C PHE A 995 -13.81 55.76 -28.40
N VAL A 996 -14.90 55.43 -29.13
CA VAL A 996 -15.99 54.56 -28.65
C VAL A 996 -16.22 53.38 -29.60
N ARG A 997 -16.32 52.14 -29.08
CA ARG A 997 -16.57 50.91 -29.87
C ARG A 997 -17.65 50.02 -29.25
N LYS A 998 -18.52 49.42 -30.07
CA LYS A 998 -19.56 48.46 -29.64
C LYS A 998 -19.05 47.02 -29.73
N GLN A 999 -19.19 46.22 -28.67
CA GLN A 999 -18.84 44.80 -28.63
C GLN A 999 -19.95 44.00 -27.95
N GLY A 1000 -20.55 43.05 -28.67
CA GLY A 1000 -21.72 42.31 -28.17
C GLY A 1000 -22.87 43.25 -27.80
N SER A 1001 -23.37 43.13 -26.57
CA SER A 1001 -24.47 43.93 -26.03
C SER A 1001 -24.05 45.25 -25.37
N TYR A 1002 -22.75 45.62 -25.31
CA TYR A 1002 -22.28 46.80 -24.58
C TYR A 1002 -21.31 47.70 -25.39
N GLN A 1003 -21.05 48.93 -24.92
CA GLN A 1003 -20.16 49.93 -25.55
C GLN A 1003 -18.92 50.18 -24.68
N ILE A 1004 -17.75 50.41 -25.30
CA ILE A 1004 -16.45 50.64 -24.65
C ILE A 1004 -15.92 52.01 -25.07
N LYS A 1005 -15.53 52.88 -24.12
CA LYS A 1005 -14.94 54.23 -24.34
C LYS A 1005 -13.45 54.23 -23.95
N ALA A 1006 -12.58 54.88 -24.74
CA ALA A 1006 -11.14 55.01 -24.54
C ALA A 1006 -10.59 56.37 -25.03
N TYR A 1007 -9.35 56.74 -24.68
CA TYR A 1007 -8.70 58.05 -24.91
C TYR A 1007 -7.32 57.87 -25.57
N PRO A 1008 -7.10 58.33 -26.82
CA PRO A 1008 -5.80 58.23 -27.50
C PRO A 1008 -4.71 59.14 -26.90
N ALA A 1009 -3.47 58.67 -26.82
CA ALA A 1009 -2.31 59.47 -26.38
C ALA A 1009 -1.01 59.02 -27.05
N LEU A 1010 -0.07 59.95 -27.24
CA LEU A 1010 1.33 59.64 -27.60
C LEU A 1010 2.12 59.28 -26.34
N VAL A 1011 2.45 58.01 -26.14
CA VAL A 1011 3.06 57.46 -24.93
C VAL A 1011 4.54 57.16 -25.16
N LYS A 1012 5.40 57.59 -24.23
CA LYS A 1012 6.84 57.32 -24.26
C LYS A 1012 7.18 55.99 -23.59
N HIS A 1013 7.90 55.12 -24.32
CA HIS A 1013 8.46 53.86 -23.83
C HIS A 1013 9.98 53.86 -24.00
N GLY A 1014 10.70 54.30 -22.98
CA GLY A 1014 12.15 54.44 -23.05
C GLY A 1014 12.57 55.45 -24.13
N ASN A 1015 13.21 54.96 -25.20
CA ASN A 1015 13.60 55.77 -26.36
C ASN A 1015 12.57 55.76 -27.50
N LYS A 1016 11.47 55.01 -27.37
CA LYS A 1016 10.41 54.89 -28.40
C LYS A 1016 9.17 55.68 -28.01
N LEU A 1017 8.38 56.08 -29.00
CA LEU A 1017 7.10 56.75 -28.83
C LEU A 1017 6.03 55.95 -29.55
N ASP A 1018 4.93 55.64 -28.88
CA ASP A 1018 3.83 54.84 -29.43
C ASP A 1018 2.52 55.63 -29.26
N VAL A 1019 1.59 55.51 -30.21
CA VAL A 1019 0.20 55.97 -30.03
C VAL A 1019 -0.59 54.83 -29.39
N GLU A 1020 -1.15 55.07 -28.20
CA GLU A 1020 -1.91 54.08 -27.44
C GLU A 1020 -3.31 54.59 -27.06
N LEU A 1021 -4.26 53.66 -26.88
CA LEU A 1021 -5.56 53.94 -26.28
C LEU A 1021 -5.53 53.66 -24.78
N LEU A 1022 -5.94 54.63 -23.97
CA LEU A 1022 -6.02 54.55 -22.51
C LEU A 1022 -7.48 54.60 -22.06
N ASP A 1023 -7.77 54.02 -20.89
CA ASP A 1023 -9.12 53.92 -20.31
C ASP A 1023 -9.48 55.12 -19.43
N ASP A 1024 -8.50 55.99 -19.14
CA ASP A 1024 -8.61 57.15 -18.25
C ASP A 1024 -8.12 58.43 -18.96
N GLU A 1025 -8.92 59.50 -18.86
CA GLU A 1025 -8.71 60.75 -19.59
C GLU A 1025 -7.50 61.54 -19.06
N ASP A 1026 -7.36 61.64 -17.74
CA ASP A 1026 -6.28 62.37 -17.08
C ASP A 1026 -4.93 61.69 -17.32
N SER A 1027 -4.88 60.35 -17.20
CA SER A 1027 -3.68 59.57 -17.52
C SER A 1027 -3.27 59.73 -19.00
N ALA A 1028 -4.24 59.82 -19.92
CA ALA A 1028 -3.98 60.03 -21.33
C ALA A 1028 -3.37 61.40 -21.60
N ARG A 1029 -3.88 62.46 -20.97
CA ARG A 1029 -3.36 63.82 -21.12
C ARG A 1029 -1.90 63.93 -20.66
N ILE A 1030 -1.57 63.38 -19.48
CA ILE A 1030 -0.21 63.46 -18.92
C ILE A 1030 0.79 62.74 -19.82
N LYS A 1031 0.50 61.49 -20.21
CA LYS A 1031 1.39 60.71 -21.07
C LYS A 1031 1.56 61.34 -22.44
N HIS A 1032 0.49 61.93 -22.98
CA HIS A 1032 0.55 62.63 -24.26
C HIS A 1032 1.53 63.81 -24.23
N LEU A 1033 1.52 64.62 -23.17
CA LEU A 1033 2.47 65.73 -22.99
C LEU A 1033 3.93 65.23 -22.96
N GLU A 1034 4.21 64.18 -22.20
CA GLU A 1034 5.55 63.57 -22.15
C GLU A 1034 6.00 63.06 -23.52
N GLY A 1035 5.08 62.43 -24.27
CA GLY A 1035 5.34 61.94 -25.62
C GLY A 1035 5.64 63.07 -26.61
N VAL A 1036 4.87 64.16 -26.57
CA VAL A 1036 5.08 65.34 -27.43
C VAL A 1036 6.41 66.01 -27.13
N VAL A 1037 6.77 66.16 -25.85
CA VAL A 1037 8.06 66.76 -25.44
C VAL A 1037 9.23 65.93 -25.95
N GLU A 1038 9.16 64.60 -25.87
CA GLU A 1038 10.24 63.74 -26.37
C GLU A 1038 10.31 63.74 -27.92
N LEU A 1039 9.16 63.89 -28.61
CA LEU A 1039 9.12 64.06 -30.06
C LEU A 1039 9.78 65.39 -30.47
N ALA A 1040 9.47 66.48 -29.76
CA ALA A 1040 10.07 67.79 -29.98
C ALA A 1040 11.58 67.81 -29.65
N PHE A 1041 11.99 67.13 -28.58
CA PHE A 1041 13.40 66.97 -28.21
C PHE A 1041 14.22 66.31 -29.33
N LYS A 1042 13.64 65.35 -30.04
CA LYS A 1042 14.28 64.70 -31.20
C LYS A 1042 14.24 65.55 -32.48
N ALA A 1043 13.23 66.40 -32.63
CA ALA A 1043 13.03 67.24 -33.82
C ALA A 1043 13.85 68.54 -33.81
N LEU A 1044 14.23 69.04 -32.64
CA LEU A 1044 14.95 70.31 -32.48
C LEU A 1044 16.47 70.15 -32.49
N PRO A 1045 17.24 71.10 -33.04
CA PRO A 1045 18.70 71.06 -33.01
C PRO A 1045 19.22 71.22 -31.58
N SER A 1046 20.27 70.47 -31.23
CA SER A 1046 20.83 70.47 -29.87
C SER A 1046 21.59 71.78 -29.54
N PRO A 1047 21.22 72.49 -28.45
CA PRO A 1047 21.89 73.73 -28.01
C PRO A 1047 23.24 73.50 -27.32
N ILE A 1048 23.73 72.25 -27.20
CA ILE A 1048 24.95 71.90 -26.47
C ILE A 1048 26.18 72.70 -26.93
N LYS A 1049 26.39 72.82 -28.26
CA LYS A 1049 27.54 73.59 -28.80
C LYS A 1049 27.46 75.09 -28.45
N TYR A 1050 26.25 75.66 -28.48
CA TYR A 1050 26.02 77.06 -28.14
C TYR A 1050 26.29 77.32 -26.64
N LEU A 1051 25.80 76.44 -25.77
CA LEU A 1051 26.06 76.48 -24.33
C LEU A 1051 27.55 76.37 -24.00
N GLN A 1052 28.28 75.46 -24.67
CA GLN A 1052 29.73 75.31 -24.51
C GLN A 1052 30.51 76.57 -24.91
N GLN A 1053 30.01 77.40 -25.82
CA GLN A 1053 30.66 78.66 -26.21
C GLN A 1053 30.29 79.82 -25.28
N LYS A 1054 29.02 79.93 -24.86
CA LYS A 1054 28.50 81.11 -24.14
C LYS A 1054 28.54 81.00 -22.61
N LEU A 1055 28.63 79.80 -22.03
CA LEU A 1055 28.77 79.66 -20.58
C LEU A 1055 30.14 80.19 -20.08
N PRO A 1056 30.20 80.90 -18.95
CA PRO A 1056 31.48 81.23 -18.31
C PRO A 1056 32.28 79.99 -17.92
N ASN A 1057 33.62 80.04 -17.96
CA ASN A 1057 34.48 78.90 -17.61
C ASN A 1057 34.24 78.38 -16.18
N LYS A 1058 33.92 79.27 -15.25
CA LYS A 1058 33.53 78.91 -13.87
C LYS A 1058 32.25 78.07 -13.88
N SER A 1059 31.23 78.49 -14.62
CA SER A 1059 29.95 77.78 -14.70
C SER A 1059 30.10 76.42 -15.37
N LYS A 1060 30.96 76.29 -16.39
CA LYS A 1060 31.29 74.97 -17.00
C LYS A 1060 31.89 73.99 -16.00
N LEU A 1061 32.79 74.47 -15.12
CA LEU A 1061 33.38 73.63 -14.06
C LEU A 1061 32.33 73.23 -13.01
N VAL A 1062 31.42 74.13 -12.64
CA VAL A 1062 30.35 73.84 -11.67
C VAL A 1062 29.39 72.77 -12.17
N MET A 1063 29.15 72.68 -13.48
CA MET A 1063 28.31 71.62 -14.05
C MET A 1063 28.86 70.21 -13.76
N TYR A 1064 30.18 70.03 -13.56
CA TYR A 1064 30.75 68.74 -13.16
C TYR A 1064 30.44 68.33 -11.73
N PHE A 1065 29.87 69.23 -10.91
CA PHE A 1065 29.44 68.89 -9.55
C PHE A 1065 28.10 68.17 -9.47
N ASN A 1066 27.44 67.92 -10.62
CA ASN A 1066 26.24 67.10 -10.65
C ASN A 1066 26.54 65.66 -10.13
N PRO A 1067 25.66 65.06 -9.32
CA PRO A 1067 25.95 63.80 -8.63
C PRO A 1067 25.97 62.56 -9.56
N PHE A 1068 25.54 62.68 -10.82
CA PHE A 1068 25.40 61.59 -11.78
C PHE A 1068 26.44 61.61 -12.93
N GLY A 1069 27.42 62.51 -12.88
CA GLY A 1069 28.70 62.42 -13.59
C GLY A 1069 28.76 62.89 -15.04
N LYS A 1070 27.63 63.00 -15.75
CA LYS A 1070 27.60 63.39 -17.19
C LYS A 1070 26.92 64.74 -17.39
N VAL A 1071 27.70 65.74 -17.82
CA VAL A 1071 27.21 67.10 -18.08
C VAL A 1071 26.15 67.12 -19.20
N ASP A 1072 26.31 66.31 -20.24
CA ASP A 1072 25.34 66.24 -21.34
C ASP A 1072 23.96 65.74 -20.88
N GLU A 1073 23.89 64.88 -19.86
CA GLU A 1073 22.60 64.43 -19.31
C GLU A 1073 21.88 65.56 -18.58
N LEU A 1074 22.62 66.40 -17.84
CA LEU A 1074 22.06 67.58 -17.18
C LEU A 1074 21.62 68.64 -18.19
N ILE A 1075 22.38 68.84 -19.27
CA ILE A 1075 21.98 69.76 -20.33
C ILE A 1075 20.71 69.25 -21.03
N ASN A 1076 20.63 67.96 -21.33
CA ASN A 1076 19.41 67.35 -21.89
C ASN A 1076 18.20 67.49 -20.96
N ASP A 1077 18.40 67.43 -19.65
CA ASP A 1077 17.36 67.70 -18.66
C ASP A 1077 16.88 69.16 -18.70
N CYS A 1078 17.82 70.12 -18.82
CA CYS A 1078 17.48 71.54 -19.02
C CYS A 1078 16.68 71.77 -20.31
N ILE A 1079 17.02 71.06 -21.41
CA ILE A 1079 16.28 71.14 -22.66
C ILE A 1079 14.85 70.63 -22.45
N ARG A 1080 14.68 69.45 -21.85
CA ARG A 1080 13.34 68.90 -21.57
C ARG A 1080 12.50 69.80 -20.69
N ALA A 1081 13.10 70.43 -19.67
CA ALA A 1081 12.40 71.37 -18.79
C ALA A 1081 11.80 72.56 -19.55
N VAL A 1082 12.57 73.14 -20.48
CA VAL A 1082 12.10 74.21 -21.36
C VAL A 1082 10.96 73.71 -22.26
N LEU A 1083 11.11 72.53 -22.86
CA LEU A 1083 10.06 71.96 -23.72
C LEU A 1083 8.76 71.67 -22.95
N PHE A 1084 8.84 71.12 -21.73
CA PHE A 1084 7.64 70.91 -20.89
C PHE A 1084 6.91 72.22 -20.61
N ALA A 1085 7.63 73.30 -20.28
CA ALA A 1085 7.01 74.60 -20.04
C ALA A 1085 6.25 75.11 -21.27
N GLU A 1086 6.83 74.97 -22.46
CA GLU A 1086 6.28 75.51 -23.72
C GLU A 1086 5.12 74.68 -24.30
N PHE A 1087 5.14 73.35 -24.11
CA PHE A 1087 4.09 72.45 -24.60
C PHE A 1087 2.92 72.25 -23.62
N SER A 1088 3.09 72.60 -22.33
CA SER A 1088 2.03 72.42 -21.32
C SER A 1088 0.82 73.35 -21.49
N GLN A 1089 1.02 74.55 -22.05
CA GLN A 1089 -0.03 75.57 -22.20
C GLN A 1089 -1.03 75.25 -23.33
N ASP A 1090 -0.55 74.76 -24.48
CA ASP A 1090 -1.41 74.20 -25.54
C ASP A 1090 -0.77 72.92 -26.05
N LEU A 1091 -1.30 71.78 -25.60
CA LEU A 1091 -0.81 70.45 -25.93
C LEU A 1091 -1.23 70.07 -27.37
N PRO A 1092 -0.30 69.92 -28.31
CA PRO A 1092 -0.62 69.55 -29.69
C PRO A 1092 -1.29 68.17 -29.77
N ARG A 1093 -2.43 68.09 -30.45
CA ARG A 1093 -3.08 66.83 -30.88
C ARG A 1093 -3.14 66.68 -32.41
N THR A 1094 -2.61 67.66 -33.14
CA THR A 1094 -2.54 67.72 -34.61
C THR A 1094 -1.12 68.05 -35.07
N ALA A 1095 -0.77 67.64 -36.29
CA ALA A 1095 0.56 67.88 -36.87
C ALA A 1095 0.87 69.37 -37.00
N GLU A 1096 -0.13 70.14 -37.44
CA GLU A 1096 -0.02 71.58 -37.68
C GLU A 1096 0.35 72.35 -36.40
N LEU A 1097 -0.31 72.05 -35.28
CA LEU A 1097 -0.03 72.72 -34.00
C LEU A 1097 1.34 72.33 -33.44
N PHE A 1098 1.80 71.10 -33.68
CA PHE A 1098 3.13 70.63 -33.28
C PHE A 1098 4.24 71.32 -34.09
N ASP A 1099 4.09 71.38 -35.42
CA ASP A 1099 5.07 72.00 -36.32
C ASP A 1099 5.19 73.52 -36.08
N GLN A 1100 4.06 74.21 -35.87
CA GLN A 1100 4.07 75.65 -35.53
C GLN A 1100 4.84 75.94 -34.24
N LYS A 1101 4.60 75.16 -33.17
CA LYS A 1101 5.30 75.35 -31.89
C LYS A 1101 6.78 74.99 -31.97
N THR A 1102 7.13 73.89 -32.65
CA THR A 1102 8.53 73.48 -32.80
C THR A 1102 9.34 74.46 -33.64
N GLU A 1103 8.79 75.04 -34.71
CA GLU A 1103 9.51 76.02 -35.52
C GLU A 1103 9.77 77.33 -34.75
N LYS A 1104 8.80 77.81 -33.96
CA LYS A 1104 9.00 78.94 -33.05
C LYS A 1104 10.14 78.67 -32.06
N LEU A 1105 10.12 77.50 -31.41
CA LEU A 1105 11.13 77.12 -30.44
C LEU A 1105 12.52 76.94 -31.05
N ARG A 1106 12.62 76.57 -32.33
CA ARG A 1106 13.90 76.44 -33.03
C ARG A 1106 14.74 77.74 -33.00
N GLY A 1107 14.10 78.91 -32.98
CA GLY A 1107 14.77 80.20 -32.87
C GLY A 1107 15.19 80.60 -31.45
N GLU A 1108 14.43 80.17 -30.43
CA GLU A 1108 14.55 80.67 -29.05
C GLU A 1108 15.25 79.68 -28.09
N ILE A 1109 15.32 78.39 -28.46
CA ILE A 1109 15.77 77.31 -27.57
C ILE A 1109 17.18 77.49 -27.00
N ASN A 1110 18.10 78.09 -27.77
CA ASN A 1110 19.47 78.34 -27.32
C ASN A 1110 19.52 79.31 -26.12
N GLU A 1111 18.74 80.39 -26.16
CA GLU A 1111 18.71 81.41 -25.10
C GLU A 1111 17.95 80.91 -23.86
N LEU A 1112 16.81 80.24 -24.07
CA LEU A 1112 16.00 79.67 -22.99
C LEU A 1112 16.75 78.60 -22.20
N VAL A 1113 17.47 77.71 -22.89
CA VAL A 1113 18.28 76.66 -22.23
C VAL A 1113 19.50 77.27 -21.54
N LEU A 1114 20.12 78.32 -22.09
CA LEU A 1114 21.22 79.03 -21.42
C LEU A 1114 20.75 79.69 -20.12
N ALA A 1115 19.60 80.36 -20.13
CA ALA A 1115 19.02 80.96 -18.93
C ALA A 1115 18.72 79.91 -17.85
N THR A 1116 18.16 78.77 -18.25
CA THR A 1116 17.88 77.63 -17.37
C THR A 1116 19.18 77.05 -16.78
N ALA A 1117 20.20 76.83 -17.61
CA ALA A 1117 21.50 76.31 -17.17
C ALA A 1117 22.19 77.24 -16.16
N LEU A 1118 22.10 78.57 -16.32
CA LEU A 1118 22.67 79.51 -15.35
C LEU A 1118 21.96 79.47 -13.99
N LYS A 1119 20.67 79.14 -13.93
CA LYS A 1119 19.98 78.90 -12.65
C LYS A 1119 20.46 77.60 -12.00
N VAL A 1120 20.59 76.54 -12.79
CA VAL A 1120 21.10 75.22 -12.34
C VAL A 1120 22.53 75.32 -11.81
N GLU A 1121 23.37 76.15 -12.43
CA GLU A 1121 24.73 76.40 -11.94
C GLU A 1121 24.74 76.87 -10.47
N LYS A 1122 23.87 77.82 -10.12
CA LYS A 1122 23.78 78.36 -8.77
C LYS A 1122 23.36 77.30 -7.75
N ILE A 1123 22.43 76.42 -8.13
CA ILE A 1123 21.96 75.27 -7.35
C ILE A 1123 23.12 74.30 -7.07
N LEU A 1124 23.82 73.87 -8.13
CA LEU A 1124 24.91 72.89 -8.02
C LEU A 1124 26.10 73.41 -7.22
N LEU A 1125 26.40 74.71 -7.30
CA LEU A 1125 27.48 75.34 -6.54
C LEU A 1125 27.27 75.16 -5.02
N ILE A 1126 26.06 75.45 -4.53
CA ILE A 1126 25.74 75.32 -3.09
C ILE A 1126 25.60 73.84 -2.71
N GLY A 1127 24.95 73.03 -3.55
CA GLY A 1127 24.84 71.58 -3.32
C GLY A 1127 26.20 70.89 -3.16
N HIS A 1128 27.20 71.29 -3.97
CA HIS A 1128 28.57 70.80 -3.84
C HIS A 1128 29.22 71.23 -2.53
N LYS A 1129 29.01 72.49 -2.11
CA LYS A 1129 29.52 73.02 -0.84
C LYS A 1129 28.96 72.23 0.35
N ILE A 1130 27.66 71.94 0.36
CA ILE A 1130 27.00 71.12 1.39
C ILE A 1130 27.58 69.70 1.38
N SER A 1131 27.68 69.06 0.21
CA SER A 1131 28.24 67.72 0.06
C SER A 1131 29.69 67.61 0.56
N LYS A 1132 30.50 68.65 0.36
CA LYS A 1132 31.87 68.72 0.88
C LYS A 1132 31.89 68.83 2.41
N GLN A 1133 31.01 69.64 3.00
CA GLN A 1133 30.89 69.78 4.46
C GLN A 1133 30.42 68.49 5.15
N LEU A 1134 29.60 67.69 4.48
CA LEU A 1134 29.11 66.40 4.99
C LEU A 1134 30.17 65.28 5.02
N LYS A 1135 31.30 65.42 4.30
CA LYS A 1135 32.40 64.42 4.23
C LYS A 1135 33.45 64.52 5.37
N GLY A 1136 33.30 65.45 6.31
CA GLY A 1136 34.22 65.66 7.45
C GLY A 1136 34.02 64.67 8.61
N LYS A 1137 34.86 64.74 9.66
CA LYS A 1137 34.66 64.00 10.92
C LYS A 1137 33.43 64.55 11.65
N VAL A 1138 32.41 63.72 11.85
CA VAL A 1138 31.13 64.08 12.50
C VAL A 1138 31.06 63.42 13.89
N SER A 1139 30.62 64.16 14.91
CA SER A 1139 30.36 63.59 16.24
C SER A 1139 29.15 62.66 16.21
N PHE A 1140 29.11 61.65 17.09
CA PHE A 1140 28.03 60.66 17.14
C PHE A 1140 26.63 61.28 17.22
N ASP A 1141 26.48 62.40 17.94
CA ASP A 1141 25.20 63.09 18.13
C ASP A 1141 24.67 63.81 16.87
N MET A 1142 25.53 64.03 15.87
CA MET A 1142 25.17 64.73 14.63
C MET A 1142 25.01 63.79 13.43
N ILE A 1143 25.30 62.49 13.59
CA ILE A 1143 25.26 61.50 12.50
C ILE A 1143 23.87 61.43 11.87
N GLN A 1144 22.81 61.37 12.69
CA GLN A 1144 21.43 61.31 12.20
C GLN A 1144 21.03 62.57 11.45
N ALA A 1145 21.34 63.76 12.01
CA ALA A 1145 21.05 65.04 11.36
C ALA A 1145 21.78 65.20 10.01
N HIS A 1146 23.04 64.78 9.93
CA HIS A 1146 23.79 64.74 8.66
C HIS A 1146 23.15 63.77 7.64
N GLY A 1147 22.63 62.64 8.11
CA GLY A 1147 21.84 61.71 7.29
C GLY A 1147 20.61 62.37 6.69
N TYR A 1148 19.82 63.09 7.49
CA TYR A 1148 18.64 63.82 7.01
C TYR A 1148 19.00 64.96 6.05
N VAL A 1149 20.06 65.72 6.34
CA VAL A 1149 20.54 66.79 5.44
C VAL A 1149 20.99 66.21 4.10
N LYS A 1150 21.68 65.06 4.11
CA LYS A 1150 22.07 64.36 2.89
C LYS A 1150 20.84 63.88 2.11
N ALA A 1151 19.90 63.22 2.77
CA ALA A 1151 18.67 62.73 2.13
C ALA A 1151 17.86 63.87 1.49
N HIS A 1152 17.80 65.04 2.15
CA HIS A 1152 17.15 66.22 1.58
C HIS A 1152 17.90 66.82 0.40
N LEU A 1153 19.24 66.85 0.45
CA LEU A 1153 20.03 67.29 -0.70
C LEU A 1153 19.79 66.38 -1.91
N ASP A 1154 19.77 65.07 -1.67
CA ASP A 1154 19.53 64.06 -2.70
C ASP A 1154 18.09 64.13 -3.25
N SER A 1155 17.11 64.62 -2.47
CA SER A 1155 15.72 64.83 -2.94
C SER A 1155 15.52 66.13 -3.74
N LEU A 1156 16.44 67.11 -3.62
CA LEU A 1156 16.40 68.35 -4.39
C LEU A 1156 17.30 68.30 -5.64
N ILE A 1157 18.38 67.51 -5.60
CA ILE A 1157 19.32 67.35 -6.71
C ILE A 1157 19.44 65.86 -7.05
N TYR A 1158 18.56 65.39 -7.92
CA TYR A 1158 18.57 64.04 -8.48
C TYR A 1158 18.67 64.10 -10.02
N LYS A 1159 18.88 62.96 -10.67
CA LYS A 1159 18.90 62.90 -12.14
C LYS A 1159 17.49 63.17 -12.68
N GLY A 1160 17.30 64.25 -13.45
CA GLY A 1160 15.98 64.63 -14.00
C GLY A 1160 15.28 65.78 -13.28
N PHE A 1161 15.87 66.29 -12.19
CA PHE A 1161 15.20 67.27 -11.33
C PHE A 1161 14.82 68.58 -12.03
N VAL A 1162 15.52 68.97 -13.11
CA VAL A 1162 15.26 70.23 -13.81
C VAL A 1162 13.95 70.15 -14.58
N SER A 1163 13.72 69.05 -15.31
CA SER A 1163 12.48 68.86 -16.06
C SER A 1163 11.30 68.46 -15.18
N GLU A 1164 11.52 67.65 -14.15
CA GLU A 1164 10.44 67.21 -13.24
C GLU A 1164 9.91 68.34 -12.36
N CYS A 1165 10.77 69.25 -11.90
CA CYS A 1165 10.35 70.38 -11.06
C CYS A 1165 9.86 71.60 -11.89
N GLY A 1166 10.25 71.67 -13.16
CA GLY A 1166 9.94 72.78 -14.06
C GLY A 1166 10.88 73.98 -13.89
N VAL A 1167 11.02 74.76 -14.97
CA VAL A 1167 11.93 75.92 -15.04
C VAL A 1167 11.58 77.02 -14.04
N GLU A 1168 10.29 77.21 -13.76
CA GLU A 1168 9.79 78.25 -12.86
C GLU A 1168 10.21 78.03 -11.39
N ARG A 1169 10.35 76.77 -10.97
CA ARG A 1169 10.67 76.39 -9.58
C ARG A 1169 12.17 76.37 -9.30
N LEU A 1170 13.05 76.55 -10.30
CA LEU A 1170 14.50 76.51 -10.08
C LEU A 1170 15.00 77.58 -9.09
N ASP A 1171 14.37 78.76 -9.07
CA ASP A 1171 14.71 79.80 -8.10
C ASP A 1171 14.25 79.42 -6.68
N ASP A 1172 13.13 78.68 -6.56
CA ASP A 1172 12.68 78.10 -5.29
C ASP A 1172 13.64 77.01 -4.81
N ILE A 1173 14.10 76.11 -5.69
CA ILE A 1173 15.09 75.07 -5.36
C ILE A 1173 16.42 75.71 -4.89
N TYR A 1174 16.87 76.77 -5.56
CA TYR A 1174 18.06 77.51 -5.13
C TYR A 1174 17.90 78.03 -3.69
N ARG A 1175 16.74 78.58 -3.34
CA ARG A 1175 16.42 79.03 -1.98
C ARG A 1175 16.33 77.86 -0.98
N TYR A 1176 15.78 76.72 -1.36
CA TYR A 1176 15.69 75.54 -0.49
C TYR A 1176 17.06 74.95 -0.17
N ILE A 1177 17.97 74.91 -1.14
CA ILE A 1177 19.35 74.47 -0.91
C ILE A 1177 20.11 75.47 -0.01
N GLN A 1178 19.88 76.78 -0.16
CA GLN A 1178 20.39 77.77 0.79
C GLN A 1178 19.85 77.57 2.22
N ALA A 1179 18.59 77.17 2.36
CA ALA A 1179 18.01 76.84 3.66
C ALA A 1179 18.68 75.61 4.27
N LEU A 1180 18.99 74.61 3.45
CA LEU A 1180 19.69 73.40 3.85
C LEU A 1180 21.14 73.68 4.29
N GLU A 1181 21.85 74.57 3.59
CA GLU A 1181 23.17 75.04 4.00
C GLU A 1181 23.12 75.71 5.39
N LYS A 1182 22.16 76.61 5.62
CA LYS A 1182 21.96 77.27 6.93
C LYS A 1182 21.58 76.27 8.03
N ARG A 1183 20.81 75.23 7.70
CA ARG A 1183 20.50 74.16 8.64
C ARG A 1183 21.79 73.47 9.10
N LEU A 1184 22.68 73.12 8.18
CA LEU A 1184 23.96 72.48 8.48
C LEU A 1184 24.89 73.34 9.36
N GLU A 1185 24.82 74.66 9.22
CA GLU A 1185 25.51 75.60 10.12
C GLU A 1185 24.91 75.61 11.54
N LYS A 1186 23.57 75.62 11.66
CA LYS A 1186 22.86 75.67 12.95
C LYS A 1186 22.87 74.36 13.73
N ILE A 1187 22.92 73.20 13.05
CA ILE A 1187 23.00 71.89 13.70
C ILE A 1187 24.22 71.80 14.63
N LYS A 1188 25.33 72.46 14.26
CA LYS A 1188 26.55 72.52 15.08
C LYS A 1188 26.35 73.28 16.40
N VAL A 1189 25.36 74.17 16.45
CA VAL A 1189 25.05 75.03 17.60
C VAL A 1189 24.03 74.37 18.52
N ASP A 1190 22.95 73.79 17.96
CA ASP A 1190 21.87 73.16 18.73
C ASP A 1190 21.25 71.96 17.97
N ALA A 1191 21.85 70.79 18.16
CA ALA A 1191 21.40 69.55 17.55
C ALA A 1191 20.05 69.05 18.11
N ASN A 1192 19.71 69.39 19.36
CA ASN A 1192 18.45 68.96 19.96
C ASN A 1192 17.24 69.68 19.35
N LYS A 1193 17.36 70.98 19.10
CA LYS A 1193 16.31 71.76 18.43
C LYS A 1193 16.10 71.30 16.98
N ASP A 1194 17.19 70.96 16.27
CA ASP A 1194 17.10 70.36 14.94
C ASP A 1194 16.32 69.04 14.97
N ARG A 1195 16.62 68.17 15.96
CA ARG A 1195 15.93 66.90 16.16
C ARG A 1195 14.43 67.06 16.41
N VAL A 1196 14.02 68.03 17.23
CA VAL A 1196 12.59 68.30 17.50
C VAL A 1196 11.87 68.76 16.24
N ASN A 1197 12.48 69.66 15.47
CA ASN A 1197 11.91 70.13 14.20
C ASN A 1197 11.84 68.99 13.17
N GLN A 1198 12.85 68.11 13.13
CA GLN A 1198 12.85 66.94 12.24
C GLN A 1198 11.70 66.00 12.58
N ILE A 1199 11.43 65.71 13.86
CA ILE A 1199 10.30 64.84 14.27
C ILE A 1199 8.96 65.41 13.81
N GLU A 1200 8.75 66.73 13.87
CA GLU A 1200 7.50 67.34 13.39
C GLU A 1200 7.38 67.32 11.86
N LEU A 1201 8.52 67.43 11.16
CA LEU A 1201 8.59 67.28 9.70
C LEU A 1201 8.27 65.84 9.27
N ASP A 1202 8.84 64.85 9.95
CA ASP A 1202 8.64 63.42 9.66
C ASP A 1202 7.14 63.05 9.72
N LYS A 1203 6.40 63.55 10.72
CA LYS A 1203 4.94 63.32 10.81
C LYS A 1203 4.16 63.84 9.61
N VAL A 1204 4.62 64.91 8.97
CA VAL A 1204 3.95 65.48 7.80
C VAL A 1204 4.35 64.71 6.55
N TYR A 1205 5.62 64.30 6.44
CA TYR A 1205 6.08 63.40 5.38
C TYR A 1205 5.38 62.04 5.43
N ASP A 1206 5.21 61.43 6.60
CA ASP A 1206 4.50 60.16 6.74
C ASP A 1206 3.05 60.25 6.22
N LEU A 1207 2.39 61.40 6.39
CA LEU A 1207 1.04 61.62 5.86
C LEU A 1207 1.05 61.84 4.35
N TYR A 1208 2.05 62.58 3.85
CA TYR A 1208 2.24 62.78 2.42
C TYR A 1208 2.58 61.47 1.69
N ASP A 1209 3.48 60.65 2.25
CA ASP A 1209 3.86 59.36 1.69
C ASP A 1209 2.67 58.41 1.66
N LYS A 1210 1.84 58.38 2.72
CA LYS A 1210 0.56 57.64 2.72
C LYS A 1210 -0.42 58.13 1.66
N LEU A 1211 -0.53 59.44 1.47
CA LEU A 1211 -1.37 60.02 0.40
C LEU A 1211 -0.82 59.62 -0.97
N ALA A 1212 0.49 59.70 -1.18
CA ALA A 1212 1.15 59.33 -2.43
C ALA A 1212 1.04 57.82 -2.72
N GLU A 1213 1.11 56.96 -1.70
CA GLU A 1213 0.94 55.50 -1.83
C GLU A 1213 -0.43 55.11 -2.41
N LYS A 1214 -1.49 55.90 -2.17
CA LYS A 1214 -2.83 55.67 -2.73
C LYS A 1214 -2.86 55.68 -4.26
N TYR A 1215 -1.95 56.42 -4.89
CA TYR A 1215 -1.88 56.53 -6.35
C TYR A 1215 -1.03 55.43 -7.00
N GLY A 1216 -0.29 54.63 -6.20
CA GLY A 1216 0.50 53.49 -6.65
C GLY A 1216 1.90 53.85 -7.19
N LYS A 1217 2.84 52.91 -7.10
CA LYS A 1217 4.22 53.10 -7.57
C LYS A 1217 4.26 53.21 -9.10
N GLY A 1218 4.77 54.34 -9.60
CA GLY A 1218 4.96 54.58 -11.05
C GLY A 1218 3.83 55.33 -11.74
N VAL A 1219 2.85 55.86 -10.99
CA VAL A 1219 1.82 56.78 -11.50
C VAL A 1219 2.25 58.21 -11.17
N SER A 1220 2.10 59.14 -12.13
CA SER A 1220 2.37 60.56 -11.90
C SER A 1220 1.38 61.11 -10.88
N LEU A 1221 1.88 61.77 -9.83
CA LEU A 1221 1.03 62.30 -8.76
C LEU A 1221 0.20 63.48 -9.29
N PRO A 1222 -1.10 63.58 -8.94
CA PRO A 1222 -1.92 64.73 -9.30
C PRO A 1222 -1.31 66.04 -8.81
N GLU A 1223 -1.52 67.13 -9.55
CA GLU A 1223 -0.96 68.45 -9.23
C GLU A 1223 -1.25 68.93 -7.79
N PRO A 1224 -2.46 68.76 -7.22
CA PRO A 1224 -2.72 69.12 -5.83
C PRO A 1224 -1.83 68.36 -4.83
N VAL A 1225 -1.51 67.09 -5.12
CA VAL A 1225 -0.62 66.28 -4.29
C VAL A 1225 0.82 66.75 -4.46
N ARG A 1226 1.25 67.04 -5.69
CA ARG A 1226 2.61 67.59 -5.95
C ARG A 1226 2.83 68.94 -5.26
N GLU A 1227 1.81 69.79 -5.19
CA GLU A 1227 1.89 71.06 -4.46
C GLU A 1227 2.12 70.87 -2.95
N ILE A 1228 1.62 69.79 -2.36
CA ILE A 1228 1.88 69.46 -0.95
C ILE A 1228 3.37 69.21 -0.69
N TYR A 1229 4.08 68.54 -1.62
CA TYR A 1229 5.53 68.40 -1.51
C TYR A 1229 6.22 69.77 -1.41
N TRP A 1230 5.81 70.73 -2.24
CA TRP A 1230 6.35 72.09 -2.20
C TRP A 1230 5.98 72.86 -0.93
N MET A 1231 4.78 72.64 -0.38
CA MET A 1231 4.40 73.17 0.93
C MET A 1231 5.31 72.63 2.05
N ILE A 1232 5.72 71.37 1.97
CA ILE A 1232 6.65 70.79 2.93
C ILE A 1232 8.05 71.42 2.80
N GLU A 1233 8.52 71.70 1.58
CA GLU A 1233 9.76 72.44 1.37
C GLU A 1233 9.72 73.86 1.97
N GLU A 1234 8.59 74.57 1.85
CA GLU A 1234 8.39 75.85 2.55
C GLU A 1234 8.41 75.69 4.08
N LEU A 1235 7.81 74.61 4.61
CA LEU A 1235 7.88 74.31 6.04
C LEU A 1235 9.32 74.14 6.51
N ARG A 1236 10.16 73.43 5.73
CA ARG A 1236 11.59 73.28 6.03
C ARG A 1236 12.29 74.64 6.10
N VAL A 1237 12.02 75.56 5.17
CA VAL A 1237 12.57 76.92 5.23
C VAL A 1237 12.14 77.62 6.53
N SER A 1238 10.87 77.54 6.91
CA SER A 1238 10.36 78.17 8.15
C SER A 1238 10.94 77.59 9.44
N MET A 1239 11.27 76.29 9.46
CA MET A 1239 11.80 75.62 10.65
C MET A 1239 13.31 75.84 10.79
N PHE A 1240 14.06 75.73 9.70
CA PHE A 1240 15.52 75.67 9.74
C PHE A 1240 16.21 76.98 9.32
N ALA A 1241 15.58 77.78 8.45
CA ALA A 1241 16.19 78.96 7.84
C ALA A 1241 15.24 80.17 7.77
N GLN A 1242 14.63 80.53 8.91
CA GLN A 1242 13.67 81.64 9.05
C GLN A 1242 14.08 82.97 8.39
N ASN A 1243 15.37 83.26 8.31
CA ASN A 1243 15.89 84.48 7.71
C ASN A 1243 15.79 84.52 6.17
N LEU A 1244 15.56 83.39 5.49
CA LEU A 1244 15.34 83.35 4.03
C LEU A 1244 13.90 83.70 3.63
N LYS A 1245 12.97 83.70 4.58
CA LYS A 1245 11.51 83.86 4.38
C LYS A 1245 10.89 82.77 3.48
N THR A 1246 9.64 82.42 3.76
CA THR A 1246 8.84 81.49 2.94
C THR A 1246 8.07 82.25 1.86
N LYS A 1247 7.73 81.59 0.75
CA LYS A 1247 6.96 82.20 -0.35
C LYS A 1247 5.54 82.58 0.07
N TYR A 1248 4.97 81.81 0.99
CA TYR A 1248 3.68 82.07 1.64
C TYR A 1248 3.71 81.57 3.10
N PRO A 1249 2.78 82.01 3.97
CA PRO A 1249 2.79 81.55 5.36
C PRO A 1249 2.43 80.07 5.45
N ILE A 1250 3.27 79.29 6.14
CA ILE A 1250 3.16 77.83 6.18
C ILE A 1250 3.29 77.29 7.62
N SER A 1251 2.61 76.18 7.91
CA SER A 1251 2.72 75.46 9.20
C SER A 1251 2.32 73.99 9.00
N SER A 1252 2.72 73.11 9.94
CA SER A 1252 2.35 71.68 9.86
C SER A 1252 0.84 71.47 9.85
N LYS A 1253 0.06 72.32 10.54
CA LYS A 1253 -1.41 72.30 10.53
C LYS A 1253 -1.99 72.59 9.13
N ARG A 1254 -1.45 73.58 8.42
CA ARG A 1254 -1.92 73.94 7.07
C ARG A 1254 -1.67 72.83 6.06
N ILE A 1255 -0.54 72.14 6.16
CA ILE A 1255 -0.24 70.99 5.30
C ILE A 1255 -1.17 69.82 5.59
N LYS A 1256 -1.38 69.49 6.88
CA LYS A 1256 -2.33 68.43 7.27
C LYS A 1256 -3.75 68.70 6.78
N GLN A 1257 -4.17 69.97 6.79
CA GLN A 1257 -5.47 70.37 6.26
C GLN A 1257 -5.52 70.23 4.73
N ALA A 1258 -4.50 70.67 4.00
CA ALA A 1258 -4.41 70.48 2.55
C ALA A 1258 -4.41 68.99 2.16
N ILE A 1259 -3.72 68.13 2.92
CA ILE A 1259 -3.80 66.66 2.76
C ILE A 1259 -5.23 66.18 2.97
N ALA A 1260 -5.89 66.59 4.05
CA ALA A 1260 -7.26 66.17 4.35
C ALA A 1260 -8.29 66.67 3.31
N GLU A 1261 -8.08 67.85 2.71
CA GLU A 1261 -8.95 68.40 1.65
C GLU A 1261 -8.81 67.64 0.31
N ILE A 1262 -7.71 66.92 0.10
CA ILE A 1262 -7.54 66.00 -1.05
C ILE A 1262 -8.05 64.60 -0.71
N ASP A 1263 -8.07 64.24 0.57
CA ASP A 1263 -8.47 62.91 1.06
C ASP A 1263 -9.99 62.76 1.29
N ILE A 1264 -10.74 63.85 1.11
CA ILE A 1264 -12.21 63.92 1.03
C ILE A 1264 -12.60 63.98 -0.44
#